data_AF-A0A1B6Y6N4-F1
#
_entry.id   AF-A0A1B6Y6N4-F1
#
_cell.length_a   1.000
_cell.length_b   1.000
_cell.length_c   1.000
_cell.angle_alpha   90.00
_cell.angle_beta   90.00
_cell.angle_gamma   90.00
#
_symmetry.space_group_name_H-M   'P 1'
#
loop_
_entity.id
_entity.type
_entity.pdbx_description
1 polymer ?
#
loop_
_entity_poly.entity_id
_entity_poly.type
_entity_poly.pdbx_seq_one_letter_code
_entity_poly.pdbx_strand_id
1 'polypeptide(L)'
;MVLNKPLNAQNEIAPIIILQSSTDEFSVEVTNELIEGFKYPEFKYEIVDLDKSKNIPIDKKTNLLINTSTNITSINDKELNKIIDYLGKGGKMIFFGTVTDERFAYIQGIKAGADYNIDQTVRGIKGVENIFPGYKGMEFYSNFSVPHNRLKKSSFIDQIRVLATAVTDEDYPILFENNIGLGTVLVFNSYVLYEKDYRGLMFSSVIKMLPHLPYRNANVGTIFLDDFPAPLYNTKLEPIATEYDVEQADFVANIWWPDMQRLADSLLITYSAMTAFNYNANIVPPFDYIEWTSATIRRKNKLVNASVYLAQEIAESRHELAFHGYNHFSLLNEEWNSNSSFMESALNSVKKRWRVDDLGQLPITYVPPTNYIDSTGIQALTRAMPSIKVLSSLYLGEKEYGGERGFGPDPYSDKLFNYPRISSGFNIEGNSVFNQHSMQLLTGVWNHFVHPDDVFQVVQRDADAFESRNPDNLGWRSTPDTTTSLYQEFLKRLSHTKKQYPFLRLVSADYGANIAQDWLNADSEYLETDDQYLVNVTPPDAYKSASEDKDEKYWFMYVPREDRADIEKHLSKIVDGYTFSRIWDGYLFQFYSKKNLINIPKPKSYNRTSRQIQSGLALANNRFNSYLSNPFYLATSSVTVEPEITLEEQLSDAINRYLRNPKNIQAQEELIELSIENDEAMRAIQILEFRLKSNPDWQKSDIDRLVTYYGFESAYTRAENFLEELWRKYGDEKVILLKNRIAEQLGLYSPEFVKRWRLREIEVYGETNETVLAYVNAVESVETWPEIKQRLRSLINNDPRNDSLYAYTIQRSFYYEAADSTIALLEEFPEWSHSQLNEFAGQFANIYGYQLFDYDKALYWAERSDNISNRTKLEWIAQQNELDQFYAISKDYLQNNPGNDSLRVFAGTTLYYLGFKERGYEIMYPLFGKGKSTETEAHQLIEEEFKFITYKDKKNLFRRYPNFFSEKEEEIFKTDLRWNEGVRTSLFGEYFSDNFDNQSARGGLSVQFGNRLDVSHLFKLEDIYVNDRVGNQNFFSNFTGIGYEFENRKEDYSRVFRFGPSVFYGAEGVLAEAFVSYSISYDSTFTTLNLSIEPEFTRQAIVQDIYKLKGEFYREDPWLKNKFLTTVSGSGQVYTNEVFDYSITGRGYLQPWGTPFRGRLIGELGWQDASKSFPNAEPFFTQDNYLLKGLGFDLRYRNPNDFSYDSLFELELMGKHASRDGYFLTGRANVEHKFKKFWQIKVGTEFSTSSVYQSNRIFFTISHFFKYNLKRTEQK
;
A
#
# COMPACT_ATOMS: atom_id res chain seq x y z
N MET A 1 -21.13 -8.32 49.02
CA MET A 1 -21.68 -9.64 49.46
C MET A 1 -20.49 -10.60 49.64
N VAL A 2 -20.59 -11.66 50.45
CA VAL A 2 -19.43 -12.54 50.69
C VAL A 2 -19.16 -13.40 49.45
N LEU A 3 -18.05 -13.14 48.76
CA LEU A 3 -17.54 -14.02 47.71
C LEU A 3 -16.63 -15.08 48.34
N ASN A 4 -16.98 -16.35 48.13
CA ASN A 4 -16.22 -17.48 48.66
C ASN A 4 -14.88 -17.60 47.92
N LYS A 5 -13.76 -17.29 48.60
CA LYS A 5 -12.47 -17.88 48.19
C LYS A 5 -12.60 -19.41 48.25
N PRO A 6 -12.21 -20.15 47.19
CA PRO A 6 -12.08 -21.60 47.29
C PRO A 6 -11.08 -21.95 48.41
N LEU A 7 -11.51 -22.74 49.39
CA LEU A 7 -10.79 -22.88 50.68
C LEU A 7 -9.39 -23.54 50.60
N ASN A 8 -8.94 -23.96 49.42
CA ASN A 8 -7.74 -24.78 49.20
C ASN A 8 -6.70 -24.16 48.23
N ALA A 9 -6.83 -22.89 47.80
CA ALA A 9 -5.76 -22.21 47.07
C ALA A 9 -4.71 -21.67 48.06
N GLN A 10 -3.43 -22.04 47.92
CA GLN A 10 -2.40 -21.75 48.95
C GLN A 10 -1.09 -21.11 48.44
N ASN A 11 -0.80 -21.07 47.13
CA ASN A 11 0.43 -20.44 46.63
C ASN A 11 0.21 -19.77 45.27
N GLU A 12 1.00 -18.73 45.00
CA GLU A 12 1.29 -18.25 43.64
C GLU A 12 2.09 -19.30 42.85
N ILE A 13 1.99 -19.26 41.52
CA ILE A 13 2.82 -20.09 40.64
C ILE A 13 4.28 -19.59 40.72
N ALA A 14 5.21 -20.50 41.00
CA ALA A 14 6.63 -20.17 41.06
C ALA A 14 7.15 -19.61 39.71
N PRO A 15 7.90 -18.49 39.74
CA PRO A 15 8.24 -17.71 38.55
C PRO A 15 9.13 -18.45 37.55
N ILE A 16 9.13 -17.95 36.33
CA ILE A 16 10.10 -18.31 35.29
C ILE A 16 11.45 -17.70 35.67
N ILE A 17 12.48 -18.53 35.92
CA ILE A 17 13.82 -18.03 36.25
C ILE A 17 14.57 -17.73 34.94
N ILE A 18 15.01 -16.49 34.74
CA ILE A 18 15.82 -16.06 33.60
C ILE A 18 17.26 -15.85 34.05
N LEU A 19 18.20 -16.59 33.47
CA LEU A 19 19.64 -16.42 33.64
C LEU A 19 20.16 -15.45 32.58
N GLN A 20 20.48 -14.23 33.01
CA GLN A 20 20.99 -13.13 32.21
C GLN A 20 22.42 -12.79 32.64
N SER A 21 23.29 -12.34 31.74
CA SER A 21 24.49 -11.58 32.11
C SER A 21 24.27 -10.10 31.81
N SER A 22 24.62 -9.22 32.75
CA SER A 22 24.53 -7.77 32.55
C SER A 22 25.75 -7.19 31.83
N THR A 23 26.75 -8.03 31.53
CA THR A 23 27.93 -7.70 30.71
C THR A 23 27.89 -8.31 29.29
N ASP A 24 26.84 -9.08 28.96
CA ASP A 24 26.56 -9.64 27.62
C ASP A 24 25.38 -8.87 26.98
N GLU A 25 25.69 -8.03 25.99
CA GLU A 25 24.72 -7.20 25.25
C GLU A 25 23.61 -8.04 24.60
N PHE A 26 23.95 -9.20 24.02
CA PHE A 26 22.95 -10.11 23.44
C PHE A 26 22.06 -10.72 24.53
N SER A 27 22.62 -11.03 25.71
CA SER A 27 21.85 -11.48 26.87
C SER A 27 20.86 -10.42 27.34
N VAL A 28 21.25 -9.14 27.32
CA VAL A 28 20.37 -8.01 27.66
C VAL A 28 19.20 -7.93 26.68
N GLU A 29 19.47 -7.80 25.37
CA GLU A 29 18.38 -7.55 24.40
C GLU A 29 17.44 -8.74 24.22
N VAL A 30 17.93 -9.98 24.24
CA VAL A 30 17.04 -11.16 24.25
C VAL A 30 16.20 -11.22 25.53
N THR A 31 16.71 -10.73 26.67
CA THR A 31 15.93 -10.66 27.91
C THR A 31 14.87 -9.55 27.83
N ASN A 32 15.19 -8.40 27.23
CA ASN A 32 14.23 -7.33 26.98
C ASN A 32 13.06 -7.85 26.12
N GLU A 33 13.35 -8.47 24.98
CA GLU A 33 12.34 -9.03 24.06
C GLU A 33 11.45 -10.11 24.71
N LEU A 34 12.03 -10.99 25.53
CA LEU A 34 11.28 -11.98 26.31
C LEU A 34 10.33 -11.31 27.32
N ILE A 35 10.79 -10.27 28.02
CA ILE A 35 10.00 -9.53 29.01
C ILE A 35 8.85 -8.76 28.35
N GLU A 36 9.10 -8.11 27.21
CA GLU A 36 8.03 -7.53 26.39
C GLU A 36 7.01 -8.59 25.94
N GLY A 37 7.46 -9.82 25.67
CA GLY A 37 6.57 -10.96 25.43
C GLY A 37 5.76 -11.38 26.68
N PHE A 38 6.34 -11.30 27.87
CA PHE A 38 5.69 -11.70 29.13
C PHE A 38 4.73 -10.66 29.71
N LYS A 39 4.76 -9.40 29.26
CA LYS A 39 3.77 -8.38 29.64
C LYS A 39 2.34 -8.81 29.28
N TYR A 40 2.12 -9.25 28.05
CA TYR A 40 0.79 -9.56 27.51
C TYR A 40 0.02 -10.69 28.24
N PRO A 41 0.64 -11.82 28.65
CA PRO A 41 0.02 -12.81 29.51
C PRO A 41 0.26 -12.56 31.01
N GLU A 42 1.06 -11.55 31.38
CA GLU A 42 1.56 -11.27 32.75
C GLU A 42 2.24 -12.46 33.46
N PHE A 43 2.97 -13.30 32.71
CA PHE A 43 3.74 -14.41 33.28
C PHE A 43 4.80 -13.86 34.25
N LYS A 44 4.78 -14.32 35.51
CA LYS A 44 5.73 -13.87 36.54
C LYS A 44 7.11 -14.50 36.29
N TYR A 45 8.16 -13.68 36.35
CA TYR A 45 9.54 -14.07 36.10
C TYR A 45 10.48 -13.47 37.15
N GLU A 46 11.66 -14.08 37.31
CA GLU A 46 12.75 -13.59 38.16
C GLU A 46 14.03 -13.54 37.32
N ILE A 47 14.69 -12.38 37.26
CA ILE A 47 15.98 -12.22 36.56
C ILE A 47 17.11 -12.50 37.55
N VAL A 48 17.88 -13.55 37.29
CA VAL A 48 19.12 -13.85 37.99
C VAL A 48 20.28 -13.36 37.12
N ASP A 49 20.76 -12.16 37.45
CA ASP A 49 21.95 -11.57 36.86
C ASP A 49 23.20 -12.34 37.31
N LEU A 50 23.75 -13.14 36.39
CA LEU A 50 24.90 -14.03 36.57
C LEU A 50 26.21 -13.29 36.85
N ASP A 51 26.27 -11.97 36.65
CA ASP A 51 27.42 -11.16 37.03
C ASP A 51 27.32 -10.76 38.51
N LYS A 52 26.13 -10.41 38.99
CA LYS A 52 25.88 -9.99 40.39
C LYS A 52 25.65 -11.16 41.36
N SER A 53 24.95 -12.23 40.94
CA SER A 53 24.62 -13.40 41.76
C SER A 53 25.10 -14.70 41.11
N LYS A 54 25.69 -15.60 41.90
CA LYS A 54 26.11 -16.94 41.45
C LYS A 54 25.24 -18.08 42.02
N ASN A 55 24.20 -17.78 42.80
CA ASN A 55 23.28 -18.77 43.37
C ASN A 55 21.94 -18.72 42.64
N ILE A 56 21.50 -19.86 42.11
CA ILE A 56 20.26 -19.95 41.33
C ILE A 56 19.14 -20.51 42.22
N PRO A 57 17.96 -19.87 42.31
CA PRO A 57 16.88 -20.24 43.22
C PRO A 57 16.02 -21.42 42.70
N ILE A 58 16.68 -22.48 42.23
CA ILE A 58 16.00 -23.71 41.77
C ILE A 58 15.47 -24.50 42.97
N ASP A 59 14.15 -24.70 43.01
CA ASP A 59 13.44 -25.41 44.08
C ASP A 59 12.64 -26.62 43.52
N LYS A 60 11.57 -27.05 44.20
CA LYS A 60 10.67 -28.11 43.70
C LYS A 60 9.53 -27.60 42.81
N LYS A 61 9.26 -26.30 42.81
CA LYS A 61 8.16 -25.65 42.09
C LYS A 61 8.60 -24.97 40.80
N THR A 62 9.88 -24.61 40.65
CA THR A 62 10.47 -23.98 39.46
C THR A 62 9.93 -24.56 38.14
N ASN A 63 9.02 -23.84 37.49
CA ASN A 63 8.29 -24.35 36.33
C ASN A 63 9.14 -24.37 35.05
N LEU A 64 10.02 -23.38 34.90
CA LEU A 64 10.88 -23.18 33.73
C LEU A 64 12.14 -22.40 34.12
N LEU A 65 13.28 -22.85 33.59
CA LEU A 65 14.55 -22.13 33.58
C LEU A 65 14.82 -21.61 32.15
N ILE A 66 15.22 -20.36 32.00
CA ILE A 66 15.60 -19.75 30.72
C ILE A 66 17.03 -19.25 30.84
N ASN A 67 17.83 -19.40 29.79
CA ASN A 67 19.16 -18.83 29.68
C ASN A 67 19.26 -17.96 28.43
N THR A 68 19.58 -16.68 28.61
CA THR A 68 19.89 -15.73 27.53
C THR A 68 21.39 -15.44 27.42
N SER A 69 22.15 -15.64 28.50
CA SER A 69 23.60 -15.40 28.50
C SER A 69 24.37 -16.36 27.61
N THR A 70 25.27 -15.84 26.78
CA THR A 70 26.26 -16.63 26.01
C THR A 70 27.46 -17.04 26.86
N ASN A 71 27.70 -16.36 27.98
CA ASN A 71 28.78 -16.65 28.93
C ASN A 71 28.23 -16.97 30.33
N ILE A 72 28.38 -18.23 30.75
CA ILE A 72 27.92 -18.72 32.05
C ILE A 72 29.06 -19.34 32.88
N THR A 73 30.31 -18.99 32.54
CA THR A 73 31.52 -19.43 33.27
C THR A 73 31.45 -19.11 34.77
N SER A 74 30.72 -18.07 35.15
CA SER A 74 30.50 -17.64 36.54
C SER A 74 29.67 -18.61 37.41
N ILE A 75 28.92 -19.53 36.80
CA ILE A 75 28.20 -20.58 37.54
C ILE A 75 29.21 -21.62 38.00
N ASN A 76 29.17 -22.01 39.27
CA ASN A 76 30.06 -23.05 39.83
C ASN A 76 29.44 -24.45 39.75
N ASP A 77 30.28 -25.48 39.87
CA ASP A 77 29.89 -26.87 39.62
C ASP A 77 28.77 -27.38 40.55
N LYS A 78 28.63 -26.85 41.77
CA LYS A 78 27.53 -27.20 42.68
C LYS A 78 26.18 -26.70 42.13
N GLU A 79 26.16 -25.50 41.57
CA GLU A 79 24.96 -24.86 41.02
C GLU A 79 24.61 -25.45 39.64
N LEU A 80 25.61 -25.77 38.82
CA LEU A 80 25.45 -26.61 37.63
C LEU A 80 24.86 -27.99 37.97
N ASN A 81 25.37 -28.66 39.01
CA ASN A 81 24.80 -29.92 39.45
C ASN A 81 23.33 -29.76 39.90
N LYS A 82 22.90 -28.63 40.51
CA LYS A 82 21.47 -28.36 40.75
C LYS A 82 20.66 -28.39 39.45
N ILE A 83 21.17 -27.80 38.35
CA ILE A 83 20.50 -27.77 37.04
C ILE A 83 20.37 -29.18 36.45
N ILE A 84 21.45 -29.98 36.48
CA ILE A 84 21.39 -31.40 36.06
C ILE A 84 20.41 -32.19 36.91
N ASP A 85 20.40 -31.98 38.23
CA ASP A 85 19.47 -32.62 39.18
C ASP A 85 18.01 -32.22 38.90
N TYR A 86 17.76 -30.95 38.57
CA TYR A 86 16.45 -30.40 38.21
C TYR A 86 15.92 -31.03 36.92
N LEU A 87 16.70 -30.97 35.84
CA LEU A 87 16.38 -31.60 34.57
C LEU A 87 16.16 -33.11 34.75
N GLY A 88 17.06 -33.81 35.44
CA GLY A 88 16.96 -35.25 35.69
C GLY A 88 15.67 -35.68 36.37
N LYS A 89 15.11 -34.85 37.26
CA LYS A 89 13.81 -35.09 37.93
C LYS A 89 12.61 -34.79 37.01
N GLY A 90 12.76 -33.83 36.09
CA GLY A 90 11.70 -33.43 35.17
C GLY A 90 11.63 -31.95 34.81
N GLY A 91 12.59 -31.16 35.26
CA GLY A 91 12.69 -29.74 34.93
C GLY A 91 12.80 -29.46 33.44
N LYS A 92 12.59 -28.20 33.07
CA LYS A 92 12.62 -27.73 31.67
C LYS A 92 13.53 -26.54 31.55
N MET A 93 14.29 -26.48 30.45
CA MET A 93 15.20 -25.38 30.21
C MET A 93 15.13 -24.90 28.76
N ILE A 94 15.22 -23.59 28.53
CA ILE A 94 15.39 -23.00 27.19
C ILE A 94 16.72 -22.24 27.14
N PHE A 95 17.51 -22.48 26.10
CA PHE A 95 18.69 -21.69 25.75
C PHE A 95 18.34 -20.82 24.52
N PHE A 96 18.20 -19.52 24.70
CA PHE A 96 17.97 -18.56 23.61
C PHE A 96 19.30 -18.09 23.02
N GLY A 97 20.07 -19.05 22.49
CA GLY A 97 21.46 -18.89 22.06
C GLY A 97 22.33 -20.01 22.63
N THR A 98 23.29 -20.51 21.86
CA THR A 98 24.20 -21.56 22.34
C THR A 98 25.31 -20.98 23.22
N VAL A 99 25.62 -21.67 24.31
CA VAL A 99 26.69 -21.34 25.24
C VAL A 99 27.89 -22.23 25.02
N THR A 100 29.08 -21.64 24.93
CA THR A 100 30.35 -22.32 24.63
C THR A 100 31.08 -22.86 25.87
N ASP A 101 30.56 -22.62 27.08
CA ASP A 101 31.07 -23.29 28.29
C ASP A 101 30.83 -24.80 28.18
N GLU A 102 31.93 -25.56 28.07
CA GLU A 102 31.91 -27.00 27.84
C GLU A 102 31.15 -27.79 28.91
N ARG A 103 30.98 -27.22 30.12
CA ARG A 103 30.18 -27.82 31.19
C ARG A 103 28.70 -27.88 30.84
N PHE A 104 28.21 -26.89 30.11
CA PHE A 104 26.81 -26.75 29.70
C PHE A 104 26.55 -27.27 28.28
N ALA A 105 27.61 -27.55 27.52
CA ALA A 105 27.53 -28.17 26.20
C ALA A 105 26.76 -29.51 26.23
N TYR A 106 26.95 -30.35 27.25
CA TYR A 106 26.15 -31.58 27.45
C TYR A 106 24.63 -31.32 27.53
N ILE A 107 24.23 -30.27 28.27
CA ILE A 107 22.81 -29.91 28.46
C ILE A 107 22.18 -29.53 27.11
N GLN A 108 22.94 -28.80 26.30
CA GLN A 108 22.56 -28.37 24.95
C GLN A 108 22.67 -29.47 23.89
N GLY A 109 23.13 -30.69 24.23
CA GLY A 109 23.31 -31.76 23.26
C GLY A 109 24.49 -31.54 22.30
N ILE A 110 25.47 -30.72 22.67
CA ILE A 110 26.73 -30.55 21.95
C ILE A 110 27.62 -31.79 22.24
N LYS A 111 28.45 -32.18 21.27
CA LYS A 111 29.43 -33.28 21.39
C LYS A 111 30.64 -32.83 22.22
N ALA A 112 31.10 -33.67 23.15
CA ALA A 112 32.33 -33.41 23.91
C ALA A 112 33.54 -33.38 22.96
N GLY A 113 34.34 -32.32 23.01
CA GLY A 113 35.42 -32.07 22.05
C GLY A 113 34.93 -31.65 20.66
N ALA A 114 33.73 -31.05 20.55
CA ALA A 114 33.28 -30.41 19.31
C ALA A 114 34.20 -29.24 18.93
N ASP A 115 34.39 -29.04 17.62
CA ASP A 115 35.30 -28.03 17.05
C ASP A 115 34.78 -26.56 17.17
N TYR A 116 33.68 -26.35 17.92
CA TYR A 116 32.90 -25.11 18.11
C TYR A 116 32.69 -24.19 16.88
N ASN A 117 32.88 -24.72 15.67
CA ASN A 117 32.86 -23.96 14.43
C ASN A 117 31.52 -23.28 14.19
N ILE A 118 31.58 -21.96 14.05
CA ILE A 118 30.46 -21.10 13.67
C ILE A 118 30.23 -21.19 12.15
N ASP A 119 28.98 -21.16 11.73
CA ASP A 119 28.59 -20.86 10.36
C ASP A 119 28.01 -19.45 10.23
N GLN A 120 28.55 -18.68 9.29
CA GLN A 120 28.19 -17.28 9.00
C GLN A 120 27.38 -17.14 7.69
N THR A 121 27.04 -18.27 7.05
CA THR A 121 26.34 -18.30 5.76
C THR A 121 24.85 -18.62 5.92
N VAL A 122 24.49 -19.41 6.93
CA VAL A 122 23.12 -19.91 7.15
C VAL A 122 22.13 -18.82 7.58
N ARG A 123 20.97 -18.79 6.92
CA ARG A 123 19.93 -17.75 7.04
C ARG A 123 18.52 -18.32 6.99
N GLY A 124 17.59 -17.58 7.60
CA GLY A 124 16.16 -17.85 7.62
C GLY A 124 15.77 -19.06 8.48
N ILE A 125 14.50 -19.17 8.85
CA ILE A 125 13.97 -20.27 9.66
C ILE A 125 12.94 -21.08 8.87
N LYS A 126 13.13 -22.39 8.77
CA LYS A 126 12.18 -23.34 8.16
C LYS A 126 11.54 -24.25 9.21
N GLY A 127 10.22 -24.27 9.28
CA GLY A 127 9.47 -25.02 10.30
C GLY A 127 9.47 -26.53 10.05
N VAL A 128 10.35 -27.30 10.71
CA VAL A 128 10.30 -28.77 10.66
C VAL A 128 9.08 -29.31 11.40
N GLU A 129 8.62 -28.65 12.46
CA GLU A 129 7.34 -28.87 13.13
C GLU A 129 6.45 -27.61 13.05
N ASN A 130 5.23 -27.67 13.61
CA ASN A 130 4.33 -26.51 13.67
C ASN A 130 4.78 -25.53 14.77
N ILE A 131 5.89 -24.81 14.55
CA ILE A 131 6.43 -23.81 15.51
C ILE A 131 5.40 -22.71 15.83
N PHE A 132 4.51 -22.47 14.88
CA PHE A 132 3.21 -21.81 15.04
C PHE A 132 2.10 -22.70 14.46
N PRO A 133 0.81 -22.47 14.80
CA PRO A 133 -0.31 -23.23 14.26
C PRO A 133 -0.33 -23.30 12.72
N GLY A 134 -0.07 -24.49 12.17
CA GLY A 134 -0.06 -24.71 10.71
C GLY A 134 1.25 -24.42 9.98
N TYR A 135 2.28 -23.92 10.66
CA TYR A 135 3.53 -23.42 10.04
C TYR A 135 4.52 -24.50 9.58
N LYS A 136 4.17 -25.79 9.69
CA LYS A 136 5.08 -26.90 9.31
C LYS A 136 5.34 -26.88 7.79
N GLY A 137 6.61 -26.73 7.42
CA GLY A 137 7.09 -26.63 6.04
C GLY A 137 7.21 -25.19 5.51
N MET A 138 6.83 -24.18 6.30
CA MET A 138 6.92 -22.77 5.92
C MET A 138 8.26 -22.15 6.32
N GLU A 139 8.62 -21.05 5.65
CA GLU A 139 9.94 -20.42 5.67
C GLU A 139 9.84 -18.94 6.04
N PHE A 140 10.79 -18.44 6.83
CA PHE A 140 10.88 -17.05 7.28
C PHE A 140 12.28 -16.47 7.03
N TYR A 141 12.34 -15.19 6.66
CA TYR A 141 13.57 -14.38 6.63
C TYR A 141 13.27 -13.01 7.25
N SER A 142 14.09 -12.52 8.20
CA SER A 142 14.01 -11.10 8.61
C SER A 142 14.48 -10.18 7.46
N ASN A 143 14.06 -8.92 7.48
CA ASN A 143 14.19 -8.00 6.33
C ASN A 143 15.63 -7.81 5.83
N PHE A 144 16.63 -7.94 6.72
CA PHE A 144 18.06 -7.84 6.37
C PHE A 144 18.74 -9.19 6.09
N SER A 145 17.98 -10.30 6.16
CA SER A 145 18.45 -11.69 5.96
C SER A 145 19.73 -12.01 6.75
N VAL A 146 19.69 -11.69 8.05
CA VAL A 146 20.86 -11.75 8.94
C VAL A 146 21.27 -13.21 9.19
N PRO A 147 22.56 -13.57 9.08
CA PRO A 147 23.02 -14.94 9.31
C PRO A 147 22.97 -15.33 10.79
N HIS A 148 22.63 -16.59 11.07
CA HIS A 148 22.45 -17.06 12.45
C HIS A 148 23.75 -17.16 13.27
N ASN A 149 24.93 -17.10 12.63
CA ASN A 149 26.25 -16.93 13.25
C ASN A 149 26.57 -17.91 14.41
N ARG A 150 26.17 -19.18 14.27
CA ARG A 150 26.16 -20.18 15.36
C ARG A 150 26.71 -21.56 14.94
N LEU A 151 26.71 -22.53 15.85
CA LEU A 151 27.41 -23.81 15.71
C LEU A 151 26.89 -24.67 14.54
N LYS A 152 27.81 -25.27 13.76
CA LYS A 152 27.46 -26.21 12.68
C LYS A 152 26.80 -27.49 13.20
N LYS A 153 25.95 -28.12 12.38
CA LYS A 153 25.28 -29.42 12.65
C LYS A 153 26.21 -30.48 13.25
N SER A 154 27.44 -30.55 12.75
CA SER A 154 28.50 -31.48 13.20
C SER A 154 28.80 -31.41 14.70
N SER A 155 28.58 -30.27 15.34
CA SER A 155 28.83 -30.03 16.76
C SER A 155 27.81 -30.69 17.70
N PHE A 156 26.63 -31.08 17.20
CA PHE A 156 25.55 -31.64 18.04
C PHE A 156 25.48 -33.16 17.97
N ILE A 157 24.96 -33.81 19.02
CA ILE A 157 24.74 -35.26 19.06
C ILE A 157 23.60 -35.68 18.12
N ASP A 158 23.72 -36.85 17.51
CA ASP A 158 22.78 -37.34 16.49
C ASP A 158 21.39 -37.73 17.07
N GLN A 159 21.19 -37.55 18.38
CA GLN A 159 19.96 -37.83 19.12
C GLN A 159 19.15 -36.58 19.48
N ILE A 160 19.54 -35.38 19.04
CA ILE A 160 18.69 -34.18 19.16
C ILE A 160 17.44 -34.31 18.27
N ARG A 161 16.32 -33.72 18.69
CA ARG A 161 15.12 -33.60 17.85
C ARG A 161 15.01 -32.19 17.28
N VAL A 162 15.26 -32.05 15.99
CA VAL A 162 15.13 -30.76 15.29
C VAL A 162 13.65 -30.39 15.12
N LEU A 163 13.30 -29.15 15.45
CA LEU A 163 11.96 -28.54 15.33
C LEU A 163 11.92 -27.44 14.27
N ALA A 164 13.05 -26.77 14.00
CA ALA A 164 13.24 -25.87 12.86
C ALA A 164 14.70 -25.89 12.37
N THR A 165 14.89 -25.69 11.07
CA THR A 165 16.20 -25.66 10.39
C THR A 165 16.46 -24.29 9.78
N ALA A 166 17.64 -24.05 9.21
CA ALA A 166 17.82 -22.90 8.34
C ALA A 166 17.03 -23.09 7.03
N VAL A 167 16.79 -22.03 6.27
CA VAL A 167 16.22 -22.13 4.91
C VAL A 167 17.33 -22.38 3.89
N THR A 168 18.47 -21.70 4.04
CA THR A 168 19.63 -21.88 3.14
C THR A 168 20.41 -23.18 3.38
N ASP A 169 20.15 -23.88 4.48
CA ASP A 169 20.70 -25.19 4.81
C ASP A 169 19.67 -25.98 5.65
N GLU A 170 18.90 -26.85 5.00
CA GLU A 170 17.90 -27.70 5.67
C GLU A 170 18.52 -28.69 6.67
N ASP A 171 19.84 -28.89 6.63
CA ASP A 171 20.55 -29.78 7.54
C ASP A 171 21.01 -29.05 8.82
N TYR A 172 21.03 -27.70 8.81
CA TYR A 172 21.43 -26.88 9.95
C TYR A 172 20.31 -26.76 11.00
N PRO A 173 20.51 -27.24 12.24
CA PRO A 173 19.46 -27.19 13.27
C PRO A 173 19.40 -25.80 13.90
N ILE A 174 18.33 -25.04 13.66
CA ILE A 174 18.09 -23.71 14.25
C ILE A 174 17.43 -23.82 15.62
N LEU A 175 16.42 -24.69 15.73
CA LEU A 175 15.69 -24.94 16.97
C LEU A 175 15.53 -26.43 17.17
N PHE A 176 15.95 -26.95 18.32
CA PHE A 176 15.91 -28.38 18.60
C PHE A 176 15.76 -28.71 20.10
N GLU A 177 15.31 -29.93 20.39
CA GLU A 177 15.20 -30.48 21.73
C GLU A 177 16.32 -31.48 22.05
N ASN A 178 16.76 -31.47 23.31
CA ASN A 178 17.57 -32.50 23.94
C ASN A 178 16.88 -33.00 25.22
N ASN A 179 17.09 -34.27 25.62
CA ASN A 179 16.43 -34.87 26.77
C ASN A 179 17.44 -35.32 27.85
N ILE A 180 17.32 -34.72 29.03
CA ILE A 180 18.24 -34.91 30.16
C ILE A 180 17.48 -35.63 31.28
N GLY A 181 17.67 -36.95 31.38
CA GLY A 181 16.97 -37.80 32.34
C GLY A 181 15.48 -37.93 32.03
N LEU A 182 14.65 -37.13 32.71
CA LEU A 182 13.19 -37.01 32.44
C LEU A 182 12.75 -35.57 32.14
N GLY A 183 13.70 -34.64 31.99
CA GLY A 183 13.49 -33.25 31.63
C GLY A 183 13.88 -32.96 30.18
N THR A 184 13.37 -31.85 29.66
CA THR A 184 13.54 -31.46 28.25
C THR A 184 14.20 -30.09 28.17
N VAL A 185 15.22 -30.01 27.32
CA VAL A 185 15.97 -28.80 27.03
C VAL A 185 15.65 -28.39 25.59
N LEU A 186 15.33 -27.13 25.36
CA LEU A 186 15.16 -26.54 24.04
C LEU A 186 16.32 -25.58 23.78
N VAL A 187 16.91 -25.63 22.59
CA VAL A 187 18.08 -24.84 22.23
C VAL A 187 17.84 -24.10 20.92
N PHE A 188 18.05 -22.79 20.95
CA PHE A 188 18.17 -21.95 19.76
C PHE A 188 19.64 -21.81 19.37
N ASN A 189 19.97 -22.35 18.21
CA ASN A 189 21.26 -22.22 17.55
C ASN A 189 21.29 -20.93 16.70
N SER A 190 20.98 -19.79 17.33
CA SER A 190 20.74 -18.50 16.65
C SER A 190 21.33 -17.32 17.44
N TYR A 191 21.87 -16.32 16.73
CA TYR A 191 22.23 -15.00 17.29
C TYR A 191 21.19 -13.90 16.99
N VAL A 192 20.24 -14.10 16.08
CA VAL A 192 19.32 -13.04 15.62
C VAL A 192 18.11 -12.80 16.55
N LEU A 193 18.06 -13.46 17.72
CA LEU A 193 16.91 -13.43 18.64
C LEU A 193 16.67 -12.09 19.35
N TYR A 194 17.59 -11.12 19.21
CA TYR A 194 17.37 -9.74 19.65
C TYR A 194 16.43 -8.97 18.69
N GLU A 195 16.21 -9.46 17.46
CA GLU A 195 15.29 -8.82 16.50
C GLU A 195 13.84 -9.09 16.91
N LYS A 196 13.04 -8.01 17.00
CA LYS A 196 11.63 -8.00 17.43
C LYS A 196 10.74 -9.02 16.69
N ASP A 197 11.09 -9.36 15.45
CA ASP A 197 10.43 -10.41 14.65
C ASP A 197 10.31 -11.75 15.40
N TYR A 198 11.36 -12.18 16.10
CA TYR A 198 11.41 -13.49 16.74
C TYR A 198 10.69 -13.56 18.09
N ARG A 199 10.18 -12.44 18.62
CA ARG A 199 9.51 -12.34 19.94
C ARG A 199 8.43 -13.41 20.14
N GLY A 200 7.53 -13.58 19.16
CA GLY A 200 6.47 -14.59 19.23
C GLY A 200 6.96 -16.03 19.05
N LEU A 201 8.09 -16.28 18.39
CA LEU A 201 8.70 -17.62 18.30
C LEU A 201 9.36 -18.00 19.64
N MET A 202 9.99 -17.03 20.31
CA MET A 202 10.47 -17.19 21.69
C MET A 202 9.30 -17.45 22.65
N PHE A 203 8.20 -16.70 22.52
CA PHE A 203 7.00 -16.93 23.32
C PHE A 203 6.34 -18.30 23.05
N SER A 204 6.23 -18.72 21.78
CA SER A 204 5.74 -20.05 21.38
C SER A 204 6.55 -21.18 22.03
N SER A 205 7.86 -20.96 22.18
CA SER A 205 8.79 -21.87 22.84
C SER A 205 8.59 -21.93 24.36
N VAL A 206 8.28 -20.79 24.98
CA VAL A 206 7.94 -20.71 26.42
C VAL A 206 6.63 -21.43 26.73
N ILE A 207 5.56 -21.20 25.96
CA ILE A 207 4.26 -21.88 26.22
C ILE A 207 4.36 -23.40 25.98
N LYS A 208 5.22 -23.87 25.07
CA LYS A 208 5.53 -25.31 24.93
C LYS A 208 6.13 -25.90 26.22
N MET A 209 6.93 -25.12 26.93
CA MET A 209 7.49 -25.51 28.23
C MET A 209 6.53 -25.27 29.41
N LEU A 210 5.44 -24.53 29.22
CA LEU A 210 4.37 -24.32 30.22
C LEU A 210 3.04 -25.00 29.80
N PRO A 211 3.02 -26.32 29.54
CA PRO A 211 1.79 -27.03 29.19
C PRO A 211 0.76 -26.94 30.32
N HIS A 212 -0.51 -26.82 29.93
CA HIS A 212 -1.69 -26.65 30.79
C HIS A 212 -1.74 -25.34 31.57
N LEU A 213 -0.81 -24.40 31.35
CA LEU A 213 -0.95 -23.03 31.84
C LEU A 213 -1.78 -22.23 30.82
N PRO A 214 -3.01 -21.80 31.14
CA PRO A 214 -3.80 -20.98 30.23
C PRO A 214 -3.41 -19.50 30.39
N TYR A 215 -3.44 -18.74 29.31
CA TYR A 215 -3.23 -17.29 29.32
C TYR A 215 -4.31 -16.59 28.51
N ARG A 216 -4.66 -15.36 28.90
CA ARG A 216 -5.64 -14.53 28.18
C ARG A 216 -5.06 -13.98 26.89
N ASN A 217 -5.94 -13.77 25.92
CA ASN A 217 -5.63 -13.06 24.68
C ASN A 217 -6.89 -12.32 24.17
N ALA A 218 -6.70 -11.27 23.38
CA ALA A 218 -7.80 -10.46 22.87
C ALA A 218 -8.72 -11.21 21.86
N ASN A 219 -8.19 -12.26 21.21
CA ASN A 219 -8.87 -13.07 20.18
C ASN A 219 -9.71 -12.23 19.20
N VAL A 220 -9.04 -11.31 18.53
CA VAL A 220 -9.64 -10.28 17.68
C VAL A 220 -8.75 -10.05 16.45
N GLY A 221 -9.33 -9.64 15.35
CA GLY A 221 -8.54 -9.22 14.19
C GLY A 221 -9.33 -8.25 13.34
N THR A 222 -8.60 -7.44 12.59
CA THR A 222 -9.18 -6.42 11.73
C THR A 222 -8.59 -6.55 10.35
N ILE A 223 -9.48 -6.58 9.36
CA ILE A 223 -9.12 -6.52 7.96
C ILE A 223 -9.31 -5.08 7.51
N PHE A 224 -8.19 -4.43 7.23
CA PHE A 224 -8.12 -3.05 6.76
C PHE A 224 -8.19 -3.07 5.23
N LEU A 225 -9.10 -2.26 4.69
CA LEU A 225 -9.16 -1.92 3.28
C LEU A 225 -8.42 -0.60 3.13
N ASP A 226 -7.13 -0.71 2.80
CA ASP A 226 -6.21 0.41 2.65
C ASP A 226 -6.45 1.09 1.29
N ASP A 227 -6.28 2.42 1.19
CA ASP A 227 -6.68 3.20 0.01
C ASP A 227 -8.12 2.89 -0.46
N PHE A 228 -9.05 2.84 0.49
CA PHE A 228 -10.45 2.57 0.17
C PHE A 228 -11.43 3.28 1.12
N PRO A 229 -12.32 4.15 0.62
CA PRO A 229 -12.33 4.71 -0.73
C PRO A 229 -11.14 5.64 -0.99
N ALA A 230 -10.65 5.64 -2.21
CA ALA A 230 -9.62 6.54 -2.72
C ALA A 230 -10.14 7.26 -3.99
N PRO A 231 -9.40 8.21 -4.59
CA PRO A 231 -9.67 8.64 -5.96
C PRO A 231 -9.78 7.45 -6.92
N LEU A 232 -10.77 7.51 -7.80
CA LEU A 232 -11.01 6.51 -8.84
C LEU A 232 -11.08 7.21 -10.20
N TYR A 233 -10.78 6.48 -11.27
CA TYR A 233 -10.70 7.00 -12.62
C TYR A 233 -11.62 6.24 -13.60
N ASN A 234 -12.23 6.97 -14.53
CA ASN A 234 -13.00 6.39 -15.65
C ASN A 234 -12.05 5.90 -16.77
N THR A 235 -11.15 4.98 -16.43
CA THR A 235 -10.12 4.43 -17.33
C THR A 235 -10.09 2.90 -17.25
N LYS A 236 -9.88 2.23 -18.38
CA LYS A 236 -9.69 0.77 -18.41
C LYS A 236 -8.22 0.44 -18.15
N LEU A 237 -7.96 -0.35 -17.11
CA LEU A 237 -6.62 -0.74 -16.67
C LEU A 237 -6.51 -2.27 -16.64
N GLU A 238 -5.38 -2.81 -17.10
CA GLU A 238 -5.12 -4.26 -16.99
C GLU A 238 -4.78 -4.66 -15.54
N PRO A 239 -5.09 -5.89 -15.10
CA PRO A 239 -5.68 -7.01 -15.87
C PRO A 239 -7.22 -6.97 -15.94
N ILE A 240 -7.85 -6.00 -15.26
CA ILE A 240 -9.31 -5.86 -15.17
C ILE A 240 -9.96 -5.53 -16.51
N ALA A 241 -9.29 -4.78 -17.38
CA ALA A 241 -9.71 -4.53 -18.75
C ALA A 241 -9.87 -5.85 -19.53
N THR A 242 -8.89 -6.74 -19.48
CA THR A 242 -8.99 -8.09 -20.06
C THR A 242 -10.02 -8.99 -19.34
N GLU A 243 -10.13 -8.90 -18.01
CA GLU A 243 -11.00 -9.80 -17.22
C GLU A 243 -12.50 -9.49 -17.36
N TYR A 244 -12.86 -8.19 -17.36
CA TYR A 244 -14.24 -7.67 -17.28
C TYR A 244 -14.64 -6.67 -18.36
N ASP A 245 -13.68 -6.05 -19.05
CA ASP A 245 -13.91 -4.91 -19.97
C ASP A 245 -14.63 -3.70 -19.33
N VAL A 246 -14.35 -3.42 -18.05
CA VAL A 246 -14.87 -2.24 -17.32
C VAL A 246 -13.75 -1.27 -16.94
N GLU A 247 -14.13 -0.03 -16.63
CA GLU A 247 -13.24 1.00 -16.09
C GLU A 247 -12.92 0.75 -14.60
N GLN A 248 -11.80 1.28 -14.10
CA GLN A 248 -11.33 1.12 -12.72
C GLN A 248 -12.42 1.53 -11.71
N ALA A 249 -13.07 2.68 -11.91
CA ALA A 249 -14.16 3.13 -11.05
C ALA A 249 -15.36 2.15 -11.01
N ASP A 250 -15.76 1.60 -12.17
CA ASP A 250 -16.83 0.61 -12.24
C ASP A 250 -16.39 -0.77 -11.69
N PHE A 251 -15.12 -1.16 -11.83
CA PHE A 251 -14.60 -2.38 -11.17
C PHE A 251 -14.64 -2.25 -9.65
N VAL A 252 -14.05 -1.20 -9.09
CA VAL A 252 -13.97 -1.00 -7.64
C VAL A 252 -15.39 -0.92 -7.05
N ALA A 253 -16.28 -0.14 -7.68
CA ALA A 253 -17.61 0.10 -7.15
C ALA A 253 -18.66 -0.99 -7.44
N ASN A 254 -18.52 -1.78 -8.52
CA ASN A 254 -19.56 -2.74 -8.94
C ASN A 254 -19.12 -4.21 -8.78
N ILE A 255 -17.83 -4.48 -8.66
CA ILE A 255 -17.25 -5.83 -8.67
C ILE A 255 -16.50 -6.08 -7.36
N TRP A 256 -15.42 -5.34 -7.11
CA TRP A 256 -14.55 -5.52 -5.95
C TRP A 256 -15.29 -5.28 -4.64
N TRP A 257 -15.86 -4.09 -4.43
CA TRP A 257 -16.54 -3.76 -3.17
C TRP A 257 -17.73 -4.69 -2.87
N PRO A 258 -18.63 -5.00 -3.83
CA PRO A 258 -19.67 -6.01 -3.62
C PRO A 258 -19.13 -7.43 -3.38
N ASP A 259 -17.95 -7.81 -3.87
CA ASP A 259 -17.30 -9.08 -3.51
C ASP A 259 -16.74 -9.05 -2.08
N MET A 260 -16.19 -7.93 -1.64
CA MET A 260 -15.73 -7.75 -0.27
C MET A 260 -16.91 -7.79 0.70
N GLN A 261 -18.03 -7.11 0.40
CA GLN A 261 -19.29 -7.25 1.16
C GLN A 261 -19.74 -8.72 1.28
N ARG A 262 -19.79 -9.46 0.17
CA ARG A 262 -20.12 -10.90 0.16
C ARG A 262 -19.15 -11.73 0.99
N LEU A 263 -17.85 -11.44 0.93
CA LEU A 263 -16.81 -12.11 1.70
C LEU A 263 -16.99 -11.83 3.20
N ALA A 264 -17.26 -10.58 3.57
CA ALA A 264 -17.56 -10.16 4.93
C ALA A 264 -18.82 -10.81 5.51
N ASP A 265 -19.87 -10.98 4.71
CA ASP A 265 -21.07 -11.71 5.14
C ASP A 265 -20.80 -13.21 5.31
N SER A 266 -19.99 -13.81 4.42
CA SER A 266 -19.68 -15.24 4.47
C SER A 266 -18.74 -15.66 5.62
N LEU A 267 -17.90 -14.75 6.11
CA LEU A 267 -16.88 -15.02 7.15
C LEU A 267 -17.08 -14.22 8.45
N LEU A 268 -18.17 -13.45 8.53
CA LEU A 268 -18.48 -12.50 9.63
C LEU A 268 -17.30 -11.56 9.91
N ILE A 269 -16.88 -10.83 8.88
CA ILE A 269 -15.85 -9.77 8.93
C ILE A 269 -16.56 -8.43 8.96
N THR A 270 -16.20 -7.56 9.90
CA THR A 270 -16.41 -6.12 9.72
C THR A 270 -15.07 -5.48 9.34
N TYR A 271 -14.98 -4.96 8.11
CA TYR A 271 -13.85 -4.16 7.64
C TYR A 271 -13.78 -2.78 8.31
N SER A 272 -12.57 -2.22 8.30
CA SER A 272 -12.36 -0.77 8.34
C SER A 272 -11.76 -0.30 7.01
N ALA A 273 -12.30 0.78 6.46
CA ALA A 273 -11.97 1.31 5.14
C ALA A 273 -11.22 2.64 5.30
N MET A 274 -9.95 2.69 4.87
CA MET A 274 -9.06 3.85 5.07
C MET A 274 -9.27 4.85 3.94
N THR A 275 -10.01 5.93 4.21
CA THR A 275 -10.35 6.93 3.19
C THR A 275 -9.14 7.81 2.84
N ALA A 276 -8.73 7.79 1.57
CA ALA A 276 -7.78 8.74 0.98
C ALA A 276 -8.51 9.71 0.06
N PHE A 277 -8.25 11.01 0.16
CA PHE A 277 -8.99 11.99 -0.64
C PHE A 277 -8.31 12.36 -1.98
N ASN A 278 -6.98 12.38 -2.05
CA ASN A 278 -6.22 12.65 -3.27
C ASN A 278 -4.96 11.75 -3.37
N TYR A 279 -4.43 11.59 -4.57
CA TYR A 279 -3.08 11.05 -4.83
C TYR A 279 -2.07 12.16 -5.21
N ASN A 280 -2.55 13.39 -5.45
CA ASN A 280 -1.69 14.53 -5.73
C ASN A 280 -0.68 14.86 -4.60
N ALA A 281 0.43 15.50 -4.98
CA ALA A 281 1.50 15.90 -4.05
C ALA A 281 1.23 17.27 -3.36
N ASN A 282 -0.03 17.67 -3.19
CA ASN A 282 -0.35 19.01 -2.69
C ASN A 282 -0.25 19.09 -1.15
N ILE A 283 0.88 19.62 -0.66
CA ILE A 283 1.17 19.85 0.77
C ILE A 283 0.95 21.32 1.20
N VAL A 284 0.36 22.17 0.36
CA VAL A 284 0.21 23.62 0.60
C VAL A 284 -1.26 24.04 0.36
N PRO A 285 -1.90 24.83 1.26
CA PRO A 285 -3.24 25.34 0.99
C PRO A 285 -3.24 26.27 -0.25
N PRO A 286 -4.30 26.25 -1.09
CA PRO A 286 -5.60 25.64 -0.82
C PRO A 286 -5.63 24.15 -1.17
N PHE A 287 -6.28 23.38 -0.30
CA PHE A 287 -6.43 21.93 -0.43
C PHE A 287 -7.68 21.59 -1.25
N ASP A 288 -7.48 20.96 -2.39
CA ASP A 288 -8.51 20.64 -3.38
C ASP A 288 -9.02 19.19 -3.25
N TYR A 289 -10.04 18.86 -4.02
CA TYR A 289 -10.68 17.53 -4.01
C TYR A 289 -11.12 17.14 -5.43
N ILE A 290 -10.33 17.53 -6.44
CA ILE A 290 -10.66 17.28 -7.85
C ILE A 290 -10.63 15.77 -8.12
N GLU A 291 -9.56 15.09 -7.71
CA GLU A 291 -9.37 13.65 -7.92
C GLU A 291 -10.45 12.81 -7.22
N TRP A 292 -10.77 13.13 -5.97
CA TRP A 292 -11.90 12.58 -5.18
C TRP A 292 -13.26 12.59 -5.91
N THR A 293 -13.47 13.57 -6.79
CA THR A 293 -14.72 13.76 -7.55
C THR A 293 -14.60 13.46 -9.05
N SER A 294 -13.44 12.99 -9.51
CA SER A 294 -13.12 12.91 -10.94
C SER A 294 -13.90 11.82 -11.68
N ALA A 295 -13.97 10.60 -11.14
CA ALA A 295 -14.76 9.53 -11.75
C ALA A 295 -16.24 9.55 -11.36
N THR A 296 -17.08 9.16 -12.32
CA THR A 296 -18.50 8.89 -12.11
C THR A 296 -18.88 7.46 -12.49
N ILE A 297 -19.81 6.88 -11.73
CA ILE A 297 -20.39 5.55 -11.97
C ILE A 297 -21.90 5.65 -12.14
N ARG A 298 -22.50 4.64 -12.79
CA ARG A 298 -23.96 4.60 -12.98
C ARG A 298 -24.66 3.91 -11.81
N ARG A 299 -25.59 4.61 -11.17
CA ARG A 299 -26.43 4.11 -10.05
C ARG A 299 -27.89 4.48 -10.29
N LYS A 300 -28.78 3.49 -10.33
CA LYS A 300 -30.25 3.67 -10.50
C LYS A 300 -30.60 4.64 -11.66
N ASN A 301 -29.94 4.47 -12.81
CA ASN A 301 -30.00 5.32 -14.01
C ASN A 301 -29.57 6.80 -13.86
N LYS A 302 -28.87 7.17 -12.78
CA LYS A 302 -28.14 8.43 -12.64
C LYS A 302 -26.63 8.20 -12.71
N LEU A 303 -25.87 9.25 -13.01
CA LEU A 303 -24.43 9.29 -12.72
C LEU A 303 -24.22 9.87 -11.31
N VAL A 304 -23.26 9.34 -10.57
CA VAL A 304 -22.82 9.81 -9.25
C VAL A 304 -21.30 9.71 -9.15
N ASN A 305 -20.66 10.56 -8.34
CA ASN A 305 -19.21 10.53 -8.13
C ASN A 305 -18.83 9.22 -7.42
N ALA A 306 -17.83 8.51 -7.95
CA ALA A 306 -17.54 7.12 -7.57
C ALA A 306 -17.08 6.98 -6.11
N SER A 307 -16.05 7.73 -5.72
CA SER A 307 -15.43 7.66 -4.39
C SER A 307 -16.35 8.20 -3.29
N VAL A 308 -17.05 9.31 -3.56
CA VAL A 308 -18.10 9.86 -2.67
C VAL A 308 -19.22 8.83 -2.44
N TYR A 309 -19.74 8.20 -3.49
CA TYR A 309 -20.77 7.18 -3.38
C TYR A 309 -20.31 5.98 -2.55
N LEU A 310 -19.05 5.54 -2.70
CA LEU A 310 -18.50 4.43 -1.92
C LEU A 310 -18.31 4.80 -0.45
N ALA A 311 -17.84 6.01 -0.15
CA ALA A 311 -17.73 6.50 1.23
C ALA A 311 -19.09 6.54 1.93
N GLN A 312 -20.12 7.03 1.23
CA GLN A 312 -21.51 7.00 1.71
C GLN A 312 -22.01 5.56 1.92
N GLU A 313 -21.81 4.64 0.97
CA GLU A 313 -22.26 3.26 1.09
C GLU A 313 -21.56 2.50 2.24
N ILE A 314 -20.30 2.84 2.55
CA ILE A 314 -19.58 2.30 3.72
C ILE A 314 -20.14 2.90 5.02
N ALA A 315 -20.32 4.22 5.10
CA ALA A 315 -20.84 4.91 6.29
C ALA A 315 -22.30 4.52 6.63
N GLU A 316 -23.11 4.14 5.64
CA GLU A 316 -24.46 3.57 5.82
C GLU A 316 -24.45 2.07 6.18
N SER A 317 -23.29 1.40 6.16
CA SER A 317 -23.15 -0.04 6.37
C SER A 317 -22.76 -0.42 7.81
N ARG A 318 -22.35 -1.68 8.01
CA ARG A 318 -21.76 -2.16 9.27
C ARG A 318 -20.23 -1.96 9.36
N HIS A 319 -19.61 -1.36 8.35
CA HIS A 319 -18.16 -1.19 8.21
C HIS A 319 -17.71 0.19 8.70
N GLU A 320 -16.51 0.27 9.27
CA GLU A 320 -15.95 1.55 9.73
C GLU A 320 -15.43 2.34 8.52
N LEU A 321 -15.94 3.56 8.31
CA LEU A 321 -15.30 4.54 7.44
C LEU A 321 -14.22 5.28 8.25
N ALA A 322 -12.98 4.85 8.07
CA ALA A 322 -11.79 5.37 8.73
C ALA A 322 -10.99 6.26 7.77
N PHE A 323 -9.79 6.70 8.19
CA PHE A 323 -9.04 7.75 7.51
C PHE A 323 -7.60 7.34 7.21
N HIS A 324 -7.19 7.55 5.96
CA HIS A 324 -5.81 7.40 5.50
C HIS A 324 -5.10 8.76 5.45
N GLY A 325 -5.61 9.71 4.67
CA GLY A 325 -4.97 11.01 4.48
C GLY A 325 -5.78 11.98 3.64
N TYR A 326 -5.42 13.26 3.72
CA TYR A 326 -5.87 14.26 2.73
C TYR A 326 -5.36 13.88 1.34
N ASN A 327 -4.08 13.55 1.27
CA ASN A 327 -3.43 12.94 0.13
C ASN A 327 -2.54 11.78 0.59
N HIS A 328 -1.91 11.07 -0.36
CA HIS A 328 -1.01 9.96 -0.08
C HIS A 328 0.42 10.39 0.35
N PHE A 329 0.56 11.57 0.97
CA PHE A 329 1.79 12.02 1.64
C PHE A 329 1.68 11.78 3.14
N SER A 330 2.75 11.28 3.75
CA SER A 330 2.80 10.97 5.17
C SER A 330 2.77 12.25 6.00
N LEU A 331 2.29 12.19 7.25
CA LEU A 331 2.45 13.31 8.18
C LEU A 331 3.87 13.28 8.77
N LEU A 332 4.85 13.57 7.92
CA LEU A 332 6.27 13.71 8.25
C LEU A 332 6.68 15.17 8.18
N ASN A 333 7.47 15.62 9.17
CA ASN A 333 7.99 16.97 9.25
C ASN A 333 8.87 17.32 8.04
N GLU A 334 9.61 16.36 7.50
CA GLU A 334 10.43 16.59 6.30
C GLU A 334 9.57 16.76 5.03
N GLU A 335 8.61 15.86 4.78
CA GLU A 335 7.72 15.93 3.61
C GLU A 335 6.90 17.23 3.57
N TRP A 336 6.43 17.70 4.74
CA TRP A 336 5.65 18.94 4.85
C TRP A 336 6.49 20.20 5.04
N ASN A 337 7.79 20.18 4.66
CA ASN A 337 8.71 21.33 4.73
C ASN A 337 8.77 21.99 6.13
N SER A 338 8.76 21.18 7.18
CA SER A 338 8.67 21.57 8.60
C SER A 338 7.43 22.39 8.98
N ASN A 339 6.36 22.37 8.18
CA ASN A 339 5.17 23.16 8.39
C ASN A 339 3.97 22.35 8.91
N SER A 340 3.96 22.08 10.21
CA SER A 340 2.82 21.43 10.89
C SER A 340 1.49 22.19 10.76
N SER A 341 1.49 23.50 10.50
CA SER A 341 0.24 24.25 10.25
C SER A 341 -0.42 23.87 8.92
N PHE A 342 0.35 23.41 7.94
CA PHE A 342 -0.18 22.91 6.67
C PHE A 342 -0.75 21.49 6.84
N MET A 343 -0.10 20.62 7.63
CA MET A 343 -0.66 19.32 8.03
C MET A 343 -2.04 19.51 8.69
N GLU A 344 -2.13 20.41 9.68
CA GLU A 344 -3.39 20.70 10.37
C GLU A 344 -4.42 21.34 9.45
N SER A 345 -4.01 22.19 8.52
CA SER A 345 -4.90 22.80 7.52
C SER A 345 -5.45 21.76 6.52
N ALA A 346 -4.65 20.77 6.12
CA ALA A 346 -5.09 19.64 5.29
C ALA A 346 -6.13 18.79 6.05
N LEU A 347 -5.85 18.43 7.30
CA LEU A 347 -6.77 17.72 8.20
C LEU A 347 -8.07 18.52 8.48
N ASN A 348 -7.97 19.85 8.61
CA ASN A 348 -9.12 20.75 8.72
C ASN A 348 -9.96 20.77 7.43
N SER A 349 -9.31 20.74 6.25
CA SER A 349 -10.01 20.62 4.98
C SER A 349 -10.75 19.28 4.84
N VAL A 350 -10.16 18.17 5.33
CA VAL A 350 -10.81 16.85 5.35
C VAL A 350 -12.06 16.90 6.22
N LYS A 351 -12.02 17.47 7.42
CA LYS A 351 -13.23 17.65 8.26
C LYS A 351 -14.32 18.49 7.58
N LYS A 352 -13.94 19.42 6.70
CA LYS A 352 -14.89 20.18 5.87
C LYS A 352 -15.48 19.29 4.77
N ARG A 353 -14.65 18.55 4.03
CA ARG A 353 -15.09 17.65 2.95
C ARG A 353 -16.00 16.52 3.48
N TRP A 354 -15.63 15.88 4.58
CA TRP A 354 -16.38 14.81 5.25
C TRP A 354 -17.83 15.22 5.58
N ARG A 355 -18.04 16.50 5.92
CA ARG A 355 -19.38 17.08 6.18
C ARG A 355 -20.11 17.52 4.92
N VAL A 356 -19.40 17.92 3.86
CA VAL A 356 -19.97 18.31 2.56
C VAL A 356 -20.49 17.09 1.80
N ASP A 357 -19.80 15.95 1.91
CA ASP A 357 -20.18 14.67 1.30
C ASP A 357 -21.12 13.83 2.18
N ASP A 358 -21.56 14.35 3.34
CA ASP A 358 -22.45 13.69 4.31
C ASP A 358 -21.97 12.32 4.81
N LEU A 359 -20.66 12.19 5.08
CA LEU A 359 -20.00 10.93 5.47
C LEU A 359 -20.17 10.59 6.97
N GLY A 360 -21.25 11.06 7.60
CA GLY A 360 -21.59 10.74 8.99
C GLY A 360 -20.63 11.33 10.05
N GLN A 361 -20.25 10.50 11.02
CA GLN A 361 -19.33 10.91 12.10
C GLN A 361 -17.89 11.01 11.62
N LEU A 362 -17.09 11.87 12.26
CA LEU A 362 -15.66 11.96 11.98
C LEU A 362 -14.93 10.66 12.39
N PRO A 363 -13.87 10.27 11.64
CA PRO A 363 -13.19 9.00 11.80
C PRO A 363 -12.52 8.84 13.18
N ILE A 364 -12.40 7.58 13.63
CA ILE A 364 -11.80 7.18 14.91
C ILE A 364 -10.45 6.49 14.70
N THR A 365 -10.28 5.73 13.61
CA THR A 365 -9.01 5.09 13.23
C THR A 365 -8.26 5.90 12.18
N TYR A 366 -6.94 6.01 12.37
CA TYR A 366 -6.00 6.56 11.39
C TYR A 366 -4.93 5.54 11.01
N VAL A 367 -4.68 5.39 9.71
CA VAL A 367 -3.53 4.68 9.15
C VAL A 367 -2.71 5.71 8.38
N PRO A 368 -1.43 5.96 8.71
CA PRO A 368 -0.64 6.95 7.98
C PRO A 368 -0.41 6.55 6.51
N PRO A 369 -0.44 7.51 5.56
CA PRO A 369 -0.02 7.26 4.18
C PRO A 369 1.42 6.75 4.12
N THR A 370 1.70 5.86 3.17
CA THR A 370 2.95 5.07 3.06
C THR A 370 3.39 4.31 4.33
N ASN A 371 2.55 4.27 5.36
CA ASN A 371 2.77 3.79 6.74
C ASN A 371 3.56 4.71 7.69
N TYR A 372 4.20 5.79 7.20
CA TYR A 372 5.09 6.60 8.02
C TYR A 372 4.38 7.77 8.75
N ILE A 373 4.79 8.05 9.99
CA ILE A 373 4.38 9.24 10.76
C ILE A 373 5.39 9.54 11.88
N ASP A 374 5.78 10.80 12.03
CA ASP A 374 6.71 11.23 13.09
C ASP A 374 5.99 11.91 14.26
N SER A 375 6.77 12.30 15.28
CA SER A 375 6.24 13.00 16.46
C SER A 375 5.52 14.32 16.15
N THR A 376 5.93 15.06 15.11
CA THR A 376 5.27 16.30 14.67
C THR A 376 3.93 15.96 14.00
N GLY A 377 3.89 14.92 13.15
CA GLY A 377 2.66 14.39 12.56
C GLY A 377 1.65 13.92 13.61
N ILE A 378 2.10 13.25 14.68
CA ILE A 378 1.25 12.85 15.80
C ILE A 378 0.63 14.06 16.52
N GLN A 379 1.41 15.14 16.74
CA GLN A 379 0.86 16.37 17.34
C GLN A 379 -0.13 17.07 16.38
N ALA A 380 0.18 17.19 15.10
CA ALA A 380 -0.73 17.76 14.11
C ALA A 380 -2.05 16.97 14.01
N LEU A 381 -1.96 15.64 13.95
CA LEU A 381 -3.11 14.72 13.92
C LEU A 381 -3.98 14.86 15.17
N THR A 382 -3.39 14.85 16.36
CA THR A 382 -4.15 14.92 17.63
C THR A 382 -4.70 16.31 17.93
N ARG A 383 -4.12 17.39 17.37
CA ARG A 383 -4.68 18.76 17.43
C ARG A 383 -5.81 18.96 16.43
N ALA A 384 -5.60 18.63 15.15
CA ALA A 384 -6.58 18.90 14.09
C ALA A 384 -7.67 17.83 13.97
N MET A 385 -7.40 16.55 14.21
CA MET A 385 -8.38 15.46 14.11
C MET A 385 -8.59 14.73 15.45
N PRO A 386 -9.05 15.42 16.52
CA PRO A 386 -9.16 14.85 17.87
C PRO A 386 -10.23 13.76 18.03
N SER A 387 -11.01 13.45 16.98
CA SER A 387 -11.85 12.25 16.91
C SER A 387 -11.02 10.96 16.80
N ILE A 388 -9.83 11.02 16.20
CA ILE A 388 -8.92 9.89 16.09
C ILE A 388 -8.49 9.44 17.49
N LYS A 389 -8.62 8.15 17.77
CA LYS A 389 -8.22 7.47 19.01
C LYS A 389 -7.35 6.25 18.73
N VAL A 390 -7.42 5.68 17.54
CA VAL A 390 -6.69 4.48 17.14
C VAL A 390 -5.66 4.84 16.08
N LEU A 391 -4.39 4.49 16.31
CA LEU A 391 -3.30 4.63 15.37
C LEU A 391 -2.86 3.26 14.85
N SER A 392 -2.86 3.07 13.53
CA SER A 392 -2.54 1.80 12.87
C SER A 392 -1.36 1.94 11.90
N SER A 393 -0.23 2.43 12.41
CA SER A 393 1.09 2.43 11.75
C SER A 393 1.75 1.03 11.83
N LEU A 394 3.08 0.89 11.80
CA LEU A 394 3.75 -0.43 11.72
C LEU A 394 4.12 -1.03 13.09
N TYR A 395 4.00 -2.36 13.22
CA TYR A 395 4.55 -3.11 14.36
C TYR A 395 6.09 -3.22 14.29
N LEU A 396 6.65 -3.19 13.07
CA LEU A 396 8.08 -3.28 12.75
C LEU A 396 8.57 -1.97 12.11
N GLY A 397 9.84 -1.90 11.70
CA GLY A 397 10.45 -0.66 11.21
C GLY A 397 10.75 0.32 12.35
N GLU A 398 11.27 1.50 12.00
CA GLU A 398 11.87 2.46 12.95
C GLU A 398 10.84 3.34 13.69
N LYS A 399 11.05 3.55 14.99
CA LYS A 399 10.11 4.23 15.90
C LYS A 399 9.84 5.68 15.51
N GLU A 400 10.89 6.38 15.11
CA GLU A 400 10.88 7.81 14.74
C GLU A 400 9.96 8.09 13.54
N TYR A 401 9.83 7.11 12.64
CA TYR A 401 8.97 7.16 11.45
C TYR A 401 7.63 6.41 11.63
N GLY A 402 7.24 6.05 12.85
CA GLY A 402 5.94 5.42 13.12
C GLY A 402 5.97 3.89 13.18
N GLY A 403 7.13 3.27 13.06
CA GLY A 403 7.38 1.86 13.32
C GLY A 403 7.53 1.52 14.80
N GLU A 404 8.11 0.35 15.08
CA GLU A 404 8.29 -0.25 16.42
C GLU A 404 7.05 -0.36 17.32
N ARG A 405 5.83 -0.06 16.85
CA ARG A 405 4.68 0.05 17.76
C ARG A 405 4.33 -1.27 18.43
N GLY A 406 3.87 -1.18 19.67
CA GLY A 406 3.22 -2.27 20.42
C GLY A 406 1.73 -1.96 20.60
N PHE A 407 1.01 -2.81 21.32
CA PHE A 407 -0.35 -2.46 21.76
C PHE A 407 -0.27 -1.66 23.06
N GLY A 408 -0.96 -0.52 23.12
CA GLY A 408 -0.88 0.44 24.23
C GLY A 408 -0.90 1.90 23.75
N PRO A 409 -0.70 2.89 24.63
CA PRO A 409 -0.59 4.30 24.24
C PRO A 409 0.56 4.57 23.25
N ASP A 410 0.47 5.63 22.44
CA ASP A 410 1.56 6.02 21.55
C ASP A 410 2.69 6.76 22.29
N PRO A 411 3.98 6.43 22.02
CA PRO A 411 5.13 7.11 22.64
C PRO A 411 5.18 8.63 22.45
N TYR A 412 4.46 9.19 21.47
CA TYR A 412 4.35 10.64 21.25
C TYR A 412 2.96 11.21 21.60
N SER A 413 1.94 10.39 21.90
CA SER A 413 0.68 10.85 22.49
C SER A 413 -0.13 9.77 23.24
N ASP A 414 -0.41 10.04 24.51
CA ASP A 414 -1.32 9.27 25.37
C ASP A 414 -2.79 9.25 24.88
N LYS A 415 -3.17 10.18 24.00
CA LYS A 415 -4.51 10.29 23.39
C LYS A 415 -4.77 9.29 22.28
N LEU A 416 -3.74 8.54 21.85
CA LEU A 416 -3.81 7.53 20.80
C LEU A 416 -3.45 6.16 21.36
N PHE A 417 -4.25 5.15 21.01
CA PHE A 417 -3.94 3.74 21.23
C PHE A 417 -3.38 3.13 19.94
N ASN A 418 -2.20 2.53 20.03
CA ASN A 418 -1.57 1.81 18.93
C ASN A 418 -2.23 0.45 18.70
N TYR A 419 -2.66 0.24 17.46
CA TYR A 419 -3.25 -1.00 16.97
C TYR A 419 -2.62 -1.35 15.61
N PRO A 420 -1.29 -1.61 15.57
CA PRO A 420 -0.49 -1.52 14.35
C PRO A 420 -0.75 -2.63 13.31
N ARG A 421 -0.32 -2.36 12.07
CA ARG A 421 -0.19 -3.30 10.95
C ARG A 421 0.81 -4.41 11.30
N ILE A 422 0.33 -5.66 11.23
CA ILE A 422 1.13 -6.88 11.47
C ILE A 422 1.47 -7.59 10.15
N SER A 423 0.59 -7.47 9.14
CA SER A 423 0.72 -8.18 7.86
C SER A 423 -0.08 -7.49 6.76
N SER A 424 0.25 -7.78 5.51
CA SER A 424 -0.47 -7.32 4.32
C SER A 424 -0.48 -8.39 3.23
N GLY A 425 -1.15 -8.09 2.11
CA GLY A 425 -1.14 -8.88 0.88
C GLY A 425 -2.15 -10.02 0.85
N PHE A 426 -2.63 -10.36 -0.36
CA PHE A 426 -3.68 -11.37 -0.55
C PHE A 426 -3.20 -12.82 -0.36
N ASN A 427 -1.90 -13.07 -0.48
CA ASN A 427 -1.31 -14.41 -0.58
C ASN A 427 -0.90 -15.02 0.77
N ILE A 428 -0.73 -16.35 0.82
CA ILE A 428 -0.20 -17.09 1.98
C ILE A 428 1.33 -17.15 1.91
N GLU A 429 1.98 -16.06 2.30
CA GLU A 429 3.45 -15.92 2.27
C GLU A 429 4.12 -16.22 3.62
N GLY A 430 5.31 -16.80 3.57
CA GLY A 430 6.04 -17.28 4.75
C GLY A 430 6.26 -16.23 5.84
N ASN A 431 6.69 -15.02 5.46
CA ASN A 431 6.87 -13.88 6.37
C ASN A 431 5.53 -13.31 6.87
N SER A 432 4.57 -13.05 5.97
CA SER A 432 3.24 -12.53 6.31
C SER A 432 2.48 -13.47 7.28
N VAL A 433 2.73 -14.78 7.20
CA VAL A 433 2.17 -15.80 8.11
C VAL A 433 2.98 -15.92 9.42
N PHE A 434 4.31 -15.80 9.38
CA PHE A 434 5.15 -15.80 10.59
C PHE A 434 4.79 -14.62 11.50
N ASN A 435 4.76 -13.41 10.95
CA ASN A 435 4.47 -12.18 11.69
C ASN A 435 3.04 -12.19 12.23
N GLN A 436 2.07 -12.67 11.43
CA GLN A 436 0.72 -12.94 11.93
C GLN A 436 0.76 -13.87 13.13
N HIS A 437 1.31 -15.09 13.02
CA HIS A 437 1.16 -16.08 14.07
C HIS A 437 2.03 -15.76 15.31
N SER A 438 3.14 -15.05 15.13
CA SER A 438 3.93 -14.42 16.18
C SER A 438 3.03 -13.55 17.07
N MET A 439 2.32 -12.58 16.49
CA MET A 439 1.45 -11.67 17.24
C MET A 439 0.12 -12.32 17.67
N GLN A 440 -0.50 -13.10 16.79
CA GLN A 440 -1.77 -13.75 17.09
C GLN A 440 -1.63 -14.78 18.21
N LEU A 441 -0.49 -15.46 18.36
CA LEU A 441 -0.23 -16.32 19.52
C LEU A 441 0.05 -15.53 20.81
N LEU A 442 0.75 -14.40 20.69
CA LEU A 442 1.21 -13.58 21.81
C LEU A 442 0.10 -12.73 22.43
N THR A 443 -0.73 -12.09 21.59
CA THR A 443 -1.74 -11.10 22.00
C THR A 443 -3.17 -11.51 21.62
N GLY A 444 -3.32 -12.46 20.69
CA GLY A 444 -4.62 -12.79 20.09
C GLY A 444 -5.08 -11.80 19.01
N VAL A 445 -4.26 -10.81 18.65
CA VAL A 445 -4.58 -9.77 17.65
C VAL A 445 -4.03 -10.15 16.26
N TRP A 446 -4.81 -9.96 15.20
CA TRP A 446 -4.33 -10.00 13.81
C TRP A 446 -4.85 -8.82 12.99
N ASN A 447 -3.95 -7.88 12.66
CA ASN A 447 -4.24 -6.72 11.82
C ASN A 447 -3.62 -6.92 10.43
N HIS A 448 -4.48 -6.91 9.41
CA HIS A 448 -4.15 -7.36 8.06
C HIS A 448 -4.70 -6.41 7.00
N PHE A 449 -3.85 -6.04 6.04
CA PHE A 449 -4.11 -4.94 5.09
C PHE A 449 -4.10 -5.42 3.64
N VAL A 450 -5.12 -5.03 2.89
CA VAL A 450 -5.26 -5.27 1.44
C VAL A 450 -5.83 -4.03 0.77
N HIS A 451 -5.46 -3.77 -0.49
CA HIS A 451 -5.90 -2.59 -1.23
C HIS A 451 -6.80 -2.98 -2.42
N PRO A 452 -7.65 -2.08 -2.92
CA PRO A 452 -8.38 -2.30 -4.17
C PRO A 452 -7.49 -2.13 -5.41
N ASP A 453 -6.35 -1.41 -5.29
CA ASP A 453 -5.47 -1.09 -6.41
C ASP A 453 -4.40 -2.16 -6.70
N ASP A 454 -4.05 -2.97 -5.68
CA ASP A 454 -3.12 -4.12 -5.75
C ASP A 454 -3.28 -4.92 -7.06
N VAL A 455 -4.52 -5.15 -7.51
CA VAL A 455 -4.83 -5.91 -8.73
C VAL A 455 -4.21 -5.32 -10.00
N PHE A 456 -4.04 -4.00 -10.09
CA PHE A 456 -3.45 -3.32 -11.24
C PHE A 456 -1.91 -3.26 -11.18
N GLN A 457 -1.28 -3.58 -10.05
CA GLN A 457 0.17 -3.46 -9.84
C GLN A 457 0.95 -4.66 -10.41
N VAL A 458 0.71 -4.99 -11.67
CA VAL A 458 1.14 -6.26 -12.33
C VAL A 458 2.52 -6.27 -12.98
N VAL A 459 3.22 -5.13 -13.00
CA VAL A 459 4.56 -4.99 -13.57
C VAL A 459 5.40 -4.09 -12.69
N GLN A 460 6.53 -4.58 -12.20
CA GLN A 460 7.58 -3.75 -11.63
C GLN A 460 8.19 -2.85 -12.71
N ARG A 461 8.21 -1.54 -12.51
CA ARG A 461 8.99 -0.60 -13.35
C ARG A 461 10.30 -0.28 -12.63
N ASP A 462 11.34 0.07 -13.39
CA ASP A 462 12.65 0.47 -12.84
C ASP A 462 12.60 1.74 -11.97
N ALA A 463 11.47 2.44 -11.94
CA ALA A 463 11.20 3.64 -11.14
C ALA A 463 10.27 3.40 -9.93
N ASP A 464 9.76 2.17 -9.74
CA ASP A 464 8.91 1.84 -8.59
C ASP A 464 9.76 1.52 -7.37
N ALA A 465 9.60 2.30 -6.29
CA ALA A 465 10.40 2.20 -5.06
C ALA A 465 10.06 0.97 -4.19
N PHE A 466 8.98 0.26 -4.49
CA PHE A 466 8.51 -0.93 -3.79
C PHE A 466 8.26 -2.06 -4.78
N GLU A 467 8.32 -3.32 -4.32
CA GLU A 467 8.03 -4.48 -5.16
C GLU A 467 6.55 -4.58 -5.53
N SER A 468 6.29 -5.02 -6.76
CA SER A 468 4.96 -5.26 -7.35
C SER A 468 4.10 -6.10 -6.43
N ARG A 469 2.92 -5.56 -6.08
CA ARG A 469 1.96 -6.20 -5.16
C ARG A 469 1.09 -7.28 -5.81
N ASN A 470 1.26 -7.48 -7.11
CA ASN A 470 0.64 -8.55 -7.90
C ASN A 470 1.62 -9.12 -8.95
N PRO A 471 2.76 -9.70 -8.54
CA PRO A 471 3.87 -10.05 -9.44
C PRO A 471 3.55 -11.26 -10.32
N ASP A 472 2.59 -12.10 -9.90
CA ASP A 472 2.04 -13.22 -10.67
C ASP A 472 1.02 -12.77 -11.76
N ASN A 473 0.74 -11.45 -11.89
CA ASN A 473 -0.23 -10.89 -12.83
C ASN A 473 -1.62 -11.54 -12.72
N LEU A 474 -2.10 -11.71 -11.48
CA LEU A 474 -3.39 -12.34 -11.18
C LEU A 474 -4.55 -11.37 -11.39
N GLY A 475 -5.59 -11.83 -12.07
CA GLY A 475 -6.89 -11.15 -12.06
C GLY A 475 -7.55 -11.14 -10.67
N TRP A 476 -8.67 -10.44 -10.57
CA TRP A 476 -9.51 -10.46 -9.36
C TRP A 476 -10.13 -11.84 -9.16
N ARG A 477 -10.74 -12.42 -10.22
CA ARG A 477 -11.21 -13.82 -10.29
C ARG A 477 -10.34 -14.64 -11.24
N SER A 478 -10.44 -15.95 -11.11
CA SER A 478 -9.67 -16.87 -11.94
C SER A 478 -10.12 -16.78 -13.40
N THR A 479 -9.16 -16.51 -14.27
CA THR A 479 -9.40 -16.50 -15.72
C THR A 479 -9.34 -17.95 -16.25
N PRO A 480 -9.75 -18.19 -17.50
CA PRO A 480 -9.30 -19.33 -18.29
C PRO A 480 -7.88 -19.83 -18.13
N ASP A 481 -6.93 -18.92 -17.88
CA ASP A 481 -5.50 -19.11 -18.09
C ASP A 481 -4.70 -19.01 -16.77
N THR A 482 -5.34 -18.53 -15.69
CA THR A 482 -4.79 -18.56 -14.32
C THR A 482 -5.44 -19.66 -13.49
N THR A 483 -4.63 -20.43 -12.75
CA THR A 483 -5.13 -21.48 -11.83
C THR A 483 -5.74 -20.90 -10.55
N THR A 484 -5.57 -19.61 -10.31
CA THR A 484 -6.05 -18.88 -9.12
C THR A 484 -6.27 -17.40 -9.44
N SER A 485 -6.55 -16.58 -8.42
CA SER A 485 -6.74 -15.14 -8.51
C SER A 485 -6.62 -14.47 -7.14
N LEU A 486 -6.52 -13.13 -7.08
CA LEU A 486 -6.39 -12.41 -5.81
C LEU A 486 -7.55 -12.68 -4.84
N TYR A 487 -8.81 -12.67 -5.31
CA TYR A 487 -9.97 -13.04 -4.47
C TYR A 487 -9.88 -14.48 -3.95
N GLN A 488 -9.35 -15.42 -4.75
CA GLN A 488 -9.22 -16.82 -4.34
C GLN A 488 -8.05 -17.04 -3.38
N GLU A 489 -6.91 -16.37 -3.57
CA GLU A 489 -5.83 -16.38 -2.59
C GLU A 489 -6.27 -15.72 -1.28
N PHE A 490 -7.01 -14.62 -1.32
CA PHE A 490 -7.52 -13.98 -0.11
C PHE A 490 -8.52 -14.87 0.64
N LEU A 491 -9.42 -15.53 -0.07
CA LEU A 491 -10.34 -16.50 0.52
C LEU A 491 -9.56 -17.68 1.15
N LYS A 492 -8.46 -18.14 0.53
CA LYS A 492 -7.56 -19.15 1.13
C LYS A 492 -6.84 -18.59 2.36
N ARG A 493 -6.33 -17.34 2.32
CA ARG A 493 -5.64 -16.65 3.42
C ARG A 493 -6.53 -16.54 4.66
N LEU A 494 -7.73 -16.01 4.49
CA LEU A 494 -8.74 -15.89 5.55
C LEU A 494 -9.20 -17.27 6.05
N SER A 495 -9.46 -18.22 5.15
CA SER A 495 -9.86 -19.59 5.51
C SER A 495 -8.76 -20.35 6.24
N HIS A 496 -7.49 -20.13 5.89
CA HIS A 496 -6.34 -20.67 6.61
C HIS A 496 -6.34 -20.10 8.03
N THR A 497 -6.40 -18.78 8.20
CA THR A 497 -6.43 -18.16 9.53
C THR A 497 -7.59 -18.67 10.38
N LYS A 498 -8.83 -18.66 9.86
CA LYS A 498 -10.01 -19.19 10.58
C LYS A 498 -9.89 -20.69 10.90
N LYS A 499 -9.16 -21.47 10.10
CA LYS A 499 -8.90 -22.89 10.40
C LYS A 499 -7.90 -23.08 11.54
N GLN A 500 -6.89 -22.22 11.67
CA GLN A 500 -5.93 -22.27 12.78
C GLN A 500 -6.47 -21.60 14.05
N TYR A 501 -7.36 -20.61 13.93
CA TYR A 501 -7.97 -19.85 15.01
C TYR A 501 -9.50 -19.72 14.82
N PRO A 502 -10.28 -20.79 15.09
CA PRO A 502 -11.71 -20.83 14.74
C PRO A 502 -12.59 -19.83 15.50
N PHE A 503 -12.16 -19.37 16.67
CA PHE A 503 -12.88 -18.35 17.43
C PHE A 503 -12.47 -16.91 17.09
N LEU A 504 -11.56 -16.67 16.14
CA LEU A 504 -11.11 -15.32 15.80
C LEU A 504 -12.30 -14.43 15.36
N ARG A 505 -12.52 -13.35 16.11
CA ARG A 505 -13.54 -12.34 15.84
C ARG A 505 -12.95 -11.32 14.85
N LEU A 506 -13.57 -11.15 13.67
CA LEU A 506 -13.07 -10.24 12.64
C LEU A 506 -13.94 -8.96 12.61
N VAL A 507 -13.40 -7.86 13.14
CA VAL A 507 -14.12 -6.63 13.48
C VAL A 507 -13.36 -5.39 13.02
N SER A 508 -14.02 -4.23 12.97
CA SER A 508 -13.40 -2.94 12.68
C SER A 508 -12.33 -2.56 13.70
N ALA A 509 -11.40 -1.69 13.30
CA ALA A 509 -10.29 -1.19 14.12
C ALA A 509 -10.79 -0.39 15.33
N ASP A 510 -11.82 0.43 15.19
CA ASP A 510 -12.42 1.15 16.33
C ASP A 510 -12.85 0.19 17.46
N TYR A 511 -13.55 -0.89 17.12
CA TYR A 511 -14.04 -1.88 18.08
C TYR A 511 -12.94 -2.88 18.50
N GLY A 512 -12.05 -3.25 17.58
CA GLY A 512 -10.93 -4.17 17.84
C GLY A 512 -9.86 -3.58 18.73
N ALA A 513 -9.55 -2.29 18.57
CA ALA A 513 -8.64 -1.56 19.43
C ALA A 513 -9.21 -1.41 20.86
N ASN A 514 -10.50 -1.12 21.02
CA ASN A 514 -11.15 -1.13 22.33
C ASN A 514 -11.04 -2.52 22.99
N ILE A 515 -11.33 -3.62 22.28
CA ILE A 515 -11.14 -4.99 22.79
C ILE A 515 -9.68 -5.25 23.21
N ALA A 516 -8.71 -4.77 22.44
CA ALA A 516 -7.28 -4.93 22.76
C ALA A 516 -6.87 -4.07 23.98
N GLN A 517 -7.41 -2.86 24.11
CA GLN A 517 -7.17 -1.96 25.23
C GLN A 517 -7.78 -2.51 26.53
N ASP A 518 -9.00 -3.04 26.49
CA ASP A 518 -9.68 -3.65 27.63
C ASP A 518 -9.00 -4.95 28.08
N TRP A 519 -8.47 -5.73 27.12
CA TRP A 519 -7.67 -6.92 27.41
C TRP A 519 -6.33 -6.56 28.09
N LEU A 520 -5.63 -5.54 27.57
CA LEU A 520 -4.31 -5.09 28.04
C LEU A 520 -4.36 -4.43 29.44
N ASN A 521 -5.46 -3.74 29.77
CA ASN A 521 -5.62 -2.98 31.02
C ASN A 521 -6.18 -3.79 32.21
N ALA A 522 -6.27 -5.12 32.09
CA ALA A 522 -6.93 -5.99 33.06
C ALA A 522 -5.96 -7.04 33.61
N ASP A 523 -5.85 -7.19 34.94
CA ASP A 523 -4.81 -8.00 35.60
C ASP A 523 -5.05 -9.51 35.61
N SER A 524 -3.98 -10.30 35.59
CA SER A 524 -3.94 -11.78 35.56
C SER A 524 -3.17 -12.33 36.77
N GLU A 525 -3.89 -12.96 37.69
CA GLU A 525 -3.35 -13.60 38.89
C GLU A 525 -3.20 -15.11 38.66
N TYR A 526 -1.97 -15.63 38.83
CA TYR A 526 -1.59 -17.01 38.54
C TYR A 526 -1.31 -17.80 39.83
N LEU A 527 -2.17 -18.76 40.16
CA LEU A 527 -2.16 -19.53 41.41
C LEU A 527 -2.09 -21.04 41.17
N GLU A 528 -1.65 -21.81 42.17
CA GLU A 528 -1.60 -23.27 42.10
C GLU A 528 -2.09 -24.01 43.37
N THR A 529 -2.56 -25.23 43.13
CA THR A 529 -2.70 -26.32 44.12
C THR A 529 -1.73 -27.46 43.77
N ASP A 530 -1.73 -28.55 44.53
CA ASP A 530 -0.94 -29.75 44.20
C ASP A 530 -1.33 -30.36 42.83
N ASP A 531 -2.59 -30.23 42.43
CA ASP A 531 -3.19 -30.91 41.27
C ASP A 531 -3.65 -29.98 40.12
N GLN A 532 -3.80 -28.67 40.35
CA GLN A 532 -4.37 -27.72 39.39
C GLN A 532 -3.56 -26.41 39.30
N TYR A 533 -3.61 -25.79 38.12
CA TYR A 533 -3.35 -24.38 37.92
C TYR A 533 -4.67 -23.60 37.94
N LEU A 534 -4.65 -22.39 38.49
CA LEU A 534 -5.78 -21.48 38.52
C LEU A 534 -5.33 -20.12 37.99
N VAL A 535 -6.13 -19.53 37.10
CA VAL A 535 -5.88 -18.16 36.62
C VAL A 535 -7.13 -17.33 36.83
N ASN A 536 -6.95 -16.22 37.56
CA ASN A 536 -7.99 -15.28 37.94
C ASN A 536 -7.78 -13.94 37.21
N VAL A 537 -8.88 -13.26 36.89
CA VAL A 537 -8.90 -12.07 36.01
C VAL A 537 -9.62 -10.92 36.68
N THR A 538 -8.94 -9.79 36.78
CA THR A 538 -9.53 -8.55 37.32
C THR A 538 -9.77 -7.56 36.18
N PRO A 539 -11.02 -7.28 35.78
CA PRO A 539 -11.31 -6.27 34.77
C PRO A 539 -11.04 -4.85 35.32
N PRO A 540 -10.80 -3.85 34.44
CA PRO A 540 -10.38 -2.51 34.86
C PRO A 540 -11.48 -1.80 35.65
N ASP A 541 -11.10 -0.92 36.59
CA ASP A 541 -12.07 -0.16 37.42
C ASP A 541 -13.08 0.64 36.59
N ALA A 542 -12.66 1.20 35.44
CA ALA A 542 -13.52 1.93 34.51
C ALA A 542 -14.64 1.07 33.88
N TYR A 543 -14.48 -0.26 33.88
CA TYR A 543 -15.42 -1.23 33.28
C TYR A 543 -16.19 -2.07 34.32
N LYS A 544 -16.18 -1.68 35.60
CA LYS A 544 -17.01 -2.29 36.66
C LYS A 544 -18.49 -1.93 36.52
N SER A 545 -19.08 -2.34 35.40
CA SER A 545 -20.51 -2.30 35.14
C SER A 545 -21.26 -3.31 36.00
N ALA A 546 -22.57 -3.13 36.19
CA ALA A 546 -23.43 -4.06 36.92
C ALA A 546 -23.74 -5.37 36.13
N SER A 547 -22.84 -5.81 35.25
CA SER A 547 -23.04 -6.95 34.34
C SER A 547 -21.78 -7.79 34.03
N GLU A 548 -20.84 -7.87 34.97
CA GLU A 548 -19.57 -8.64 34.86
C GLU A 548 -19.71 -10.08 34.31
N ASP A 549 -20.85 -10.73 34.57
CA ASP A 549 -21.21 -12.10 34.14
C ASP A 549 -21.50 -12.25 32.62
N LYS A 550 -21.52 -11.18 31.82
CA LYS A 550 -21.97 -11.26 30.41
C LYS A 550 -20.85 -11.50 29.40
N ASP A 551 -19.73 -10.81 29.54
CA ASP A 551 -18.72 -10.75 28.47
C ASP A 551 -17.79 -11.96 28.49
N GLU A 552 -17.40 -12.41 27.29
CA GLU A 552 -16.60 -13.62 27.08
C GLU A 552 -15.10 -13.32 27.12
N LYS A 553 -14.40 -13.92 28.07
CA LYS A 553 -12.94 -13.83 28.22
C LYS A 553 -12.31 -14.98 27.42
N TYR A 554 -11.36 -14.66 26.54
CA TYR A 554 -10.75 -15.61 25.60
C TYR A 554 -9.34 -16.02 26.05
N TRP A 555 -9.01 -17.30 25.80
CA TRP A 555 -7.86 -17.98 26.41
C TRP A 555 -7.17 -18.92 25.42
N PHE A 556 -5.83 -18.97 25.50
CA PHE A 556 -5.00 -19.95 24.80
C PHE A 556 -4.21 -20.79 25.81
N MET A 557 -3.89 -22.03 25.43
CA MET A 557 -3.17 -22.98 26.29
C MET A 557 -2.48 -24.05 25.45
N TYR A 558 -1.20 -24.34 25.73
CA TYR A 558 -0.52 -25.49 25.11
C TYR A 558 -0.86 -26.79 25.84
N VAL A 559 -1.16 -27.86 25.09
CA VAL A 559 -1.51 -29.18 25.61
C VAL A 559 -0.76 -30.29 24.86
N PRO A 560 0.04 -31.13 25.55
CA PRO A 560 0.68 -32.30 24.97
C PRO A 560 -0.33 -33.30 24.38
N ARG A 561 0.10 -34.07 23.37
CA ARG A 561 -0.79 -34.97 22.62
C ARG A 561 -1.44 -36.05 23.50
N GLU A 562 -0.70 -36.51 24.50
CA GLU A 562 -1.07 -37.52 25.50
C GLU A 562 -2.07 -37.03 26.57
N ASP A 563 -2.22 -35.71 26.74
CA ASP A 563 -3.09 -35.09 27.74
C ASP A 563 -4.35 -34.46 27.13
N ARG A 564 -4.40 -34.29 25.80
CA ARG A 564 -5.53 -33.75 25.02
C ARG A 564 -6.90 -34.26 25.49
N ALA A 565 -7.08 -35.57 25.59
CA ALA A 565 -8.38 -36.18 25.87
C ALA A 565 -8.92 -35.90 27.28
N ASP A 566 -8.03 -35.73 28.27
CA ASP A 566 -8.42 -35.36 29.63
C ASP A 566 -8.74 -33.86 29.74
N ILE A 567 -8.02 -33.02 28.99
CA ILE A 567 -8.30 -31.58 28.88
C ILE A 567 -9.63 -31.30 28.16
N GLU A 568 -9.93 -31.97 27.04
CA GLU A 568 -11.25 -31.86 26.36
C GLU A 568 -12.40 -32.20 27.33
N LYS A 569 -12.24 -33.28 28.12
CA LYS A 569 -13.19 -33.77 29.12
C LYS A 569 -13.28 -32.89 30.39
N HIS A 570 -12.30 -32.03 30.64
CA HIS A 570 -12.32 -31.03 31.69
C HIS A 570 -13.00 -29.75 31.20
N LEU A 571 -12.50 -29.18 30.09
CA LEU A 571 -13.01 -27.94 29.48
C LEU A 571 -14.50 -28.04 29.18
N SER A 572 -14.99 -29.18 28.65
CA SER A 572 -16.41 -29.43 28.34
C SER A 572 -17.39 -29.34 29.53
N LYS A 573 -16.91 -29.00 30.74
CA LYS A 573 -17.71 -28.80 31.96
C LYS A 573 -17.58 -27.40 32.56
N ILE A 574 -16.56 -26.63 32.17
CA ILE A 574 -16.17 -25.40 32.87
C ILE A 574 -16.19 -24.13 32.00
N VAL A 575 -16.01 -24.26 30.68
CA VAL A 575 -16.00 -23.16 29.70
C VAL A 575 -17.24 -23.19 28.79
N ASP A 576 -17.60 -22.04 28.21
CA ASP A 576 -18.74 -21.89 27.31
C ASP A 576 -18.49 -22.54 25.93
N GLY A 577 -17.23 -22.55 25.46
CA GLY A 577 -16.81 -23.24 24.24
C GLY A 577 -15.30 -23.45 24.16
N TYR A 578 -14.87 -24.50 23.46
CA TYR A 578 -13.45 -24.81 23.21
C TYR A 578 -13.21 -25.37 21.79
N THR A 579 -11.99 -25.19 21.30
CA THR A 579 -11.46 -25.75 20.05
C THR A 579 -9.93 -25.89 20.16
N PHE A 580 -9.26 -26.45 19.16
CA PHE A 580 -7.79 -26.55 19.14
C PHE A 580 -7.20 -26.62 17.73
N SER A 581 -5.98 -26.12 17.57
CA SER A 581 -5.14 -26.29 16.37
C SER A 581 -3.83 -27.00 16.70
N ARG A 582 -3.08 -27.47 15.69
CA ARG A 582 -1.82 -28.20 15.92
C ARG A 582 -0.65 -27.23 16.09
N ILE A 583 0.02 -27.29 17.24
CA ILE A 583 1.27 -26.57 17.50
C ILE A 583 2.28 -27.55 18.09
N TRP A 584 3.54 -27.44 17.67
CA TRP A 584 4.62 -28.35 18.04
C TRP A 584 4.23 -29.84 17.85
N ASP A 585 4.43 -30.66 18.88
CA ASP A 585 3.99 -32.06 19.01
C ASP A 585 2.52 -32.22 19.44
N GLY A 586 2.02 -31.23 20.18
CA GLY A 586 0.69 -31.21 20.81
C GLY A 586 -0.33 -30.32 20.08
N TYR A 587 -1.05 -29.53 20.87
CA TYR A 587 -2.16 -28.69 20.43
C TYR A 587 -2.20 -27.35 21.14
N LEU A 588 -2.55 -26.30 20.40
CA LEU A 588 -2.96 -25.01 20.95
C LEU A 588 -4.47 -25.09 21.21
N PHE A 589 -4.86 -25.27 22.46
CA PHE A 589 -6.26 -25.15 22.87
C PHE A 589 -6.66 -23.68 22.91
N GLN A 590 -7.89 -23.42 22.47
CA GLN A 590 -8.49 -22.09 22.39
C GLN A 590 -9.89 -22.20 22.98
N PHE A 591 -10.22 -21.37 23.96
CA PHE A 591 -11.51 -21.45 24.65
C PHE A 591 -11.93 -20.11 25.23
N TYR A 592 -13.21 -20.00 25.57
CA TYR A 592 -13.77 -18.80 26.17
C TYR A 592 -14.73 -19.11 27.30
N SER A 593 -14.77 -18.21 28.28
CA SER A 593 -15.57 -18.34 29.49
C SER A 593 -16.07 -16.97 29.92
N LYS A 594 -17.30 -16.90 30.40
CA LYS A 594 -17.83 -15.69 31.07
C LYS A 594 -17.26 -15.49 32.47
N LYS A 595 -16.73 -16.54 33.10
CA LYS A 595 -16.12 -16.49 34.44
C LYS A 595 -14.72 -15.90 34.39
N ASN A 596 -14.42 -15.06 35.38
CA ASN A 596 -13.09 -14.47 35.59
C ASN A 596 -12.06 -15.49 36.13
N LEU A 597 -12.50 -16.59 36.73
CA LEU A 597 -11.64 -17.66 37.25
C LEU A 597 -11.75 -18.92 36.40
N ILE A 598 -10.61 -19.45 35.94
CA ILE A 598 -10.49 -20.75 35.28
C ILE A 598 -9.53 -21.64 36.08
N ASN A 599 -9.86 -22.93 36.18
CA ASN A 599 -8.97 -23.97 36.71
C ASN A 599 -8.66 -25.02 35.65
N ILE A 600 -7.43 -25.52 35.63
CA ILE A 600 -6.94 -26.54 34.69
C ILE A 600 -6.12 -27.57 35.48
N PRO A 601 -6.33 -28.89 35.27
CA PRO A 601 -5.50 -29.92 35.92
C PRO A 601 -4.05 -29.88 35.41
N LYS A 602 -3.09 -30.02 36.33
CA LYS A 602 -1.66 -30.07 36.00
C LYS A 602 -1.32 -31.24 35.05
N PRO A 603 -0.29 -31.12 34.19
CA PRO A 603 0.07 -32.16 33.22
C PRO A 603 0.40 -33.50 33.89
N LYS A 604 0.15 -34.62 33.18
CA LYS A 604 0.49 -35.96 33.68
C LYS A 604 1.98 -36.11 34.02
N SER A 605 2.85 -35.28 33.44
CA SER A 605 4.28 -35.23 33.76
C SER A 605 4.61 -34.78 35.19
N TYR A 606 3.69 -34.13 35.92
CA TYR A 606 3.86 -33.84 37.35
C TYR A 606 3.55 -35.05 38.24
N ASN A 607 2.66 -35.94 37.80
CA ASN A 607 2.24 -37.16 38.53
C ASN A 607 3.24 -38.32 38.44
N ARG A 608 4.54 -38.03 38.48
CA ARG A 608 5.63 -39.02 38.40
C ARG A 608 5.88 -39.68 39.76
N THR A 609 5.98 -41.01 39.77
CA THR A 609 6.36 -41.75 40.97
C THR A 609 7.81 -41.47 41.38
N SER A 610 8.11 -41.53 42.67
CA SER A 610 9.48 -41.35 43.20
C SER A 610 10.52 -42.27 42.52
N ARG A 611 10.09 -43.46 42.09
CA ARG A 611 10.93 -44.43 41.36
C ARG A 611 11.31 -43.95 39.96
N GLN A 612 10.38 -43.32 39.24
CA GLN A 612 10.66 -42.70 37.94
C GLN A 612 11.63 -41.53 38.14
N ILE A 613 11.34 -40.64 39.10
CA ILE A 613 12.17 -39.46 39.41
C ILE A 613 13.62 -39.87 39.74
N GLN A 614 13.82 -40.87 40.60
CA GLN A 614 15.15 -41.42 40.91
C GLN A 614 15.84 -42.03 39.69
N SER A 615 15.10 -42.72 38.80
CA SER A 615 15.68 -43.30 37.58
C SER A 615 16.10 -42.25 36.56
N GLY A 616 15.33 -41.16 36.42
CA GLY A 616 15.69 -40.02 35.56
C GLY A 616 16.93 -39.29 36.07
N LEU A 617 16.98 -39.06 37.38
CA LEU A 617 18.10 -38.45 38.08
C LEU A 617 19.41 -39.24 37.91
N ALA A 618 19.36 -40.55 38.12
CA ALA A 618 20.51 -41.43 37.91
C ALA A 618 20.97 -41.45 36.44
N LEU A 619 20.03 -41.43 35.48
CA LEU A 619 20.36 -41.39 34.05
C LEU A 619 21.04 -40.07 33.65
N ALA A 620 20.55 -38.94 34.16
CA ALA A 620 21.14 -37.62 33.91
C ALA A 620 22.56 -37.52 34.47
N ASN A 621 22.74 -37.82 35.76
CA ASN A 621 24.03 -37.72 36.44
C ASN A 621 25.08 -38.71 35.90
N ASN A 622 24.69 -39.95 35.56
CA ASN A 622 25.62 -40.92 34.95
C ASN A 622 26.13 -40.46 33.57
N ARG A 623 25.25 -39.91 32.73
CA ARG A 623 25.63 -39.39 31.41
C ARG A 623 26.47 -38.11 31.50
N PHE A 624 26.12 -37.19 32.39
CA PHE A 624 26.87 -35.96 32.64
C PHE A 624 28.30 -36.25 33.15
N ASN A 625 28.45 -37.16 34.12
CA ASN A 625 29.78 -37.59 34.58
C ASN A 625 30.59 -38.29 33.47
N SER A 626 29.93 -39.08 32.60
CA SER A 626 30.58 -39.70 31.44
C SER A 626 31.07 -38.64 30.43
N TYR A 627 30.32 -37.54 30.25
CA TYR A 627 30.68 -36.42 29.39
C TYR A 627 31.92 -35.68 29.92
N LEU A 628 31.92 -35.29 31.20
CA LEU A 628 33.04 -34.57 31.83
C LEU A 628 34.33 -35.40 31.92
N SER A 629 34.24 -36.74 31.85
CA SER A 629 35.42 -37.63 31.81
C SER A 629 36.11 -37.71 30.43
N ASN A 630 35.68 -36.91 29.45
CA ASN A 630 36.30 -36.83 28.13
C ASN A 630 37.58 -35.94 28.17
N PRO A 631 38.73 -36.36 27.60
CA PRO A 631 40.05 -35.70 27.82
C PRO A 631 40.27 -34.22 27.43
N PHE A 632 39.28 -33.48 26.91
CA PHE A 632 39.50 -32.14 26.32
C PHE A 632 39.36 -30.93 27.27
N TYR A 633 38.84 -31.14 28.50
CA TYR A 633 38.04 -30.16 29.25
C TYR A 633 38.76 -29.13 30.21
N LEU A 634 40.07 -28.87 30.14
CA LEU A 634 40.83 -28.39 31.34
C LEU A 634 41.64 -27.04 31.25
N ALA A 635 41.06 -25.85 30.99
CA ALA A 635 41.84 -24.56 30.96
C ALA A 635 41.17 -23.14 31.19
N THR A 636 41.75 -22.33 32.12
CA THR A 636 41.91 -20.81 32.21
C THR A 636 40.84 -19.78 32.78
N SER A 637 41.31 -18.69 33.46
CA SER A 637 40.60 -17.48 34.11
C SER A 637 41.64 -16.43 34.68
N SER A 638 41.45 -15.23 35.33
CA SER A 638 40.51 -14.05 35.40
C SER A 638 40.89 -13.02 36.55
N VAL A 639 40.85 -11.64 36.46
CA VAL A 639 41.14 -10.67 37.61
C VAL A 639 40.80 -9.12 37.43
N THR A 640 40.55 -8.32 38.53
CA THR A 640 40.34 -6.80 38.63
C THR A 640 40.59 -6.17 40.08
N VAL A 641 40.55 -4.81 40.34
CA VAL A 641 40.98 -4.05 41.62
C VAL A 641 40.26 -2.63 41.92
N GLU A 642 40.38 -1.99 43.13
CA GLU A 642 39.68 -0.74 43.69
C GLU A 642 40.54 0.37 44.49
N PRO A 643 40.01 1.56 44.96
CA PRO A 643 40.69 2.69 45.73
C PRO A 643 40.01 3.32 47.04
N GLU A 644 40.40 4.54 47.56
CA GLU A 644 40.18 5.08 48.98
C GLU A 644 39.74 6.63 49.19
N ILE A 645 39.74 7.24 50.42
CA ILE A 645 38.86 8.38 50.95
C ILE A 645 39.55 9.68 51.57
N THR A 646 38.81 10.81 51.85
CA THR A 646 39.30 12.19 52.24
C THR A 646 38.48 13.11 53.22
N LEU A 647 39.14 14.17 53.76
CA LEU A 647 38.71 15.55 54.19
C LEU A 647 37.69 15.85 55.33
N GLU A 648 36.62 15.09 55.55
CA GLU A 648 35.35 15.58 56.18
C GLU A 648 35.41 16.21 57.61
N GLU A 649 36.46 15.99 58.41
CA GLU A 649 36.48 16.33 59.86
C GLU A 649 36.52 17.83 60.21
N GLN A 650 36.85 18.73 59.28
CA GLN A 650 37.17 20.14 59.62
C GLN A 650 35.94 21.06 59.80
N LEU A 651 34.85 20.80 59.07
CA LEU A 651 33.67 21.67 59.00
C LEU A 651 32.85 21.71 60.31
N SER A 652 32.73 20.57 60.99
CA SER A 652 31.80 20.35 62.10
C SER A 652 31.99 21.29 63.30
N ASP A 653 33.23 21.75 63.52
CA ASP A 653 33.57 22.58 64.69
C ASP A 653 33.16 24.07 64.54
N ALA A 654 33.01 24.56 63.31
CA ALA A 654 32.60 25.94 63.01
C ALA A 654 31.13 26.19 63.38
N ILE A 655 30.24 25.27 62.97
CA ILE A 655 28.78 25.36 63.15
C ILE A 655 28.41 25.50 64.64
N ASN A 656 29.17 24.83 65.51
CA ASN A 656 28.99 24.83 66.97
C ASN A 656 29.22 26.20 67.64
N ARG A 657 29.86 27.18 66.96
CA ARG A 657 30.11 28.52 67.50
C ARG A 657 28.94 29.48 67.22
N TYR A 658 28.45 29.52 65.99
CA TYR A 658 27.33 30.40 65.58
C TYR A 658 26.05 30.21 66.39
N LEU A 659 25.66 28.95 66.62
CA LEU A 659 24.42 28.58 67.32
C LEU A 659 24.33 29.16 68.75
N ARG A 660 25.46 29.56 69.35
CA ARG A 660 25.51 30.12 70.71
C ARG A 660 25.19 31.62 70.76
N ASN A 661 25.34 32.38 69.68
CA ASN A 661 24.99 33.79 69.63
C ASN A 661 24.69 34.29 68.19
N PRO A 662 23.49 34.01 67.64
CA PRO A 662 23.17 34.30 66.23
C PRO A 662 23.13 35.78 65.83
N LYS A 663 23.20 36.72 66.78
CA LYS A 663 23.26 38.18 66.51
C LYS A 663 24.67 38.77 66.55
N ASN A 664 25.69 37.97 66.86
CA ASN A 664 27.07 38.44 66.82
C ASN A 664 27.60 38.46 65.38
N ILE A 665 27.91 39.66 64.86
CA ILE A 665 28.42 39.84 63.49
C ILE A 665 29.72 39.05 63.28
N GLN A 666 30.64 39.00 64.25
CA GLN A 666 31.92 38.29 64.04
C GLN A 666 31.73 36.77 63.92
N ALA A 667 30.79 36.19 64.67
CA ALA A 667 30.43 34.77 64.55
C ALA A 667 29.51 34.48 63.35
N GLN A 668 28.91 35.50 62.74
CA GLN A 668 28.26 35.40 61.44
C GLN A 668 29.32 35.34 60.32
N GLU A 669 30.28 36.27 60.30
CA GLU A 669 31.31 36.31 59.24
C GLU A 669 32.24 35.08 59.29
N GLU A 670 32.69 34.63 60.48
CA GLU A 670 33.50 33.39 60.63
C GLU A 670 32.79 32.15 60.06
N LEU A 671 31.48 32.01 60.33
CA LEU A 671 30.68 30.92 59.79
C LEU A 671 30.42 31.09 58.29
N ILE A 672 30.25 32.32 57.79
CA ILE A 672 30.13 32.59 56.35
C ILE A 672 31.40 32.11 55.65
N GLU A 673 32.58 32.57 56.07
CA GLU A 673 33.87 32.22 55.45
C GLU A 673 34.11 30.70 55.45
N LEU A 674 33.98 30.03 56.61
CA LEU A 674 34.17 28.58 56.70
C LEU A 674 33.06 27.77 55.98
N SER A 675 31.86 28.33 55.79
CA SER A 675 30.83 27.67 54.95
C SER A 675 31.15 27.83 53.46
N ILE A 676 31.72 28.96 53.01
CA ILE A 676 32.19 29.09 51.61
C ILE A 676 33.37 28.15 51.34
N GLU A 677 34.32 28.02 52.28
CA GLU A 677 35.49 27.12 52.12
C GLU A 677 35.13 25.62 52.08
N ASN A 678 33.91 25.24 52.49
CA ASN A 678 33.38 23.87 52.46
C ASN A 678 32.16 23.72 51.52
N ASP A 679 31.94 24.67 50.60
CA ASP A 679 30.88 24.63 49.57
C ASP A 679 29.42 24.58 50.11
N GLU A 680 29.18 25.23 51.27
CA GLU A 680 27.87 25.36 51.94
C GLU A 680 27.37 26.82 51.98
N ALA A 681 27.46 27.54 50.87
CA ALA A 681 27.13 28.97 50.77
C ALA A 681 25.66 29.31 51.14
N MET A 682 24.75 28.33 51.09
CA MET A 682 23.35 28.43 51.56
C MET A 682 23.25 28.93 53.01
N ARG A 683 24.23 28.60 53.86
CA ARG A 683 24.26 29.07 55.25
C ARG A 683 24.57 30.56 55.36
N ALA A 684 25.36 31.11 54.42
CA ALA A 684 25.66 32.54 54.34
C ALA A 684 24.45 33.36 53.87
N ILE A 685 23.69 32.85 52.88
CA ILE A 685 22.47 33.48 52.36
C ILE A 685 21.47 33.77 53.49
N GLN A 686 21.19 32.78 54.34
CA GLN A 686 20.21 32.87 55.43
C GLN A 686 20.54 34.00 56.43
N ILE A 687 21.83 34.26 56.66
CA ILE A 687 22.32 35.32 57.56
C ILE A 687 22.10 36.70 56.93
N LEU A 688 22.34 36.85 55.63
CA LEU A 688 22.16 38.13 54.91
C LEU A 688 20.69 38.48 54.69
N GLU A 689 19.84 37.50 54.35
CA GLU A 689 18.38 37.66 54.31
C GLU A 689 17.84 38.20 55.64
N PHE A 690 18.33 37.64 56.76
CA PHE A 690 17.95 38.10 58.10
C PHE A 690 18.34 39.56 58.36
N ARG A 691 19.50 40.04 57.86
CA ARG A 691 19.90 41.46 57.96
C ARG A 691 18.89 42.36 57.23
N LEU A 692 18.63 42.11 55.96
CA LEU A 692 17.71 42.91 55.13
C LEU A 692 16.25 42.86 55.62
N LYS A 693 15.80 41.71 56.14
CA LYS A 693 14.44 41.57 56.70
C LYS A 693 14.29 42.25 58.07
N SER A 694 15.37 42.41 58.82
CA SER A 694 15.35 43.01 60.17
C SER A 694 15.46 44.54 60.18
N ASN A 695 16.21 45.12 59.25
CA ASN A 695 16.53 46.56 59.23
C ASN A 695 15.98 47.23 57.95
N PRO A 696 15.24 48.36 58.02
CA PRO A 696 14.88 49.14 56.83
C PRO A 696 16.09 49.80 56.11
N ASP A 697 17.18 50.08 56.84
CA ASP A 697 18.37 50.73 56.27
C ASP A 697 19.35 49.69 55.70
N TRP A 698 19.08 49.23 54.46
CA TRP A 698 19.87 48.19 53.81
C TRP A 698 21.29 48.66 53.43
N GLN A 699 22.30 47.90 53.87
CA GLN A 699 23.70 48.13 53.51
C GLN A 699 24.00 47.59 52.12
N LYS A 700 24.65 48.39 51.27
CA LYS A 700 25.03 47.96 49.91
C LYS A 700 25.92 46.71 49.92
N SER A 701 26.84 46.57 50.88
CA SER A 701 27.70 45.40 51.00
C SER A 701 26.94 44.10 51.29
N ASP A 702 25.87 44.16 52.09
CA ASP A 702 25.02 42.99 52.36
C ASP A 702 24.17 42.64 51.13
N ILE A 703 23.65 43.63 50.39
CA ILE A 703 22.97 43.41 49.11
C ILE A 703 23.91 42.76 48.09
N ASP A 704 25.11 43.31 47.89
CA ASP A 704 26.06 42.87 46.87
C ASP A 704 26.58 41.45 47.15
N ARG A 705 26.80 41.12 48.43
CA ARG A 705 27.10 39.74 48.87
C ARG A 705 25.92 38.79 48.70
N LEU A 706 24.71 39.21 49.06
CA LEU A 706 23.50 38.37 48.95
C LEU A 706 23.21 38.01 47.49
N VAL A 707 23.36 38.96 46.56
CA VAL A 707 23.28 38.71 45.11
C VAL A 707 24.35 37.71 44.67
N THR A 708 25.61 37.92 45.06
CA THR A 708 26.71 37.00 44.73
C THR A 708 26.44 35.57 45.22
N TYR A 709 26.02 35.39 46.48
CA TYR A 709 25.79 34.07 47.06
C TYR A 709 24.51 33.39 46.52
N TYR A 710 23.43 34.13 46.24
CA TYR A 710 22.28 33.60 45.48
C TYR A 710 22.71 33.05 44.12
N GLY A 711 23.69 33.68 43.47
CA GLY A 711 24.28 33.20 42.22
C GLY A 711 25.10 31.92 42.39
N PHE A 712 25.96 31.83 43.41
CA PHE A 712 26.76 30.63 43.69
C PHE A 712 25.87 29.41 43.95
N GLU A 713 24.82 29.55 44.76
CA GLU A 713 23.90 28.47 45.15
C GLU A 713 22.80 28.18 44.12
N SER A 714 22.78 28.88 42.97
CA SER A 714 21.66 28.82 41.99
C SER A 714 20.28 29.03 42.66
N ALA A 715 20.23 29.84 43.71
CA ALA A 715 19.12 29.91 44.66
C ALA A 715 17.98 30.84 44.21
N TYR A 716 17.67 30.82 42.91
CA TYR A 716 16.77 31.75 42.23
C TYR A 716 15.37 31.81 42.86
N THR A 717 14.76 30.65 43.11
CA THR A 717 13.44 30.53 43.75
C THR A 717 13.42 31.10 45.18
N ARG A 718 14.56 31.10 45.87
CA ARG A 718 14.68 31.68 47.21
C ARG A 718 14.72 33.21 47.13
N ALA A 719 15.47 33.76 46.18
CA ALA A 719 15.52 35.19 45.91
C ALA A 719 14.16 35.76 45.48
N GLU A 720 13.41 35.07 44.60
CA GLU A 720 12.05 35.47 44.23
C GLU A 720 11.10 35.50 45.44
N ASN A 721 11.10 34.46 46.27
CA ASN A 721 10.27 34.41 47.49
C ASN A 721 10.65 35.52 48.48
N PHE A 722 11.94 35.82 48.64
CA PHE A 722 12.41 36.89 49.51
C PHE A 722 11.96 38.27 49.00
N LEU A 723 12.01 38.51 47.68
CA LEU A 723 11.49 39.75 47.06
C LEU A 723 9.97 39.89 47.27
N GLU A 724 9.20 38.80 47.25
CA GLU A 724 7.77 38.81 47.58
C GLU A 724 7.50 39.12 49.07
N GLU A 725 8.32 38.63 49.99
CA GLU A 725 8.26 39.01 51.41
C GLU A 725 8.59 40.50 51.62
N LEU A 726 9.60 41.02 50.93
CA LEU A 726 9.98 42.43 50.99
C LEU A 726 8.90 43.33 50.37
N TRP A 727 8.28 42.92 49.27
CA TRP A 727 7.13 43.63 48.68
C TRP A 727 5.97 43.71 49.67
N ARG A 728 5.59 42.58 50.30
CA ARG A 728 4.54 42.54 51.33
C ARG A 728 4.85 43.39 52.57
N LYS A 729 6.13 43.65 52.86
CA LYS A 729 6.57 44.43 54.04
C LYS A 729 6.71 45.93 53.75
N TYR A 730 7.10 46.31 52.53
CA TYR A 730 7.49 47.68 52.20
C TYR A 730 6.70 48.30 51.04
N GLY A 731 6.32 47.52 50.02
CA GLY A 731 5.36 47.90 48.98
C GLY A 731 5.73 49.13 48.11
N ASP A 732 7.01 49.47 48.00
CA ASP A 732 7.46 50.74 47.41
C ASP A 732 8.66 50.60 46.46
N GLU A 733 9.00 51.70 45.79
CA GLU A 733 10.00 51.79 44.72
C GLU A 733 11.35 51.14 45.05
N LYS A 734 11.84 51.25 46.30
CA LYS A 734 13.12 50.64 46.70
C LYS A 734 13.15 49.12 46.55
N VAL A 735 11.99 48.45 46.62
CA VAL A 735 11.88 47.00 46.38
C VAL A 735 11.87 46.70 44.87
N ILE A 736 11.29 47.56 44.03
CA ILE A 736 11.41 47.48 42.56
C ILE A 736 12.87 47.66 42.14
N LEU A 737 13.58 48.64 42.72
CA LEU A 737 15.01 48.87 42.47
C LEU A 737 15.88 47.68 42.91
N LEU A 738 15.61 47.07 44.07
CA LEU A 738 16.29 45.83 44.47
C LEU A 738 15.97 44.70 43.47
N LYS A 739 14.70 44.44 43.17
CA LYS A 739 14.25 43.42 42.20
C LYS A 739 14.96 43.57 40.85
N ASN A 740 15.04 44.80 40.33
CA ASN A 740 15.73 45.09 39.06
C ASN A 740 17.21 44.70 39.15
N ARG A 741 17.90 45.03 40.24
CA ARG A 741 19.33 44.74 40.41
C ARG A 741 19.64 43.25 40.64
N ILE A 742 18.72 42.49 41.28
CA ILE A 742 18.88 41.02 41.36
C ILE A 742 18.60 40.38 40.00
N ALA A 743 17.59 40.84 39.26
CA ALA A 743 17.30 40.35 37.91
C ALA A 743 18.42 40.65 36.90
N GLU A 744 19.01 41.85 36.95
CA GLU A 744 20.17 42.27 36.13
C GLU A 744 21.41 41.39 36.34
N GLN A 745 21.64 40.92 37.57
CA GLN A 745 22.83 40.14 37.93
C GLN A 745 22.62 38.62 37.81
N LEU A 746 21.41 38.11 38.07
CA LEU A 746 21.14 36.67 38.19
C LEU A 746 20.14 36.10 37.17
N GLY A 747 19.48 36.95 36.36
CA GLY A 747 18.50 36.48 35.37
C GLY A 747 17.21 35.91 35.95
N LEU A 748 16.71 36.47 37.07
CA LEU A 748 15.48 36.01 37.74
C LEU A 748 14.21 36.27 36.90
N TYR A 749 13.73 35.24 36.20
CA TYR A 749 12.55 35.33 35.35
C TYR A 749 11.67 34.07 35.38
N SER A 750 11.04 33.73 36.52
CA SER A 750 9.80 32.90 36.41
C SER A 750 8.69 33.76 35.77
N PRO A 751 7.97 33.29 34.72
CA PRO A 751 7.03 34.13 33.98
C PRO A 751 5.95 34.78 34.87
N GLU A 752 5.45 34.04 35.84
CA GLU A 752 4.47 34.52 36.83
C GLU A 752 5.06 35.61 37.73
N PHE A 753 6.35 35.54 38.10
CA PHE A 753 7.01 36.60 38.85
C PHE A 753 7.13 37.86 37.98
N VAL A 754 7.63 37.73 36.74
CA VAL A 754 7.73 38.86 35.80
C VAL A 754 6.37 39.54 35.61
N LYS A 755 5.32 38.76 35.33
CA LYS A 755 3.95 39.28 35.17
C LYS A 755 3.46 40.04 36.40
N ARG A 756 3.64 39.49 37.61
CA ARG A 756 3.27 40.18 38.87
C ARG A 756 4.04 41.49 39.06
N TRP A 757 5.34 41.52 38.74
CA TRP A 757 6.17 42.71 38.96
C TRP A 757 5.98 43.79 37.89
N ARG A 758 5.65 43.45 36.65
CA ARG A 758 5.24 44.45 35.65
C ARG A 758 3.88 45.07 35.96
N LEU A 759 2.94 44.31 36.50
CA LEU A 759 1.68 44.87 37.02
C LEU A 759 1.92 45.83 38.19
N ARG A 760 2.88 45.55 39.08
CA ARG A 760 3.31 46.46 40.17
C ARG A 760 4.00 47.73 39.64
N GLU A 761 4.71 47.64 38.52
CA GLU A 761 5.26 48.82 37.86
C GLU A 761 4.15 49.69 37.24
N ILE A 762 3.10 49.10 36.67
CA ILE A 762 1.90 49.86 36.26
C ILE A 762 1.16 50.44 37.48
N GLU A 763 1.09 49.72 38.60
CA GLU A 763 0.48 50.17 39.86
C GLU A 763 1.20 51.40 40.46
N VAL A 764 2.54 51.45 40.35
CA VAL A 764 3.38 52.54 40.91
C VAL A 764 3.57 53.70 39.92
N TYR A 765 3.69 53.44 38.62
CA TYR A 765 4.06 54.44 37.60
C TYR A 765 2.92 54.79 36.62
N GLY A 766 1.80 54.07 36.62
CA GLY A 766 0.61 54.32 35.79
C GLY A 766 0.63 53.65 34.40
N GLU A 767 -0.50 53.69 33.69
CA GLU A 767 -0.60 53.19 32.30
C GLU A 767 -0.14 54.26 31.30
N THR A 768 0.97 53.99 30.62
CA THR A 768 1.60 54.82 29.58
C THR A 768 2.10 53.93 28.45
N ASN A 769 2.51 54.50 27.31
CA ASN A 769 3.12 53.71 26.24
C ASN A 769 4.35 52.93 26.74
N GLU A 770 5.18 53.51 27.60
CA GLU A 770 6.38 52.83 28.13
C GLU A 770 6.01 51.66 29.06
N THR A 771 5.16 51.89 30.06
CA THR A 771 4.78 50.87 31.04
C THR A 771 3.89 49.77 30.46
N VAL A 772 2.98 50.11 29.52
CA VAL A 772 2.13 49.12 28.86
C VAL A 772 2.93 48.29 27.86
N LEU A 773 3.79 48.88 27.02
CA LEU A 773 4.61 48.09 26.08
C LEU A 773 5.66 47.24 26.83
N ALA A 774 6.19 47.71 27.96
CA ALA A 774 7.06 46.92 28.84
C ALA A 774 6.32 45.79 29.57
N TYR A 775 5.00 45.91 29.81
CA TYR A 775 4.15 44.81 30.26
C TYR A 775 3.92 43.80 29.13
N VAL A 776 3.50 44.26 27.94
CA VAL A 776 3.25 43.41 26.75
C VAL A 776 4.48 42.54 26.45
N ASN A 777 5.64 43.14 26.18
CA ASN A 777 6.88 42.44 25.83
C ASN A 777 7.38 41.47 26.94
N ALA A 778 6.82 41.51 28.15
CA ALA A 778 7.26 40.72 29.31
C ALA A 778 6.25 39.66 29.76
N VAL A 779 5.06 39.61 29.14
CA VAL A 779 4.00 38.64 29.44
C VAL A 779 3.35 38.07 28.18
N GLU A 780 3.85 38.39 26.98
CA GLU A 780 3.23 38.06 25.70
C GLU A 780 3.08 36.54 25.49
N SER A 781 1.83 36.09 25.47
CA SER A 781 1.43 34.71 25.24
C SER A 781 -0.01 34.67 24.70
N VAL A 782 -0.46 33.51 24.22
CA VAL A 782 -1.84 33.33 23.72
C VAL A 782 -2.86 33.55 24.84
N GLU A 783 -2.52 33.18 26.08
CA GLU A 783 -3.36 33.30 27.27
C GLU A 783 -3.47 34.74 27.79
N THR A 784 -2.41 35.55 27.63
CA THR A 784 -2.41 36.96 28.05
C THR A 784 -2.91 37.91 26.95
N TRP A 785 -2.86 37.47 25.69
CA TRP A 785 -3.21 38.29 24.54
C TRP A 785 -4.60 38.96 24.62
N PRO A 786 -5.69 38.34 25.11
CA PRO A 786 -6.97 39.04 25.25
C PRO A 786 -6.91 40.29 26.14
N GLU A 787 -6.11 40.27 27.22
CA GLU A 787 -5.86 41.43 28.07
C GLU A 787 -5.01 42.47 27.34
N ILE A 788 -3.94 42.02 26.67
CA ILE A 788 -3.04 42.86 25.87
C ILE A 788 -3.80 43.57 24.75
N LYS A 789 -4.63 42.86 23.98
CA LYS A 789 -5.46 43.40 22.89
C LYS A 789 -6.40 44.50 23.39
N GLN A 790 -6.99 44.34 24.58
CA GLN A 790 -7.82 45.38 25.20
C GLN A 790 -6.98 46.62 25.59
N ARG A 791 -5.78 46.42 26.16
CA ARG A 791 -4.85 47.51 26.52
C ARG A 791 -4.32 48.27 25.29
N LEU A 792 -3.91 47.56 24.23
CA LEU A 792 -3.47 48.15 22.97
C LEU A 792 -4.62 48.90 22.27
N ARG A 793 -5.85 48.37 22.28
CA ARG A 793 -7.05 49.10 21.82
C ARG A 793 -7.31 50.38 22.62
N SER A 794 -7.07 50.37 23.94
CA SER A 794 -7.14 51.57 24.77
C SER A 794 -6.11 52.62 24.33
N LEU A 795 -4.86 52.22 24.09
CA LEU A 795 -3.82 53.11 23.56
C LEU A 795 -4.18 53.67 22.18
N ILE A 796 -4.71 52.84 21.26
CA ILE A 796 -5.18 53.28 19.93
C ILE A 796 -6.31 54.30 20.05
N ASN A 797 -7.25 54.12 20.97
CA ASN A 797 -8.34 55.07 21.19
C ASN A 797 -7.86 56.41 21.79
N ASN A 798 -6.75 56.38 22.55
CA ASN A 798 -6.17 57.57 23.18
C ASN A 798 -5.21 58.34 22.25
N ASP A 799 -4.47 57.63 21.38
CA ASP A 799 -3.61 58.20 20.33
C ASP A 799 -3.91 57.56 18.94
N PRO A 800 -5.07 57.88 18.33
CA PRO A 800 -5.52 57.30 17.06
C PRO A 800 -4.79 57.87 15.83
N ARG A 801 -3.61 58.49 16.03
CA ARG A 801 -2.72 58.96 14.96
C ARG A 801 -1.27 58.52 15.17
N ASN A 802 -1.03 57.58 16.08
CA ASN A 802 0.28 57.03 16.29
C ASN A 802 0.77 56.29 15.03
N ASP A 803 1.93 56.67 14.49
CA ASP A 803 2.45 56.14 13.22
C ASP A 803 2.89 54.66 13.26
N SER A 804 2.97 54.06 14.45
CA SER A 804 3.41 52.67 14.62
C SER A 804 2.44 51.76 15.37
N LEU A 805 1.43 52.30 16.07
CA LEU A 805 0.64 51.50 17.01
C LEU A 805 -0.32 50.51 16.33
N TYR A 806 -0.87 50.85 15.15
CA TYR A 806 -1.70 49.94 14.36
C TYR A 806 -0.87 48.74 13.85
N ALA A 807 0.31 49.02 13.27
CA ALA A 807 1.27 48.01 12.82
C ALA A 807 1.77 47.14 13.98
N TYR A 808 2.20 47.74 15.09
CA TYR A 808 2.63 47.03 16.31
C TYR A 808 1.54 46.06 16.82
N THR A 809 0.28 46.50 16.82
CA THR A 809 -0.86 45.70 17.32
C THR A 809 -1.22 44.55 16.38
N ILE A 810 -1.21 44.79 15.06
CA ILE A 810 -1.38 43.73 14.04
C ILE A 810 -0.26 42.70 14.12
N GLN A 811 1.00 43.13 14.29
CA GLN A 811 2.14 42.23 14.41
C GLN A 811 1.99 41.23 15.59
N ARG A 812 1.46 41.66 16.74
CA ARG A 812 1.19 40.73 17.87
C ARG A 812 -0.08 39.91 17.65
N SER A 813 -1.10 40.45 16.97
CA SER A 813 -2.27 39.66 16.58
C SER A 813 -1.87 38.47 15.71
N PHE A 814 -0.94 38.65 14.75
CA PHE A 814 -0.37 37.54 13.96
C PHE A 814 0.43 36.52 14.78
N TYR A 815 0.95 36.87 15.96
CA TYR A 815 1.68 35.94 16.83
C TYR A 815 0.78 35.20 17.83
N TYR A 816 -0.37 35.77 18.22
CA TYR A 816 -1.19 35.27 19.33
C TYR A 816 -2.66 35.01 18.99
N GLU A 817 -3.08 35.20 17.73
CA GLU A 817 -4.44 34.87 17.26
C GLU A 817 -4.43 34.01 15.99
N ALA A 818 -5.53 33.29 15.79
CA ALA A 818 -5.84 32.74 14.47
C ALA A 818 -6.12 33.89 13.49
N ALA A 819 -5.75 33.70 12.22
CA ALA A 819 -5.84 34.71 11.18
C ALA A 819 -7.23 35.38 11.06
N ASP A 820 -8.32 34.63 11.21
CA ASP A 820 -9.70 35.15 11.23
C ASP A 820 -9.90 36.28 12.26
N SER A 821 -9.29 36.15 13.45
CA SER A 821 -9.35 37.15 14.53
C SER A 821 -8.41 38.34 14.31
N THR A 822 -7.33 38.15 13.53
CA THR A 822 -6.47 39.24 13.04
C THR A 822 -7.17 40.01 11.92
N ILE A 823 -7.88 39.34 11.03
CA ILE A 823 -8.71 39.97 10.00
C ILE A 823 -9.88 40.72 10.62
N ALA A 824 -10.58 40.16 11.61
CA ALA A 824 -11.61 40.88 12.35
C ALA A 824 -11.06 42.13 13.07
N LEU A 825 -9.80 42.09 13.55
CA LEU A 825 -9.12 43.28 14.09
C LEU A 825 -8.73 44.29 13.01
N LEU A 826 -8.32 43.83 11.82
CA LEU A 826 -8.04 44.68 10.66
C LEU A 826 -9.31 45.38 10.16
N GLU A 827 -10.46 44.70 10.12
CA GLU A 827 -11.74 45.27 9.70
C GLU A 827 -12.33 46.27 10.72
N GLU A 828 -11.84 46.30 11.96
CA GLU A 828 -12.09 47.39 12.91
C GLU A 828 -11.23 48.64 12.64
N PHE A 829 -10.17 48.54 11.83
CA PHE A 829 -9.27 49.66 11.55
C PHE A 829 -9.77 50.52 10.37
N PRO A 830 -9.60 51.85 10.42
CA PRO A 830 -10.06 52.75 9.36
C PRO A 830 -9.12 52.72 8.14
N GLU A 831 -9.67 52.76 6.92
CA GLU A 831 -8.91 52.58 5.67
C GLU A 831 -7.64 53.44 5.51
N TRP A 832 -7.58 54.64 6.12
CA TRP A 832 -6.40 55.49 6.06
C TRP A 832 -5.18 54.85 6.75
N SER A 833 -5.38 54.01 7.76
CA SER A 833 -4.30 53.31 8.47
C SER A 833 -3.72 52.15 7.69
N HIS A 834 -4.40 51.64 6.65
CA HIS A 834 -3.89 50.58 5.78
C HIS A 834 -2.52 50.92 5.16
N SER A 835 -2.24 52.21 4.98
CA SER A 835 -0.92 52.71 4.53
C SER A 835 0.23 52.34 5.47
N GLN A 836 -0.02 52.28 6.79
CA GLN A 836 0.95 51.81 7.80
C GLN A 836 1.10 50.29 7.80
N LEU A 837 0.16 49.55 7.19
CA LEU A 837 0.09 48.09 7.21
C LEU A 837 0.57 47.44 5.90
N ASN A 838 1.12 48.23 4.97
CA ASN A 838 1.62 47.73 3.68
C ASN A 838 2.72 46.65 3.84
N GLU A 839 3.48 46.67 4.95
CA GLU A 839 4.47 45.62 5.25
C GLU A 839 3.80 44.24 5.47
N PHE A 840 2.55 44.21 5.91
CA PHE A 840 1.74 43.00 6.09
C PHE A 840 0.83 42.69 4.89
N ALA A 841 0.82 43.52 3.84
CA ALA A 841 -0.12 43.40 2.72
C ALA A 841 -0.05 42.02 2.03
N GLY A 842 1.15 41.44 1.87
CA GLY A 842 1.29 40.08 1.34
C GLY A 842 0.72 38.99 2.27
N GLN A 843 0.76 39.20 3.59
CA GLN A 843 0.16 38.27 4.56
C GLN A 843 -1.37 38.35 4.52
N PHE A 844 -1.93 39.57 4.51
CA PHE A 844 -3.38 39.76 4.32
C PHE A 844 -3.87 39.17 3.00
N ALA A 845 -3.14 39.40 1.89
CA ALA A 845 -3.48 38.87 0.58
C ALA A 845 -3.56 37.33 0.59
N ASN A 846 -2.58 36.66 1.21
CA ASN A 846 -2.57 35.20 1.36
C ASN A 846 -3.69 34.68 2.27
N ILE A 847 -4.02 35.38 3.36
CA ILE A 847 -5.13 34.99 4.26
C ILE A 847 -6.47 35.12 3.54
N TYR A 848 -6.73 36.27 2.89
CA TYR A 848 -7.95 36.46 2.12
C TYR A 848 -8.05 35.46 0.96
N GLY A 849 -6.95 35.20 0.23
CA GLY A 849 -6.94 34.33 -0.94
C GLY A 849 -6.99 32.83 -0.64
N TYR A 850 -6.43 32.36 0.48
CA TYR A 850 -6.27 30.92 0.76
C TYR A 850 -6.99 30.39 2.00
N GLN A 851 -7.43 31.27 2.91
CA GLN A 851 -8.12 30.87 4.15
C GLN A 851 -9.59 31.34 4.16
N LEU A 852 -9.83 32.59 3.77
CA LEU A 852 -11.17 33.18 3.71
C LEU A 852 -11.85 33.04 2.33
N PHE A 853 -11.06 32.81 1.27
CA PHE A 853 -11.50 32.71 -0.13
C PHE A 853 -12.21 34.00 -0.66
N ASP A 854 -11.84 35.15 -0.09
CA ASP A 854 -12.26 36.49 -0.52
C ASP A 854 -11.23 37.03 -1.53
N TYR A 855 -11.35 36.58 -2.78
CA TYR A 855 -10.35 36.87 -3.82
C TYR A 855 -10.28 38.37 -4.18
N ASP A 856 -11.36 39.13 -3.99
CA ASP A 856 -11.36 40.58 -4.24
C ASP A 856 -10.51 41.32 -3.19
N LYS A 857 -10.64 40.98 -1.90
CA LYS A 857 -9.73 41.50 -0.87
C LYS A 857 -8.31 40.96 -1.03
N ALA A 858 -8.13 39.71 -1.47
CA ALA A 858 -6.82 39.14 -1.75
C ALA A 858 -6.07 39.94 -2.83
N LEU A 859 -6.74 40.24 -3.95
CA LEU A 859 -6.21 41.07 -5.03
C LEU A 859 -5.99 42.52 -4.57
N TYR A 860 -6.92 43.12 -3.80
CA TYR A 860 -6.74 44.47 -3.22
C TYR A 860 -5.44 44.60 -2.42
N TRP A 861 -5.12 43.61 -1.58
CA TRP A 861 -3.88 43.62 -0.79
C TRP A 861 -2.64 43.21 -1.60
N ALA A 862 -2.79 42.37 -2.63
CA ALA A 862 -1.69 42.01 -3.54
C ALA A 862 -1.31 43.11 -4.55
N GLU A 863 -2.18 44.09 -4.82
CA GLU A 863 -1.82 45.35 -5.49
C GLU A 863 -1.07 46.33 -4.56
N ARG A 864 -0.88 45.96 -3.28
CA ARG A 864 -0.11 46.72 -2.27
C ARG A 864 1.15 45.98 -1.80
N SER A 865 1.53 44.89 -2.46
CA SER A 865 2.70 44.09 -2.09
C SER A 865 3.42 43.50 -3.31
N ASP A 866 4.68 43.88 -3.51
CA ASP A 866 5.57 43.31 -4.53
C ASP A 866 5.89 41.82 -4.30
N ASN A 867 5.54 41.28 -3.12
CA ASN A 867 5.79 39.90 -2.73
C ASN A 867 4.78 38.89 -3.30
N ILE A 868 3.67 39.34 -3.91
CA ILE A 868 2.64 38.45 -4.48
C ILE A 868 2.84 38.33 -6.00
N SER A 869 3.14 37.12 -6.45
CA SER A 869 3.49 36.87 -7.86
C SER A 869 2.30 37.03 -8.82
N ASN A 870 2.58 37.41 -10.08
CA ASN A 870 1.58 37.43 -11.15
C ASN A 870 0.92 36.06 -11.39
N ARG A 871 1.61 34.96 -11.07
CA ARG A 871 1.03 33.61 -11.09
C ARG A 871 -0.04 33.48 -9.99
N THR A 872 0.28 33.90 -8.77
CA THR A 872 -0.64 33.90 -7.63
C THR A 872 -1.88 34.78 -7.84
N LYS A 873 -1.71 35.94 -8.47
CA LYS A 873 -2.83 36.79 -8.89
C LYS A 873 -3.73 36.04 -9.89
N LEU A 874 -3.17 35.37 -10.90
CA LEU A 874 -3.94 34.53 -11.82
C LEU A 874 -4.58 33.32 -11.13
N GLU A 875 -3.92 32.69 -10.16
CA GLU A 875 -4.46 31.55 -9.39
C GLU A 875 -5.76 31.95 -8.68
N TRP A 876 -5.83 33.13 -8.05
CA TRP A 876 -7.07 33.65 -7.46
C TRP A 876 -8.13 34.07 -8.48
N ILE A 877 -7.74 34.71 -9.60
CA ILE A 877 -8.66 35.07 -10.70
C ILE A 877 -9.29 33.81 -11.32
N ALA A 878 -8.55 32.69 -11.39
CA ALA A 878 -9.10 31.41 -11.84
C ALA A 878 -10.21 30.89 -10.90
N GLN A 879 -10.06 31.06 -9.58
CA GLN A 879 -11.07 30.66 -8.60
C GLN A 879 -12.34 31.53 -8.64
N GLN A 880 -12.25 32.78 -9.13
CA GLN A 880 -13.42 33.62 -9.41
C GLN A 880 -14.25 33.12 -10.61
N ASN A 881 -13.71 32.18 -11.41
CA ASN A 881 -14.34 31.58 -12.60
C ASN A 881 -14.68 32.61 -13.72
N GLU A 882 -14.09 33.81 -13.68
CA GLU A 882 -14.21 34.82 -14.73
C GLU A 882 -13.26 34.50 -15.90
N LEU A 883 -13.55 33.42 -16.63
CA LEU A 883 -12.69 32.79 -17.63
C LEU A 883 -12.20 33.72 -18.76
N ASP A 884 -13.01 34.69 -19.18
CA ASP A 884 -12.60 35.71 -20.16
C ASP A 884 -11.65 36.76 -19.54
N GLN A 885 -11.86 37.11 -18.27
CA GLN A 885 -10.97 38.00 -17.50
C GLN A 885 -9.62 37.30 -17.24
N PHE A 886 -9.63 36.03 -16.81
CA PHE A 886 -8.43 35.20 -16.65
C PHE A 886 -7.59 35.15 -17.93
N TYR A 887 -8.23 34.88 -19.08
CA TYR A 887 -7.54 34.82 -20.38
C TYR A 887 -7.01 36.19 -20.83
N ALA A 888 -7.73 37.28 -20.56
CA ALA A 888 -7.28 38.64 -20.85
C ALA A 888 -6.07 39.04 -19.99
N ILE A 889 -6.14 38.83 -18.67
CA ILE A 889 -5.06 39.16 -17.73
C ILE A 889 -3.85 38.24 -17.94
N SER A 890 -4.07 36.95 -18.24
CA SER A 890 -2.98 36.03 -18.66
C SER A 890 -2.25 36.56 -19.89
N LYS A 891 -2.98 37.10 -20.87
CA LYS A 891 -2.37 37.71 -22.06
C LYS A 891 -1.65 39.03 -21.76
N ASP A 892 -2.17 39.88 -20.88
CA ASP A 892 -1.47 41.10 -20.45
C ASP A 892 -0.16 40.76 -19.71
N TYR A 893 -0.23 39.90 -18.68
CA TYR A 893 0.93 39.51 -17.90
C TYR A 893 2.02 38.85 -18.77
N LEU A 894 1.62 38.07 -19.79
CA LEU A 894 2.53 37.47 -20.78
C LEU A 894 2.97 38.43 -21.91
N GLN A 895 2.28 39.54 -22.15
CA GLN A 895 2.78 40.62 -23.03
C GLN A 895 3.84 41.44 -22.29
N ASN A 896 3.61 41.72 -21.01
CA ASN A 896 4.55 42.41 -20.13
C ASN A 896 5.76 41.53 -19.73
N ASN A 897 5.61 40.19 -19.74
CA ASN A 897 6.67 39.23 -19.40
C ASN A 897 6.78 38.08 -20.44
N PRO A 898 7.16 38.36 -21.70
CA PRO A 898 7.04 37.38 -22.80
C PRO A 898 7.91 36.13 -22.66
N GLY A 899 9.02 36.23 -21.92
CA GLY A 899 9.92 35.11 -21.62
C GLY A 899 9.60 34.33 -20.34
N ASN A 900 8.49 34.64 -19.64
CA ASN A 900 8.09 33.88 -18.45
C ASN A 900 7.39 32.57 -18.86
N ASP A 901 8.18 31.58 -19.27
CA ASP A 901 7.69 30.29 -19.74
C ASP A 901 6.97 29.50 -18.60
N SER A 902 7.27 29.75 -17.32
CA SER A 902 6.55 29.17 -16.18
C SER A 902 5.11 29.68 -16.06
N LEU A 903 4.91 31.00 -16.16
CA LEU A 903 3.58 31.62 -16.21
C LEU A 903 2.81 31.17 -17.46
N ARG A 904 3.51 30.96 -18.58
CA ARG A 904 2.94 30.48 -19.86
C ARG A 904 2.46 29.04 -19.77
N VAL A 905 3.22 28.16 -19.10
CA VAL A 905 2.78 26.79 -18.78
C VAL A 905 1.52 26.86 -17.93
N PHE A 906 1.59 27.52 -16.75
CA PHE A 906 0.47 27.57 -15.81
C PHE A 906 -0.84 28.09 -16.43
N ALA A 907 -0.81 29.24 -17.11
CA ALA A 907 -2.02 29.80 -17.71
C ALA A 907 -2.56 28.94 -18.87
N GLY A 908 -1.65 28.27 -19.61
CA GLY A 908 -1.97 27.40 -20.73
C GLY A 908 -2.58 26.07 -20.32
N THR A 909 -1.99 25.37 -19.34
CA THR A 909 -2.52 24.10 -18.81
C THR A 909 -3.82 24.32 -18.03
N THR A 910 -3.91 25.39 -17.22
CA THR A 910 -5.15 25.79 -16.53
C THR A 910 -6.31 26.00 -17.50
N LEU A 911 -6.10 26.75 -18.60
CA LEU A 911 -7.16 26.93 -19.61
C LEU A 911 -7.53 25.63 -20.35
N TYR A 912 -6.60 24.70 -20.53
CA TYR A 912 -6.89 23.38 -21.07
C TYR A 912 -7.76 22.55 -20.12
N TYR A 913 -7.41 22.47 -18.84
CA TYR A 913 -8.17 21.71 -17.82
C TYR A 913 -9.55 22.32 -17.52
N LEU A 914 -9.68 23.65 -17.57
CA LEU A 914 -10.98 24.36 -17.52
C LEU A 914 -11.82 24.20 -18.81
N GLY A 915 -11.40 23.35 -19.76
CA GLY A 915 -12.15 22.97 -20.96
C GLY A 915 -11.92 23.88 -22.19
N PHE A 916 -11.20 24.99 -22.04
CA PHE A 916 -10.90 25.94 -23.13
C PHE A 916 -9.64 25.54 -23.90
N LYS A 917 -9.54 24.26 -24.30
CA LYS A 917 -8.37 23.65 -24.96
C LYS A 917 -7.71 24.53 -26.02
N GLU A 918 -8.50 25.11 -26.93
CA GLU A 918 -8.00 25.97 -28.02
C GLU A 918 -7.30 27.25 -27.52
N ARG A 919 -7.77 27.86 -26.42
CA ARG A 919 -7.10 29.00 -25.76
C ARG A 919 -5.85 28.55 -24.99
N GLY A 920 -5.92 27.38 -24.36
CA GLY A 920 -4.75 26.74 -23.73
C GLY A 920 -3.64 26.48 -24.75
N TYR A 921 -3.96 25.86 -25.89
CA TYR A 921 -3.03 25.64 -26.99
C TYR A 921 -2.41 26.95 -27.50
N GLU A 922 -3.21 28.01 -27.67
CA GLU A 922 -2.70 29.32 -28.11
C GLU A 922 -1.64 29.89 -27.15
N ILE A 923 -1.88 29.83 -25.84
CA ILE A 923 -0.94 30.31 -24.82
C ILE A 923 0.31 29.42 -24.73
N MET A 924 0.13 28.10 -24.82
CA MET A 924 1.21 27.11 -24.73
C MET A 924 2.09 27.05 -26.00
N TYR A 925 1.55 27.28 -27.19
CA TYR A 925 2.27 27.07 -28.47
C TYR A 925 3.67 27.71 -28.58
N PRO A 926 3.94 28.92 -28.07
CA PRO A 926 5.29 29.51 -28.05
C PRO A 926 6.33 28.76 -27.20
N LEU A 927 5.92 27.79 -26.37
CA LEU A 927 6.82 26.86 -25.68
C LEU A 927 7.43 25.81 -26.63
N PHE A 928 6.84 25.56 -27.79
CA PHE A 928 7.15 24.42 -28.64
C PHE A 928 7.97 24.80 -29.87
N GLY A 929 9.07 24.08 -30.10
CA GLY A 929 9.91 24.22 -31.28
C GLY A 929 11.36 23.83 -31.04
N LYS A 930 12.18 23.85 -32.10
CA LYS A 930 13.61 23.51 -31.99
C LYS A 930 14.35 24.49 -31.07
N GLY A 931 15.02 23.96 -30.05
CA GLY A 931 15.78 24.75 -29.07
C GLY A 931 14.97 25.25 -27.87
N LYS A 932 13.74 24.75 -27.67
CA LYS A 932 12.96 24.93 -26.44
C LYS A 932 13.13 23.74 -25.49
N SER A 933 12.84 23.95 -24.20
CA SER A 933 12.85 22.86 -23.20
C SER A 933 11.59 22.01 -23.33
N THR A 934 11.78 20.68 -23.38
CA THR A 934 10.73 19.67 -23.50
C THR A 934 10.22 19.14 -22.16
N GLU A 935 10.80 19.57 -21.04
CA GLU A 935 10.53 19.03 -19.70
C GLU A 935 9.40 19.78 -18.96
N THR A 936 8.53 20.50 -19.68
CA THR A 936 7.42 21.24 -19.07
C THR A 936 6.12 20.44 -19.07
N GLU A 937 5.27 20.68 -18.06
CA GLU A 937 3.92 20.12 -17.94
C GLU A 937 3.12 20.27 -19.25
N ALA A 938 3.26 21.40 -19.94
CA ALA A 938 2.65 21.64 -21.24
C ALA A 938 3.09 20.64 -22.33
N HIS A 939 4.37 20.25 -22.38
CA HIS A 939 4.85 19.24 -23.33
C HIS A 939 4.31 17.85 -22.96
N GLN A 940 4.33 17.49 -21.68
CA GLN A 940 3.77 16.22 -21.18
C GLN A 940 2.27 16.11 -21.50
N LEU A 941 1.49 17.16 -21.24
CA LEU A 941 0.07 17.25 -21.56
C LEU A 941 -0.23 17.00 -23.04
N ILE A 942 0.60 17.53 -23.94
CA ILE A 942 0.46 17.35 -25.39
C ILE A 942 0.90 15.94 -25.83
N GLU A 943 2.00 15.39 -25.27
CA GLU A 943 2.42 14.00 -25.55
C GLU A 943 1.40 12.97 -25.03
N GLU A 944 0.81 13.19 -23.85
CA GLU A 944 -0.30 12.37 -23.35
C GLU A 944 -1.53 12.50 -24.26
N GLU A 945 -1.96 13.72 -24.63
CA GLU A 945 -3.11 13.90 -25.52
C GLU A 945 -2.90 13.17 -26.86
N PHE A 946 -1.67 13.14 -27.39
CA PHE A 946 -1.33 12.41 -28.62
C PHE A 946 -1.53 10.90 -28.52
N LYS A 947 -1.60 10.31 -27.32
CA LYS A 947 -1.95 8.88 -27.16
C LYS A 947 -3.45 8.62 -27.39
N PHE A 948 -4.30 9.63 -27.14
CA PHE A 948 -5.76 9.47 -27.09
C PHE A 948 -6.53 10.13 -28.25
N ILE A 949 -5.97 11.13 -28.95
CA ILE A 949 -6.65 11.78 -30.08
C ILE A 949 -6.62 10.98 -31.39
N THR A 950 -7.70 11.04 -32.17
CA THR A 950 -7.89 10.28 -33.42
C THR A 950 -6.91 10.69 -34.53
N TYR A 951 -6.77 9.88 -35.58
CA TYR A 951 -5.97 10.26 -36.77
C TYR A 951 -6.50 11.54 -37.42
N LYS A 952 -7.82 11.72 -37.43
CA LYS A 952 -8.50 12.93 -37.93
C LYS A 952 -8.16 14.17 -37.09
N ASP A 953 -8.07 14.03 -35.77
CA ASP A 953 -7.80 15.14 -34.86
C ASP A 953 -6.31 15.50 -34.84
N LYS A 954 -5.40 14.50 -34.89
CA LYS A 954 -3.96 14.72 -35.15
C LYS A 954 -3.74 15.53 -36.43
N LYS A 955 -4.48 15.19 -37.50
CA LYS A 955 -4.44 15.93 -38.78
C LYS A 955 -4.98 17.35 -38.70
N ASN A 956 -5.95 17.63 -37.82
CA ASN A 956 -6.46 18.98 -37.57
C ASN A 956 -5.55 19.80 -36.65
N LEU A 957 -4.90 19.16 -35.69
CA LEU A 957 -3.95 19.80 -34.77
C LEU A 957 -2.66 20.16 -35.49
N PHE A 958 -2.06 19.24 -36.24
CA PHE A 958 -0.85 19.46 -37.05
C PHE A 958 -0.99 20.60 -38.08
N ARG A 959 -2.22 20.87 -38.57
CA ARG A 959 -2.53 22.00 -39.46
C ARG A 959 -2.53 23.37 -38.79
N ARG A 960 -2.66 23.42 -37.47
CA ARG A 960 -2.85 24.64 -36.65
C ARG A 960 -1.67 24.91 -35.71
N TYR A 961 -1.07 23.85 -35.18
CA TYR A 961 0.01 23.89 -34.21
C TYR A 961 1.11 22.87 -34.60
N PRO A 962 1.75 23.00 -35.77
CA PRO A 962 2.72 22.00 -36.25
C PRO A 962 3.90 21.77 -35.31
N ASN A 963 4.31 22.76 -34.50
CA ASN A 963 5.40 22.60 -33.53
C ASN A 963 5.04 21.70 -32.31
N PHE A 964 3.76 21.41 -32.06
CA PHE A 964 3.37 20.42 -31.04
C PHE A 964 3.88 19.01 -31.36
N PHE A 965 4.23 18.75 -32.63
CA PHE A 965 4.76 17.46 -33.06
C PHE A 965 6.29 17.51 -33.02
N SER A 966 6.90 16.69 -32.16
CA SER A 966 8.34 16.41 -32.21
C SER A 966 8.74 15.78 -33.56
N GLU A 967 10.04 15.73 -33.85
CA GLU A 967 10.52 15.14 -35.11
C GLU A 967 10.09 13.67 -35.28
N LYS A 968 10.03 12.92 -34.16
CA LYS A 968 9.57 11.54 -34.07
C LYS A 968 8.08 11.41 -34.38
N GLU A 969 7.24 12.26 -33.78
CA GLU A 969 5.80 12.24 -34.01
C GLU A 969 5.43 12.73 -35.40
N GLU A 970 6.17 13.70 -35.96
CA GLU A 970 5.99 14.12 -37.34
C GLU A 970 6.38 12.99 -38.32
N GLU A 971 7.41 12.18 -38.02
CA GLU A 971 7.76 11.01 -38.85
C GLU A 971 6.70 9.90 -38.77
N ILE A 972 6.18 9.60 -37.57
CA ILE A 972 5.09 8.64 -37.36
C ILE A 972 3.84 9.11 -38.13
N PHE A 973 3.40 10.35 -37.92
CA PHE A 973 2.21 10.89 -38.58
C PHE A 973 2.36 10.99 -40.11
N LYS A 974 3.56 11.29 -40.64
CA LYS A 974 3.85 11.21 -42.09
C LYS A 974 3.81 9.77 -42.63
N THR A 975 4.16 8.79 -41.80
CA THR A 975 4.09 7.37 -42.13
C THR A 975 2.64 6.91 -42.19
N ASP A 976 1.80 7.31 -41.23
CA ASP A 976 0.35 7.06 -41.22
C ASP A 976 -0.35 7.73 -42.41
N LEU A 977 -0.05 9.01 -42.69
CA LEU A 977 -0.56 9.74 -43.87
C LEU A 977 -0.27 8.97 -45.18
N ARG A 978 0.92 8.37 -45.28
CA ARG A 978 1.29 7.55 -46.46
C ARG A 978 0.54 6.22 -46.48
N TRP A 979 0.46 5.53 -45.36
CA TRP A 979 -0.28 4.26 -45.25
C TRP A 979 -1.79 4.41 -45.34
N ASN A 980 -2.39 5.58 -45.08
CA ASN A 980 -3.85 5.79 -45.05
C ASN A 980 -4.41 6.65 -46.19
N GLU A 981 -3.66 7.65 -46.70
CA GLU A 981 -4.11 8.57 -47.76
C GLU A 981 -3.19 8.63 -49.00
N GLY A 982 -2.03 7.97 -48.97
CA GLY A 982 -1.18 7.83 -50.16
C GLY A 982 -1.87 7.13 -51.33
N VAL A 983 -1.53 7.50 -52.57
CA VAL A 983 -1.96 6.71 -53.74
C VAL A 983 -1.33 5.32 -53.65
N ARG A 984 -2.13 4.27 -53.84
CA ARG A 984 -1.68 2.88 -53.87
C ARG A 984 -1.80 2.34 -55.28
N THR A 985 -0.73 1.77 -55.82
CA THR A 985 -0.76 1.02 -57.10
C THR A 985 -0.48 -0.44 -56.83
N SER A 986 -1.23 -1.36 -57.45
CA SER A 986 -1.01 -2.80 -57.30
C SER A 986 -0.93 -3.54 -58.62
N LEU A 987 -0.10 -4.58 -58.67
CA LEU A 987 -0.14 -5.67 -59.63
C LEU A 987 -0.80 -6.87 -58.93
N PHE A 988 -1.72 -7.57 -59.59
CA PHE A 988 -2.37 -8.75 -59.04
C PHE A 988 -2.55 -9.84 -60.10
N GLY A 989 -2.73 -11.08 -59.65
CA GLY A 989 -2.98 -12.22 -60.52
C GLY A 989 -3.55 -13.41 -59.75
N GLU A 990 -4.35 -14.21 -60.45
CA GLU A 990 -5.11 -15.34 -59.94
C GLU A 990 -5.19 -16.44 -61.02
N TYR A 991 -5.13 -17.69 -60.59
CA TYR A 991 -5.30 -18.89 -61.40
C TYR A 991 -6.18 -19.90 -60.66
N PHE A 992 -7.09 -20.54 -61.39
CA PHE A 992 -8.02 -21.56 -60.91
C PHE A 992 -8.04 -22.75 -61.89
N SER A 993 -8.20 -23.97 -61.37
CA SER A 993 -8.38 -25.19 -62.15
C SER A 993 -9.24 -26.20 -61.39
N ASP A 994 -10.09 -26.95 -62.10
CA ASP A 994 -10.81 -28.10 -61.55
C ASP A 994 -10.34 -29.47 -62.11
N ASN A 995 -11.00 -30.57 -61.73
CA ASN A 995 -10.80 -31.94 -62.23
C ASN A 995 -11.55 -32.28 -63.54
N PHE A 996 -12.28 -31.33 -64.12
CA PHE A 996 -12.99 -31.46 -65.39
C PHE A 996 -12.26 -30.72 -66.52
N ASP A 997 -10.97 -30.41 -66.32
CA ASP A 997 -10.11 -29.60 -67.19
C ASP A 997 -10.64 -28.16 -67.43
N ASN A 998 -11.56 -27.64 -66.60
CA ASN A 998 -11.91 -26.21 -66.60
C ASN A 998 -10.81 -25.42 -65.88
N GLN A 999 -10.38 -24.32 -66.50
CA GLN A 999 -9.32 -23.45 -66.00
C GLN A 999 -9.67 -21.98 -66.24
N SER A 1000 -9.35 -21.12 -65.29
CA SER A 1000 -9.47 -19.67 -65.48
C SER A 1000 -8.32 -18.92 -64.82
N ALA A 1001 -7.91 -17.81 -65.42
CA ALA A 1001 -6.85 -16.95 -64.91
C ALA A 1001 -7.27 -15.48 -65.06
N ARG A 1002 -7.12 -14.69 -64.00
CA ARG A 1002 -7.48 -13.26 -63.95
C ARG A 1002 -6.28 -12.47 -63.44
N GLY A 1003 -5.91 -11.38 -64.08
CA GLY A 1003 -4.75 -10.61 -63.64
C GLY A 1003 -4.69 -9.21 -64.23
N GLY A 1004 -3.99 -8.30 -63.55
CA GLY A 1004 -4.05 -6.90 -63.94
C GLY A 1004 -3.33 -5.92 -63.02
N LEU A 1005 -3.61 -4.64 -63.30
CA LEU A 1005 -3.11 -3.49 -62.55
C LEU A 1005 -4.27 -2.75 -61.90
N SER A 1006 -4.07 -2.22 -60.69
CA SER A 1006 -5.04 -1.35 -60.04
C SER A 1006 -4.43 -0.11 -59.39
N VAL A 1007 -5.21 0.97 -59.34
CA VAL A 1007 -4.84 2.24 -58.71
C VAL A 1007 -5.93 2.65 -57.73
N GLN A 1008 -5.57 2.86 -56.46
CA GLN A 1008 -6.46 3.22 -55.36
C GLN A 1008 -6.05 4.56 -54.73
N PHE A 1009 -7.01 5.44 -54.49
CA PHE A 1009 -6.83 6.77 -53.88
C PHE A 1009 -7.99 7.13 -52.94
N GLY A 1010 -7.80 8.19 -52.15
CA GLY A 1010 -8.72 8.59 -51.06
C GLY A 1010 -8.21 8.16 -49.68
N ASN A 1011 -9.02 8.37 -48.65
CA ASN A 1011 -8.71 7.96 -47.28
C ASN A 1011 -9.22 6.54 -47.03
N ARG A 1012 -8.32 5.57 -46.89
CA ARG A 1012 -8.68 4.15 -46.71
C ARG A 1012 -9.12 3.80 -45.29
N LEU A 1013 -9.35 4.80 -44.44
CA LEU A 1013 -10.09 4.73 -43.16
C LEU A 1013 -11.51 5.34 -43.24
N ASP A 1014 -11.91 5.91 -44.39
CA ASP A 1014 -13.17 6.64 -44.57
C ASP A 1014 -13.79 6.37 -45.97
N VAL A 1015 -13.25 6.98 -47.03
CA VAL A 1015 -13.70 6.80 -48.42
C VAL A 1015 -12.51 6.61 -49.35
N SER A 1016 -12.51 5.51 -50.11
CA SER A 1016 -11.52 5.26 -51.17
C SER A 1016 -12.15 4.78 -52.47
N HIS A 1017 -11.45 5.06 -53.57
CA HIS A 1017 -11.80 4.70 -54.93
C HIS A 1017 -10.67 3.87 -55.53
N LEU A 1018 -11.00 2.77 -56.19
CA LEU A 1018 -10.04 1.88 -56.85
C LEU A 1018 -10.47 1.63 -58.29
N PHE A 1019 -9.52 1.75 -59.23
CA PHE A 1019 -9.71 1.44 -60.64
C PHE A 1019 -8.84 0.23 -61.01
N LYS A 1020 -9.36 -0.67 -61.86
CA LYS A 1020 -8.71 -1.90 -62.34
C LYS A 1020 -8.60 -1.87 -63.87
N LEU A 1021 -7.48 -2.36 -64.39
CA LEU A 1021 -7.29 -2.80 -65.77
C LEU A 1021 -6.90 -4.28 -65.69
N GLU A 1022 -7.69 -5.15 -66.32
CA GLU A 1022 -7.70 -6.58 -66.01
C GLU A 1022 -7.93 -7.44 -67.25
N ASP A 1023 -7.15 -8.51 -67.38
CA ASP A 1023 -7.33 -9.58 -68.37
C ASP A 1023 -7.90 -10.83 -67.70
N ILE A 1024 -8.86 -11.49 -68.36
CA ILE A 1024 -9.47 -12.75 -67.94
C ILE A 1024 -9.32 -13.77 -69.07
N TYR A 1025 -8.67 -14.89 -68.76
CA TYR A 1025 -8.51 -16.05 -69.61
C TYR A 1025 -9.36 -17.20 -69.07
N VAL A 1026 -10.07 -17.91 -69.94
CA VAL A 1026 -10.84 -19.11 -69.59
C VAL A 1026 -10.54 -20.21 -70.59
N ASN A 1027 -10.32 -21.43 -70.11
CA ASN A 1027 -9.96 -22.59 -70.91
C ASN A 1027 -10.81 -23.80 -70.47
N ASP A 1028 -11.30 -24.57 -71.43
CA ASP A 1028 -11.94 -25.87 -71.18
C ASP A 1028 -11.39 -26.93 -72.14
N ARG A 1029 -11.83 -28.18 -71.94
CA ARG A 1029 -11.48 -29.29 -72.81
C ARG A 1029 -12.69 -30.17 -73.11
N VAL A 1030 -13.09 -30.18 -74.38
CA VAL A 1030 -14.12 -31.10 -74.87
C VAL A 1030 -13.43 -32.27 -75.59
N GLY A 1031 -13.27 -33.38 -74.87
CA GLY A 1031 -12.62 -34.59 -75.35
C GLY A 1031 -11.11 -34.43 -75.60
N ASN A 1032 -10.72 -34.19 -76.85
CA ASN A 1032 -9.32 -34.02 -77.27
C ASN A 1032 -9.03 -32.65 -77.90
N GLN A 1033 -9.93 -31.68 -77.74
CA GLN A 1033 -9.72 -30.29 -78.13
C GLN A 1033 -9.82 -29.40 -76.89
N ASN A 1034 -8.84 -28.52 -76.72
CA ASN A 1034 -8.88 -27.45 -75.72
C ASN A 1034 -9.39 -26.18 -76.41
N PHE A 1035 -10.25 -25.41 -75.75
CA PHE A 1035 -10.76 -24.15 -76.30
C PHE A 1035 -10.54 -23.00 -75.31
N PHE A 1036 -10.18 -21.83 -75.85
CA PHE A 1036 -9.61 -20.73 -75.06
C PHE A 1036 -10.31 -19.40 -75.35
N SER A 1037 -10.83 -18.77 -74.30
CA SER A 1037 -11.45 -17.44 -74.29
C SER A 1037 -10.50 -16.44 -73.64
N ASN A 1038 -10.45 -15.20 -74.15
CA ASN A 1038 -9.75 -14.08 -73.53
C ASN A 1038 -10.61 -12.82 -73.57
N PHE A 1039 -10.67 -12.10 -72.45
CA PHE A 1039 -11.40 -10.85 -72.28
C PHE A 1039 -10.52 -9.81 -71.55
N THR A 1040 -10.31 -8.65 -72.15
CA THR A 1040 -9.62 -7.50 -71.52
C THR A 1040 -10.66 -6.46 -71.10
N GLY A 1041 -10.54 -5.90 -69.90
CA GLY A 1041 -11.54 -5.00 -69.35
C GLY A 1041 -11.07 -4.00 -68.31
N ILE A 1042 -12.02 -3.20 -67.85
CA ILE A 1042 -11.83 -2.21 -66.79
C ILE A 1042 -12.85 -2.42 -65.67
N GLY A 1043 -12.41 -2.20 -64.43
CA GLY A 1043 -13.24 -2.27 -63.23
C GLY A 1043 -13.14 -1.01 -62.40
N TYR A 1044 -14.21 -0.69 -61.67
CA TYR A 1044 -14.24 0.35 -60.65
C TYR A 1044 -14.73 -0.25 -59.34
N GLU A 1045 -14.19 0.22 -58.22
CA GLU A 1045 -14.57 -0.21 -56.88
C GLU A 1045 -14.57 1.01 -55.94
N PHE A 1046 -15.75 1.30 -55.38
CA PHE A 1046 -15.94 2.26 -54.31
C PHE A 1046 -15.92 1.51 -52.97
N GLU A 1047 -15.17 2.01 -51.99
CA GLU A 1047 -15.24 1.55 -50.60
C GLU A 1047 -15.47 2.73 -49.67
N ASN A 1048 -16.50 2.65 -48.82
CA ASN A 1048 -16.64 3.44 -47.62
C ASN A 1048 -16.51 2.55 -46.39
N ARG A 1049 -15.79 3.00 -45.37
CA ARG A 1049 -15.67 2.33 -44.07
C ARG A 1049 -15.64 3.34 -42.94
N LYS A 1050 -15.85 2.85 -41.72
CA LYS A 1050 -15.56 3.64 -40.50
C LYS A 1050 -14.13 3.35 -40.02
N GLU A 1051 -13.50 4.34 -39.40
CA GLU A 1051 -12.10 4.30 -38.89
C GLU A 1051 -11.85 3.12 -37.92
N ASP A 1052 -12.89 2.70 -37.19
CA ASP A 1052 -12.88 1.56 -36.26
C ASP A 1052 -13.20 0.19 -36.89
N TYR A 1053 -13.34 0.12 -38.23
CA TYR A 1053 -13.67 -1.10 -38.98
C TYR A 1053 -15.01 -1.76 -38.59
N SER A 1054 -15.87 -1.07 -37.82
CA SER A 1054 -17.20 -1.59 -37.41
C SER A 1054 -18.21 -1.65 -38.57
N ARG A 1055 -17.97 -0.92 -39.66
CA ARG A 1055 -18.79 -0.94 -40.88
C ARG A 1055 -17.90 -0.78 -42.12
N VAL A 1056 -18.17 -1.58 -43.15
CA VAL A 1056 -17.58 -1.47 -44.49
C VAL A 1056 -18.68 -1.66 -45.53
N PHE A 1057 -18.76 -0.77 -46.51
CA PHE A 1057 -19.60 -0.87 -47.69
C PHE A 1057 -18.73 -0.83 -48.95
N ARG A 1058 -18.95 -1.76 -49.88
CA ARG A 1058 -18.32 -1.76 -51.20
C ARG A 1058 -19.36 -1.89 -52.31
N PHE A 1059 -19.08 -1.23 -53.42
CA PHE A 1059 -19.78 -1.41 -54.68
C PHE A 1059 -18.79 -1.32 -55.84
N GLY A 1060 -18.85 -2.25 -56.78
CA GLY A 1060 -17.95 -2.22 -57.94
C GLY A 1060 -18.52 -2.93 -59.18
N PRO A 1061 -18.64 -2.22 -60.32
CA PRO A 1061 -18.86 -2.83 -61.63
C PRO A 1061 -17.54 -3.00 -62.42
N SER A 1062 -17.45 -4.07 -63.21
CA SER A 1062 -16.41 -4.27 -64.23
C SER A 1062 -17.02 -4.67 -65.58
N VAL A 1063 -16.36 -4.31 -66.68
CA VAL A 1063 -16.77 -4.66 -68.05
C VAL A 1063 -15.54 -5.09 -68.85
N PHE A 1064 -15.66 -6.23 -69.55
CA PHE A 1064 -14.60 -6.87 -70.31
C PHE A 1064 -15.05 -7.15 -71.74
N TYR A 1065 -14.13 -7.08 -72.70
CA TYR A 1065 -14.36 -7.33 -74.12
C TYR A 1065 -13.42 -8.43 -74.62
N GLY A 1066 -13.95 -9.40 -75.36
CA GLY A 1066 -13.21 -10.53 -75.88
C GLY A 1066 -13.72 -11.01 -77.23
N ALA A 1067 -13.08 -12.05 -77.79
CA ALA A 1067 -13.45 -12.61 -79.09
C ALA A 1067 -14.85 -13.25 -79.12
N GLU A 1068 -15.41 -13.56 -77.95
CA GLU A 1068 -16.70 -14.23 -77.77
C GLU A 1068 -17.82 -13.30 -77.30
N GLY A 1069 -17.53 -12.01 -77.03
CA GLY A 1069 -18.54 -11.03 -76.67
C GLY A 1069 -18.07 -10.01 -75.62
N VAL A 1070 -19.04 -9.47 -74.89
CA VAL A 1070 -18.83 -8.56 -73.76
C VAL A 1070 -19.29 -9.26 -72.50
N LEU A 1071 -18.40 -9.33 -71.50
CA LEU A 1071 -18.74 -9.76 -70.15
C LEU A 1071 -18.90 -8.54 -69.25
N ALA A 1072 -19.86 -8.59 -68.33
CA ALA A 1072 -20.04 -7.58 -67.30
C ALA A 1072 -20.22 -8.25 -65.94
N GLU A 1073 -19.66 -7.65 -64.90
CA GLU A 1073 -19.88 -8.08 -63.51
C GLU A 1073 -20.20 -6.87 -62.65
N ALA A 1074 -20.98 -7.05 -61.60
CA ALA A 1074 -21.19 -6.04 -60.58
C ALA A 1074 -21.44 -6.67 -59.22
N PHE A 1075 -20.83 -6.13 -58.18
CA PHE A 1075 -21.04 -6.58 -56.80
C PHE A 1075 -21.38 -5.44 -55.85
N VAL A 1076 -22.15 -5.78 -54.82
CA VAL A 1076 -22.35 -5.00 -53.60
C VAL A 1076 -21.93 -5.88 -52.43
N SER A 1077 -21.17 -5.32 -51.48
CA SER A 1077 -20.78 -5.99 -50.24
C SER A 1077 -20.99 -5.05 -49.05
N TYR A 1078 -21.54 -5.59 -47.97
CA TYR A 1078 -21.74 -4.84 -46.73
C TYR A 1078 -21.36 -5.69 -45.52
N SER A 1079 -20.46 -5.18 -44.70
CA SER A 1079 -19.92 -5.82 -43.50
C SER A 1079 -20.17 -4.97 -42.26
N ILE A 1080 -20.56 -5.62 -41.17
CA ILE A 1080 -20.70 -5.02 -39.83
C ILE A 1080 -19.88 -5.85 -38.83
N SER A 1081 -19.16 -5.17 -37.94
CA SER A 1081 -18.52 -5.73 -36.75
C SER A 1081 -19.15 -5.09 -35.51
N TYR A 1082 -19.69 -5.88 -34.58
CA TYR A 1082 -20.41 -5.41 -33.39
C TYR A 1082 -20.39 -6.46 -32.26
N ASP A 1083 -20.10 -6.04 -31.02
CA ASP A 1083 -20.00 -6.90 -29.81
C ASP A 1083 -19.26 -8.23 -30.06
N SER A 1084 -18.06 -8.14 -30.64
CA SER A 1084 -17.20 -9.26 -31.08
C SER A 1084 -17.78 -10.20 -32.16
N THR A 1085 -19.01 -9.97 -32.63
CA THR A 1085 -19.57 -10.63 -33.81
C THR A 1085 -19.17 -9.90 -35.09
N PHE A 1086 -19.06 -10.63 -36.20
CA PHE A 1086 -18.87 -10.04 -37.54
C PHE A 1086 -19.82 -10.68 -38.53
N THR A 1087 -20.47 -9.87 -39.37
CA THR A 1087 -21.42 -10.32 -40.40
C THR A 1087 -21.12 -9.61 -41.71
N THR A 1088 -21.04 -10.36 -42.81
CA THR A 1088 -20.93 -9.84 -44.18
C THR A 1088 -22.03 -10.40 -45.06
N LEU A 1089 -22.61 -9.54 -45.88
CA LEU A 1089 -23.52 -9.88 -46.97
C LEU A 1089 -22.87 -9.45 -48.29
N ASN A 1090 -22.81 -10.36 -49.26
CA ASN A 1090 -22.38 -10.07 -50.62
C ASN A 1090 -23.52 -10.39 -51.59
N LEU A 1091 -23.64 -9.58 -52.64
CA LEU A 1091 -24.52 -9.83 -53.77
C LEU A 1091 -23.74 -9.49 -55.05
N SER A 1092 -23.50 -10.46 -55.93
CA SER A 1092 -22.91 -10.23 -57.25
C SER A 1092 -23.80 -10.73 -58.37
N ILE A 1093 -23.69 -10.08 -59.53
CA ILE A 1093 -24.07 -10.61 -60.82
C ILE A 1093 -22.79 -10.75 -61.65
N GLU A 1094 -22.53 -11.95 -62.14
CA GLU A 1094 -21.27 -12.32 -62.79
C GLU A 1094 -21.53 -13.45 -63.82
N PRO A 1095 -20.75 -13.55 -64.91
CA PRO A 1095 -20.78 -14.74 -65.76
C PRO A 1095 -20.24 -15.94 -64.98
N GLU A 1096 -20.73 -17.15 -65.29
CA GLU A 1096 -20.10 -18.36 -64.76
C GLU A 1096 -18.83 -18.67 -65.57
N PHE A 1097 -17.68 -18.80 -64.89
CA PHE A 1097 -16.35 -18.77 -65.54
C PHE A 1097 -15.89 -20.13 -66.08
N THR A 1098 -16.81 -20.95 -66.59
CA THR A 1098 -16.50 -22.04 -67.52
C THR A 1098 -16.75 -21.57 -68.96
N ARG A 1099 -15.99 -22.08 -69.93
CA ARG A 1099 -16.22 -21.68 -71.32
C ARG A 1099 -17.60 -22.13 -71.83
N GLN A 1100 -18.05 -23.33 -71.45
CA GLN A 1100 -19.40 -23.81 -71.81
C GLN A 1100 -20.51 -22.88 -71.33
N ALA A 1101 -20.36 -22.26 -70.15
CA ALA A 1101 -21.29 -21.27 -69.65
C ALA A 1101 -21.18 -19.93 -70.41
N ILE A 1102 -19.98 -19.43 -70.63
CA ILE A 1102 -19.72 -18.17 -71.37
C ILE A 1102 -20.31 -18.23 -72.80
N VAL A 1103 -20.09 -19.33 -73.53
CA VAL A 1103 -20.59 -19.52 -74.91
C VAL A 1103 -22.12 -19.71 -74.96
N GLN A 1104 -22.77 -19.95 -73.80
CA GLN A 1104 -24.22 -20.06 -73.65
C GLN A 1104 -24.85 -18.80 -72.99
N ASP A 1105 -24.10 -17.70 -72.89
CA ASP A 1105 -24.50 -16.45 -72.20
C ASP A 1105 -24.98 -16.68 -70.74
N ILE A 1106 -24.41 -17.68 -70.04
CA ILE A 1106 -24.85 -18.05 -68.69
C ILE A 1106 -24.23 -17.13 -67.62
N TYR A 1107 -25.04 -16.16 -67.20
CA TYR A 1107 -24.84 -15.37 -65.99
C TYR A 1107 -25.48 -16.03 -64.76
N LYS A 1108 -24.92 -15.74 -63.59
CA LYS A 1108 -25.49 -16.05 -62.27
C LYS A 1108 -25.69 -14.80 -61.42
N LEU A 1109 -26.79 -14.79 -60.67
CA LEU A 1109 -27.03 -13.89 -59.54
C LEU A 1109 -26.69 -14.65 -58.26
N LYS A 1110 -25.63 -14.22 -57.57
CA LYS A 1110 -25.02 -14.90 -56.43
C LYS A 1110 -25.18 -14.07 -55.16
N GLY A 1111 -25.98 -14.58 -54.23
CA GLY A 1111 -26.10 -14.04 -52.87
C GLY A 1111 -25.28 -14.88 -51.90
N GLU A 1112 -24.47 -14.24 -51.06
CA GLU A 1112 -23.68 -14.92 -50.02
C GLU A 1112 -23.82 -14.20 -48.68
N PHE A 1113 -23.85 -14.98 -47.60
CA PHE A 1113 -23.69 -14.46 -46.25
C PHE A 1113 -22.58 -15.21 -45.50
N TYR A 1114 -21.91 -14.48 -44.62
CA TYR A 1114 -21.00 -15.01 -43.62
C TYR A 1114 -21.29 -14.33 -42.29
N ARG A 1115 -21.42 -15.11 -41.22
CA ARG A 1115 -21.51 -14.61 -39.84
C ARG A 1115 -20.57 -15.40 -38.94
N GLU A 1116 -19.86 -14.71 -38.06
CA GLU A 1116 -19.10 -15.31 -36.97
C GLU A 1116 -19.53 -14.76 -35.61
N ASP A 1117 -19.72 -15.68 -34.67
CA ASP A 1117 -20.20 -15.45 -33.30
C ASP A 1117 -19.25 -16.14 -32.32
N PRO A 1118 -18.59 -15.39 -31.41
CA PRO A 1118 -17.80 -15.98 -30.33
C PRO A 1118 -18.65 -16.29 -29.10
N TRP A 1119 -18.31 -17.38 -28.44
CA TRP A 1119 -18.97 -17.90 -27.24
C TRP A 1119 -17.95 -18.19 -26.14
N LEU A 1120 -18.43 -18.29 -24.89
CA LEU A 1120 -17.64 -18.78 -23.75
C LEU A 1120 -16.31 -18.00 -23.53
N LYS A 1121 -16.37 -16.66 -23.53
CA LYS A 1121 -15.19 -15.76 -23.53
C LYS A 1121 -14.17 -16.14 -24.63
N ASN A 1122 -14.60 -16.13 -25.89
CA ASN A 1122 -13.79 -16.42 -27.08
C ASN A 1122 -13.16 -17.83 -27.18
N LYS A 1123 -13.40 -18.75 -26.25
CA LYS A 1123 -12.87 -20.14 -26.30
C LYS A 1123 -13.46 -20.98 -27.42
N PHE A 1124 -14.70 -20.69 -27.80
CA PHE A 1124 -15.42 -21.38 -28.87
C PHE A 1124 -15.99 -20.34 -29.84
N LEU A 1125 -15.64 -20.43 -31.11
CA LEU A 1125 -16.22 -19.60 -32.18
C LEU A 1125 -17.15 -20.48 -33.01
N THR A 1126 -18.29 -19.97 -33.42
CA THR A 1126 -19.06 -20.55 -34.54
C THR A 1126 -19.04 -19.62 -35.72
N THR A 1127 -18.92 -20.18 -36.93
CA THR A 1127 -19.19 -19.46 -38.17
C THR A 1127 -20.31 -20.15 -38.93
N VAL A 1128 -21.22 -19.36 -39.49
CA VAL A 1128 -22.24 -19.85 -40.42
C VAL A 1128 -22.08 -19.07 -41.71
N SER A 1129 -21.85 -19.78 -42.80
CA SER A 1129 -21.85 -19.23 -44.15
C SER A 1129 -22.91 -19.91 -45.00
N GLY A 1130 -23.36 -19.22 -46.05
CA GLY A 1130 -24.21 -19.82 -47.05
C GLY A 1130 -24.21 -19.02 -48.35
N SER A 1131 -24.50 -19.71 -49.44
CA SER A 1131 -24.61 -19.16 -50.78
C SER A 1131 -25.94 -19.57 -51.43
N GLY A 1132 -26.46 -18.74 -52.31
CA GLY A 1132 -27.53 -19.08 -53.24
C GLY A 1132 -27.23 -18.47 -54.61
N GLN A 1133 -27.26 -19.29 -55.66
CA GLN A 1133 -26.89 -18.91 -57.02
C GLN A 1133 -28.06 -19.21 -57.97
N VAL A 1134 -28.69 -18.16 -58.50
CA VAL A 1134 -29.70 -18.29 -59.57
C VAL A 1134 -29.01 -18.07 -60.91
N TYR A 1135 -29.04 -19.09 -61.75
CA TYR A 1135 -28.47 -19.10 -63.09
C TYR A 1135 -29.52 -18.75 -64.15
N THR A 1136 -29.09 -18.06 -65.19
CA THR A 1136 -29.92 -17.67 -66.34
C THR A 1136 -30.48 -18.84 -67.17
N ASN A 1137 -29.94 -20.05 -67.02
CA ASN A 1137 -30.46 -21.29 -67.60
C ASN A 1137 -31.53 -22.00 -66.73
N GLU A 1138 -32.25 -21.23 -65.91
CA GLU A 1138 -33.30 -21.67 -64.97
C GLU A 1138 -32.83 -22.60 -63.83
N VAL A 1139 -31.52 -22.79 -63.64
CA VAL A 1139 -30.96 -23.56 -62.52
C VAL A 1139 -30.79 -22.66 -61.29
N PHE A 1140 -31.13 -23.19 -60.13
CA PHE A 1140 -30.79 -22.66 -58.81
C PHE A 1140 -30.02 -23.71 -57.99
N ASP A 1141 -28.92 -23.30 -57.37
CA ASP A 1141 -28.22 -24.05 -56.32
C ASP A 1141 -28.07 -23.21 -55.05
N TYR A 1142 -27.95 -23.88 -53.90
CA TYR A 1142 -27.70 -23.22 -52.63
C TYR A 1142 -26.91 -24.11 -51.68
N SER A 1143 -26.07 -23.48 -50.85
CA SER A 1143 -25.28 -24.16 -49.82
C SER A 1143 -25.40 -23.45 -48.48
N ILE A 1144 -25.25 -24.22 -47.39
CA ILE A 1144 -25.08 -23.70 -46.03
C ILE A 1144 -24.01 -24.53 -45.31
N THR A 1145 -23.07 -23.87 -44.66
CA THR A 1145 -21.99 -24.51 -43.90
C THR A 1145 -21.86 -23.88 -42.52
N GLY A 1146 -22.02 -24.71 -41.49
CA GLY A 1146 -21.71 -24.37 -40.11
C GLY A 1146 -20.35 -24.92 -39.71
N ARG A 1147 -19.50 -24.09 -39.10
CA ARG A 1147 -18.23 -24.51 -38.50
C ARG A 1147 -18.18 -24.12 -37.03
N GLY A 1148 -17.64 -25.02 -36.20
CA GLY A 1148 -17.29 -24.77 -34.81
C GLY A 1148 -15.78 -24.83 -34.62
N TYR A 1149 -15.21 -23.87 -33.91
CA TYR A 1149 -13.77 -23.76 -33.68
C TYR A 1149 -13.47 -23.80 -32.19
N LEU A 1150 -12.61 -24.72 -31.77
CA LEU A 1150 -12.05 -24.77 -30.42
C LEU A 1150 -10.64 -24.17 -30.45
N GLN A 1151 -10.35 -23.20 -29.56
CA GLN A 1151 -9.06 -22.51 -29.52
C GLN A 1151 -8.22 -22.93 -28.30
N PRO A 1152 -7.33 -23.94 -28.42
CA PRO A 1152 -6.47 -24.39 -27.31
C PRO A 1152 -5.24 -23.53 -27.05
N TRP A 1153 -4.81 -22.66 -27.98
CA TRP A 1153 -3.54 -21.91 -27.88
C TRP A 1153 -3.67 -20.47 -28.40
N GLY A 1154 -2.89 -19.54 -27.84
CA GLY A 1154 -2.99 -18.11 -28.19
C GLY A 1154 -1.69 -17.30 -28.07
N THR A 1155 -1.33 -16.68 -29.19
CA THR A 1155 -0.37 -15.57 -29.37
C THR A 1155 1.13 -15.95 -29.30
N PRO A 1156 1.99 -15.40 -30.21
CA PRO A 1156 1.66 -14.72 -31.46
C PRO A 1156 1.07 -15.67 -32.53
N PHE A 1157 1.14 -16.99 -32.30
CA PHE A 1157 0.44 -18.01 -33.09
C PHE A 1157 -0.91 -18.33 -32.44
N ARG A 1158 -1.98 -18.36 -33.22
CA ARG A 1158 -3.31 -18.83 -32.80
C ARG A 1158 -3.61 -20.12 -33.56
N GLY A 1159 -3.66 -21.24 -32.83
CA GLY A 1159 -4.05 -22.54 -33.36
C GLY A 1159 -5.49 -22.85 -32.97
N ARG A 1160 -6.31 -23.30 -33.93
CA ARG A 1160 -7.72 -23.65 -33.73
C ARG A 1160 -8.00 -25.03 -34.31
N LEU A 1161 -8.71 -25.88 -33.56
CA LEU A 1161 -9.31 -27.10 -34.10
C LEU A 1161 -10.68 -26.76 -34.69
N ILE A 1162 -10.98 -27.28 -35.88
CA ILE A 1162 -12.18 -26.98 -36.64
C ILE A 1162 -13.04 -28.25 -36.76
N GLY A 1163 -14.34 -28.13 -36.51
CA GLY A 1163 -15.36 -29.06 -37.00
C GLY A 1163 -16.28 -28.36 -38.00
N GLU A 1164 -16.64 -29.03 -39.09
CA GLU A 1164 -17.45 -28.51 -40.18
C GLU A 1164 -18.63 -29.45 -40.47
N LEU A 1165 -19.82 -28.87 -40.67
CA LEU A 1165 -21.00 -29.53 -41.24
C LEU A 1165 -21.55 -28.64 -42.36
N GLY A 1166 -21.66 -29.20 -43.57
CA GLY A 1166 -22.17 -28.51 -44.75
C GLY A 1166 -23.30 -29.28 -45.41
N TRP A 1167 -24.25 -28.55 -45.99
CA TRP A 1167 -25.27 -29.10 -46.88
C TRP A 1167 -25.39 -28.22 -48.13
N GLN A 1168 -25.48 -28.84 -49.30
CA GLN A 1168 -25.72 -28.18 -50.57
C GLN A 1168 -26.81 -28.95 -51.33
N ASP A 1169 -27.64 -28.23 -52.06
CA ASP A 1169 -28.66 -28.82 -52.92
C ASP A 1169 -28.85 -27.99 -54.19
N ALA A 1170 -29.37 -28.61 -55.24
CA ALA A 1170 -29.54 -27.99 -56.54
C ALA A 1170 -30.79 -28.50 -57.25
N SER A 1171 -31.56 -27.57 -57.82
CA SER A 1171 -32.72 -27.83 -58.69
C SER A 1171 -32.41 -28.73 -59.90
N LYS A 1172 -31.14 -28.75 -60.33
CA LYS A 1172 -30.59 -29.61 -61.38
C LYS A 1172 -29.13 -29.90 -61.07
N SER A 1173 -28.72 -31.14 -61.30
CA SER A 1173 -27.38 -31.66 -61.01
C SER A 1173 -26.56 -31.80 -62.28
N PHE A 1174 -25.34 -31.28 -62.27
CA PHE A 1174 -24.37 -31.32 -63.37
C PHE A 1174 -23.05 -31.93 -62.87
N PRO A 1175 -23.01 -33.26 -62.61
CA PRO A 1175 -21.87 -33.92 -61.97
C PRO A 1175 -20.60 -33.97 -62.85
N ASN A 1176 -20.70 -33.61 -64.15
CA ASN A 1176 -19.59 -33.57 -65.10
C ASN A 1176 -19.09 -32.13 -65.37
N ALA A 1177 -19.56 -31.14 -64.62
CA ALA A 1177 -19.32 -29.71 -64.85
C ALA A 1177 -19.77 -29.15 -66.21
N GLU A 1178 -20.67 -29.83 -66.94
CA GLU A 1178 -21.27 -29.35 -68.18
C GLU A 1178 -22.70 -28.81 -67.94
N PRO A 1179 -23.00 -27.50 -68.17
CA PRO A 1179 -22.09 -26.42 -68.54
C PRO A 1179 -21.30 -25.83 -67.36
N PHE A 1180 -21.68 -26.13 -66.11
CA PHE A 1180 -20.94 -25.80 -64.88
C PHE A 1180 -21.28 -26.82 -63.79
N PHE A 1181 -20.47 -26.96 -62.75
CA PHE A 1181 -20.68 -27.99 -61.72
C PHE A 1181 -21.81 -27.62 -60.75
N THR A 1182 -22.77 -28.53 -60.56
CA THR A 1182 -23.80 -28.47 -59.50
C THR A 1182 -24.11 -29.86 -58.95
N GLN A 1183 -24.57 -29.93 -57.70
CA GLN A 1183 -24.88 -31.18 -57.03
C GLN A 1183 -26.09 -31.09 -56.09
N ASP A 1184 -26.86 -32.18 -56.05
CA ASP A 1184 -28.11 -32.34 -55.34
C ASP A 1184 -27.94 -33.20 -54.06
N ASN A 1185 -28.67 -32.87 -53.00
CA ASN A 1185 -28.66 -33.57 -51.70
C ASN A 1185 -27.25 -33.95 -51.20
N TYR A 1186 -26.34 -32.97 -51.19
CA TYR A 1186 -24.95 -33.15 -50.83
C TYR A 1186 -24.71 -32.84 -49.34
N LEU A 1187 -24.31 -33.84 -48.56
CA LEU A 1187 -24.03 -33.69 -47.13
C LEU A 1187 -22.53 -33.84 -46.87
N LEU A 1188 -21.93 -32.83 -46.25
CA LEU A 1188 -20.50 -32.71 -45.95
C LEU A 1188 -20.28 -32.68 -44.43
N LYS A 1189 -19.24 -33.37 -43.97
CA LYS A 1189 -18.71 -33.25 -42.60
C LYS A 1189 -17.19 -33.22 -42.62
N GLY A 1190 -16.56 -32.45 -41.74
CA GLY A 1190 -15.11 -32.32 -41.71
C GLY A 1190 -14.53 -32.04 -40.32
N LEU A 1191 -13.27 -32.39 -40.15
CA LEU A 1191 -12.44 -32.06 -38.98
C LEU A 1191 -11.06 -31.61 -39.47
N GLY A 1192 -10.47 -30.63 -38.80
CA GLY A 1192 -9.16 -30.08 -39.21
C GLY A 1192 -8.60 -29.05 -38.25
N PHE A 1193 -7.66 -28.25 -38.73
CA PHE A 1193 -7.06 -27.17 -37.96
C PHE A 1193 -6.78 -25.92 -38.81
N ASP A 1194 -6.76 -24.78 -38.13
CA ASP A 1194 -6.30 -23.48 -38.63
C ASP A 1194 -5.14 -22.97 -37.75
N LEU A 1195 -4.12 -22.42 -38.39
CA LEU A 1195 -2.98 -21.77 -37.76
C LEU A 1195 -2.79 -20.37 -38.34
N ARG A 1196 -2.96 -19.35 -37.50
CA ARG A 1196 -2.78 -17.94 -37.84
C ARG A 1196 -1.65 -17.31 -37.03
N TYR A 1197 -0.68 -16.70 -37.68
CA TYR A 1197 0.39 -15.90 -37.08
C TYR A 1197 0.26 -14.44 -37.51
N ARG A 1198 0.48 -13.50 -36.60
CA ARG A 1198 0.39 -12.07 -36.90
C ARG A 1198 1.41 -11.26 -36.08
N ASN A 1199 2.09 -10.30 -36.73
CA ASN A 1199 3.12 -9.48 -36.10
C ASN A 1199 3.08 -8.01 -36.58
N PRO A 1200 2.85 -7.02 -35.69
CA PRO A 1200 2.29 -7.19 -34.34
C PRO A 1200 0.91 -7.88 -34.35
N ASN A 1201 0.45 -8.36 -33.19
CA ASN A 1201 -0.71 -9.26 -33.04
C ASN A 1201 -2.08 -8.49 -33.01
N ASP A 1202 -2.13 -7.32 -33.63
CA ASP A 1202 -3.29 -6.41 -33.72
C ASP A 1202 -3.73 -6.23 -35.19
N PHE A 1203 -4.61 -5.27 -35.52
CA PHE A 1203 -5.06 -5.06 -36.91
C PHE A 1203 -4.15 -4.14 -37.76
N SER A 1204 -3.13 -3.50 -37.16
CA SER A 1204 -2.12 -2.70 -37.86
C SER A 1204 -1.04 -3.54 -38.55
N TYR A 1205 -0.80 -4.76 -38.06
CA TYR A 1205 0.22 -5.76 -38.46
C TYR A 1205 1.09 -5.50 -39.71
N ASP A 1206 2.41 -5.69 -39.57
CA ASP A 1206 3.33 -5.76 -40.69
C ASP A 1206 3.30 -7.14 -41.37
N SER A 1207 3.05 -8.22 -40.63
CA SER A 1207 3.05 -9.60 -41.17
C SER A 1207 1.82 -10.40 -40.74
N LEU A 1208 1.26 -11.18 -41.67
CA LEU A 1208 0.20 -12.17 -41.46
C LEU A 1208 0.54 -13.46 -42.21
N PHE A 1209 0.37 -14.59 -41.54
CA PHE A 1209 0.40 -15.93 -42.14
C PHE A 1209 -0.81 -16.72 -41.66
N GLU A 1210 -1.47 -17.44 -42.55
CA GLU A 1210 -2.66 -18.26 -42.27
C GLU A 1210 -2.55 -19.60 -43.01
N LEU A 1211 -2.92 -20.69 -42.33
CA LEU A 1211 -2.92 -22.06 -42.88
C LEU A 1211 -4.11 -22.86 -42.31
N GLU A 1212 -5.08 -23.21 -43.15
CA GLU A 1212 -6.17 -24.15 -42.83
C GLU A 1212 -5.91 -25.49 -43.53
N LEU A 1213 -6.05 -26.61 -42.80
CA LEU A 1213 -6.01 -27.97 -43.33
C LEU A 1213 -7.15 -28.80 -42.75
N MET A 1214 -7.97 -29.41 -43.63
CA MET A 1214 -9.20 -30.12 -43.28
C MET A 1214 -9.23 -31.52 -43.89
N GLY A 1215 -9.56 -32.52 -43.07
CA GLY A 1215 -10.00 -33.85 -43.53
C GLY A 1215 -11.53 -33.90 -43.56
N LYS A 1216 -12.10 -34.24 -44.72
CA LYS A 1216 -13.55 -34.20 -44.96
C LYS A 1216 -14.09 -35.56 -45.39
N HIS A 1217 -15.39 -35.74 -45.18
CA HIS A 1217 -16.19 -36.82 -45.72
C HIS A 1217 -17.50 -36.27 -46.29
N ALA A 1218 -17.84 -36.61 -47.52
CA ALA A 1218 -19.11 -36.22 -48.15
C ALA A 1218 -19.98 -37.41 -48.55
N SER A 1219 -21.25 -37.17 -48.85
CA SER A 1219 -22.22 -38.20 -49.25
C SER A 1219 -21.93 -38.84 -50.62
N ARG A 1220 -21.14 -38.19 -51.48
CA ARG A 1220 -20.74 -38.70 -52.82
C ARG A 1220 -19.25 -39.08 -52.91
N ASP A 1221 -18.37 -38.27 -52.31
CA ASP A 1221 -16.91 -38.38 -52.47
C ASP A 1221 -16.25 -39.50 -51.68
N GLY A 1222 -16.85 -39.91 -50.56
CA GLY A 1222 -16.13 -40.57 -49.48
C GLY A 1222 -15.21 -39.58 -48.75
N TYR A 1223 -13.97 -39.99 -48.45
CA TYR A 1223 -12.99 -39.18 -47.70
C TYR A 1223 -12.04 -38.40 -48.62
N PHE A 1224 -11.79 -37.12 -48.32
CA PHE A 1224 -10.85 -36.27 -49.04
C PHE A 1224 -10.22 -35.19 -48.14
N LEU A 1225 -9.21 -34.48 -48.64
CA LEU A 1225 -8.57 -33.34 -47.97
C LEU A 1225 -8.91 -32.03 -48.69
N THR A 1226 -8.92 -30.93 -47.93
CA THR A 1226 -8.82 -29.56 -48.49
C THR A 1226 -7.84 -28.74 -47.67
N GLY A 1227 -7.26 -27.70 -48.25
CA GLY A 1227 -6.41 -26.78 -47.52
C GLY A 1227 -6.34 -25.39 -48.14
N ARG A 1228 -5.86 -24.44 -47.35
CA ARG A 1228 -5.67 -23.05 -47.75
C ARG A 1228 -4.46 -22.47 -47.04
N ALA A 1229 -3.64 -21.71 -47.76
CA ALA A 1229 -2.57 -20.90 -47.18
C ALA A 1229 -2.65 -19.45 -47.69
N ASN A 1230 -2.34 -18.48 -46.83
CA ASN A 1230 -2.31 -17.06 -47.17
C ASN A 1230 -1.16 -16.38 -46.40
N VAL A 1231 -0.37 -15.57 -47.10
CA VAL A 1231 0.79 -14.85 -46.55
C VAL A 1231 0.70 -13.39 -47.00
N GLU A 1232 0.79 -12.45 -46.07
CA GLU A 1232 0.79 -11.02 -46.34
C GLU A 1232 1.90 -10.32 -45.53
N HIS A 1233 2.68 -9.44 -46.18
CA HIS A 1233 3.75 -8.69 -45.53
C HIS A 1233 3.87 -7.25 -46.06
N LYS A 1234 3.93 -6.29 -45.14
CA LYS A 1234 4.19 -4.86 -45.37
C LYS A 1234 5.65 -4.56 -45.08
N PHE A 1235 6.33 -3.97 -46.06
CA PHE A 1235 7.73 -3.54 -45.93
C PHE A 1235 7.80 -2.06 -45.57
N LYS A 1236 8.73 -1.68 -44.70
CA LYS A 1236 9.06 -0.27 -44.37
C LYS A 1236 9.44 0.62 -45.58
N LYS A 1237 9.66 0.02 -46.76
CA LYS A 1237 9.78 0.73 -48.05
C LYS A 1237 8.42 1.07 -48.70
N PHE A 1238 7.31 0.95 -47.98
CA PHE A 1238 5.94 1.19 -48.42
C PHE A 1238 5.50 0.28 -49.57
N TRP A 1239 5.95 -0.98 -49.53
CA TRP A 1239 5.48 -2.07 -50.37
C TRP A 1239 4.66 -3.05 -49.53
N GLN A 1240 3.72 -3.74 -50.15
CA GLN A 1240 2.91 -4.80 -49.53
C GLN A 1240 2.85 -5.97 -50.51
N ILE A 1241 3.15 -7.18 -50.06
CA ILE A 1241 3.02 -8.41 -50.86
C ILE A 1241 2.00 -9.31 -50.18
N LYS A 1242 1.09 -9.89 -50.98
CA LYS A 1242 0.16 -10.93 -50.59
C LYS A 1242 0.27 -12.11 -51.56
N VAL A 1243 0.28 -13.33 -51.05
CA VAL A 1243 0.27 -14.58 -51.84
C VAL A 1243 -0.60 -15.60 -51.12
N GLY A 1244 -1.42 -16.35 -51.85
CA GLY A 1244 -2.22 -17.43 -51.27
C GLY A 1244 -2.58 -18.54 -52.24
N THR A 1245 -3.06 -19.65 -51.70
CA THR A 1245 -3.49 -20.84 -52.43
C THR A 1245 -4.60 -21.56 -51.68
N GLU A 1246 -5.51 -22.18 -52.41
CA GLU A 1246 -6.61 -23.02 -51.91
C GLU A 1246 -6.60 -24.32 -52.73
N PHE A 1247 -6.74 -25.49 -52.10
CA PHE A 1247 -6.68 -26.79 -52.77
C PHE A 1247 -7.70 -27.79 -52.24
N SER A 1248 -8.06 -28.74 -53.09
CA SER A 1248 -8.94 -29.87 -52.79
C SER A 1248 -8.29 -31.18 -53.27
N THR A 1249 -8.69 -32.31 -52.68
CA THR A 1249 -8.43 -33.66 -53.19
C THR A 1249 -9.72 -34.48 -53.34
N SER A 1250 -10.87 -33.79 -53.48
CA SER A 1250 -12.17 -34.41 -53.75
C SER A 1250 -12.12 -35.29 -55.00
N SER A 1251 -12.84 -36.41 -54.96
CA SER A 1251 -13.01 -37.34 -56.09
C SER A 1251 -14.15 -36.92 -57.04
N VAL A 1252 -14.99 -35.98 -56.62
CA VAL A 1252 -16.16 -35.49 -57.37
C VAL A 1252 -15.87 -34.11 -57.98
N TYR A 1253 -15.46 -33.14 -57.15
CA TYR A 1253 -15.11 -31.79 -57.59
C TYR A 1253 -13.84 -31.27 -56.88
N GLN A 1254 -12.70 -31.49 -57.53
CA GLN A 1254 -11.40 -31.04 -57.07
C GLN A 1254 -11.10 -29.64 -57.59
N SER A 1255 -11.38 -28.59 -56.82
CA SER A 1255 -10.98 -27.22 -57.16
C SER A 1255 -9.65 -26.81 -56.53
N ASN A 1256 -8.79 -26.14 -57.31
CA ASN A 1256 -7.49 -25.61 -56.87
C ASN A 1256 -7.28 -24.18 -57.38
N ARG A 1257 -6.72 -23.31 -56.54
CA ARG A 1257 -6.55 -21.87 -56.80
C ARG A 1257 -5.22 -21.35 -56.26
N ILE A 1258 -4.61 -20.39 -56.95
CA ILE A 1258 -3.42 -19.65 -56.51
C ILE A 1258 -3.63 -18.17 -56.86
N PHE A 1259 -3.31 -17.25 -55.95
CA PHE A 1259 -3.41 -15.80 -56.18
C PHE A 1259 -2.25 -15.02 -55.54
N PHE A 1260 -1.98 -13.82 -56.07
CA PHE A 1260 -1.01 -12.88 -55.51
C PHE A 1260 -1.43 -11.42 -55.72
N THR A 1261 -0.84 -10.52 -54.94
CA THR A 1261 -0.94 -9.07 -55.10
C THR A 1261 0.34 -8.40 -54.59
N ILE A 1262 0.90 -7.47 -55.36
CA ILE A 1262 2.05 -6.64 -54.99
C ILE A 1262 1.63 -5.18 -55.10
N SER A 1263 1.62 -4.45 -53.98
CA SER A 1263 1.25 -3.03 -53.91
C SER A 1263 2.42 -2.13 -53.53
N HIS A 1264 2.43 -0.90 -54.05
CA HIS A 1264 3.25 0.21 -53.54
C HIS A 1264 2.36 1.39 -53.12
N PHE A 1265 2.73 2.09 -52.05
CA PHE A 1265 2.02 3.25 -51.50
C PHE A 1265 2.90 4.50 -51.65
N PHE A 1266 2.45 5.52 -52.38
CA PHE A 1266 3.20 6.76 -52.65
C PHE A 1266 3.02 7.80 -51.54
N LYS A 1267 4.00 8.70 -51.37
CA LYS A 1267 3.95 9.77 -50.35
C LYS A 1267 2.73 10.67 -50.55
N TYR A 1268 2.05 10.98 -49.45
CA TYR A 1268 1.02 12.01 -49.37
C TYR A 1268 1.60 13.27 -48.72
N ASN A 1269 1.49 14.42 -49.41
CA ASN A 1269 1.99 15.70 -48.91
C ASN A 1269 0.81 16.52 -48.37
N LEU A 1270 0.59 16.49 -47.05
CA LEU A 1270 -0.38 17.38 -46.40
C LEU A 1270 0.12 18.83 -46.52
N LYS A 1271 -0.64 19.69 -47.21
CA LYS A 1271 -0.34 21.14 -47.23
C LYS A 1271 -0.42 21.69 -45.81
N ARG A 1272 0.69 22.23 -45.31
CA ARG A 1272 0.68 23.10 -44.12
C ARG A 1272 -0.08 24.37 -44.47
N THR A 1273 -0.88 24.86 -43.53
CA THR A 1273 -1.55 26.16 -43.65
C THR A 1273 -0.51 27.26 -43.46
N GLU A 1274 -0.40 28.21 -44.38
CA GLU A 1274 0.34 29.45 -44.11
C GLU A 1274 -0.47 30.27 -43.11
N GLN A 1275 -0.04 30.27 -41.84
CA GLN A 1275 -0.56 31.19 -40.83
C GLN A 1275 0.02 32.59 -41.06
N LYS A 1276 -0.78 33.60 -40.74
CA LYS A 1276 -0.42 35.03 -40.75
C LYS A 1276 -0.09 35.51 -39.35
#